data_AF-A0A212K4G1-F1
#
_entry.id   AF-A0A212K4G1-F1
#
_cell.length_a   1.000
_cell.length_b   1.000
_cell.length_c   1.000
_cell.angle_alpha   90.00
_cell.angle_beta   90.00
_cell.angle_gamma   90.00
#
_symmetry.space_group_name_H-M   'P 1'
#
loop_
_entity.id
_entity.type
_entity.pdbx_description
1 polymer ?
#
loop_
_entity_poly.entity_id
_entity_poly.type
_entity_poly.pdbx_seq_one_letter_code
_entity_poly.pdbx_strand_id
1 'polypeptide(L)'
;MEKTFIENLFKEKAKNDSNSEDLANTLNILSKTVFGDVNRFVFELLQNADDSPNADKNITLDVGFHLFDRHLLFYHNGTHFSELDIKSISKIGSLDSQKDKRSDKTGYKGIGFKSVFRTSDYVHIISKKYKFKFDKNFSLWVNDKSYPWQVIPIWHEEIPSPINQYINTENVNTILEINDKNEIYNEIISVFKDCQIILFLRNINSISFKVDDTVEFVITKTKIKDNIYSLFYNNEAKSNWYIEDFYVNIPFEIKQKVSLLSDEECPRKLKEADISKLTFAACLDSENKLRSLQNTIVYNYLPTKVCFDFPFIVNGDFITNAERTQLLINEWNKFLLYQLAKLQFDLLIKLNKTLYKYDILQLLITTISSQSRFYESFNMGISEAVKEKNFIPDITNSNLIKAQDALIDSLEYSSYFPPEHITSLFGSNYTIINRDLLYSEKLVDIGSKKFGKDNYKLLIESKAFQQRCLSSKDYNTQVISFLSSKIIEDPSLKKQKFILDNNRDLQAPENLYFPKEEYSSQLSFASLLFINQDIYLQLKKHSFTISWLESLDVKYPNEIEILRKSIFQLISQDRITKTISIEVTRFIFKLYLSEELTDNDYRQLRKIKFLTNNGMQKSEECYLPDRYNPALKIERLVSTQNYIKTDYINNESEIDKWRLFFLKLNVKDSIKIISYEKTERTKLISYNDSAAAYLEWIDKNDYYENIYYNYRNTGQHAVSNFRFIFFLENLRNYEFATLFWEILLKDWNIFNPSDTTTTYHYRGGQKPIPDYLFYFIRNNQSIPATDGKCYKSTDIYAPRFKDIIGNRYPVANFKDSSLTKEKSNYFGLKQFLDIDDCIGLLEILSYENINNENKEQIFHIYDEIIKSHKEGNRINRGISNLKLLTLNNQFKTLNSLHHFDVDSLIPPVNSDYFIQFSDKIKIKDKGILCQALNIPIIKYDDLTFEYIFPIEEESLKKKIRDIIPYLSIVLSHKNSVLVDEQINRLHKVIINTTVYMAEEMSLCYKTEGEDIIYESGITIWHENSSFYFSGNWKSPLNMYSLSSLLCGYFDIENIEKELSLFLQISISEIKSWLLEKGYNITEDIIELNDDTLDFTDINEDEDTYTGIDIEISLSHEIFTPEVQAKEADVKTIKVETIIPEMINYREMTTHYQGIKDEAKIDVGRWSEEYIYSYLQSLNIYSSITWLNESIESYLPYDFVVVENEIETFIEVKGTTSTNKTEFYMSKNEWAFMFEKSESYKIYRLTNVGKKENVTLKIIEDPSSCIIKGDLIPDTISLHI
;
A
#
# COMPACT_ATOMS: atom_id res chain seq x y z
N MET A 1 -64.03 -23.29 -62.81
CA MET A 1 -64.11 -24.49 -61.93
C MET A 1 -63.59 -24.12 -60.53
N GLU A 2 -62.53 -23.33 -60.51
CA GLU A 2 -61.75 -22.84 -59.37
C GLU A 2 -62.55 -21.87 -58.48
N LYS A 3 -63.29 -20.92 -59.07
CA LYS A 3 -64.23 -20.05 -58.33
C LYS A 3 -65.28 -20.85 -57.56
N THR A 4 -65.92 -21.80 -58.25
CA THR A 4 -66.92 -22.69 -57.66
C THR A 4 -66.33 -23.54 -56.52
N PHE A 5 -65.09 -24.00 -56.66
CA PHE A 5 -64.38 -24.72 -55.60
C PHE A 5 -64.19 -23.86 -54.34
N ILE A 6 -63.71 -22.62 -54.48
CA ILE A 6 -63.54 -21.70 -53.34
C ILE A 6 -64.89 -21.32 -52.72
N GLU A 7 -65.91 -21.05 -53.53
CA GLU A 7 -67.26 -20.74 -53.04
C GLU A 7 -67.90 -21.91 -52.29
N ASN A 8 -67.66 -23.16 -52.73
CA ASN A 8 -68.10 -24.34 -52.00
C ASN A 8 -67.36 -24.49 -50.66
N LEU A 9 -66.05 -24.23 -50.65
CA LEU A 9 -65.24 -24.27 -49.42
C LEU A 9 -65.65 -23.15 -48.44
N PHE A 10 -65.98 -21.96 -48.95
CA PHE A 10 -66.56 -20.86 -48.17
C PHE A 10 -67.87 -21.31 -47.50
N LYS A 11 -68.82 -21.85 -48.27
CA LYS A 11 -70.12 -22.32 -47.76
C LYS A 11 -69.98 -23.45 -46.73
N GLU A 12 -69.00 -24.34 -46.93
CA GLU A 12 -68.71 -25.42 -45.99
C GLU A 12 -68.25 -24.86 -44.63
N LYS A 13 -67.38 -23.84 -44.65
CA LYS A 13 -66.67 -23.33 -43.48
C LYS A 13 -67.37 -22.15 -42.78
N ALA A 14 -68.20 -21.39 -43.47
CA ALA A 14 -68.88 -20.19 -42.95
C ALA A 14 -70.25 -20.50 -42.28
N LYS A 15 -70.44 -21.69 -41.70
CA LYS A 15 -71.72 -22.14 -41.14
C LYS A 15 -72.14 -21.46 -39.82
N ASN A 16 -71.22 -20.75 -39.15
CA ASN A 16 -71.45 -19.97 -37.92
C ASN A 16 -72.21 -20.72 -36.82
N ASP A 17 -71.80 -21.96 -36.55
CA ASP A 17 -72.31 -22.77 -35.43
C ASP A 17 -71.51 -22.50 -34.14
N SER A 18 -71.95 -23.06 -33.00
CA SER A 18 -71.23 -22.94 -31.72
C SER A 18 -69.75 -23.38 -31.81
N ASN A 19 -69.44 -24.35 -32.67
CA ASN A 19 -68.07 -24.79 -32.91
C ASN A 19 -67.23 -23.73 -33.66
N SER A 20 -67.86 -22.90 -34.49
CA SER A 20 -67.21 -21.83 -35.25
C SER A 20 -66.71 -20.71 -34.33
N GLU A 21 -67.46 -20.38 -33.27
CA GLU A 21 -67.09 -19.35 -32.29
C GLU A 21 -65.89 -19.80 -31.42
N ASP A 22 -65.91 -21.03 -30.91
CA ASP A 22 -64.79 -21.61 -30.18
C ASP A 22 -63.52 -21.69 -31.05
N LEU A 23 -63.68 -22.01 -32.34
CA LEU A 23 -62.59 -22.06 -33.31
C LEU A 23 -62.02 -20.67 -33.61
N ALA A 24 -62.88 -19.66 -33.75
CA ALA A 24 -62.48 -18.27 -33.95
C ALA A 24 -61.70 -17.73 -32.75
N ASN A 25 -62.18 -18.01 -31.53
CA ASN A 25 -61.50 -17.67 -30.29
C ASN A 25 -60.14 -18.38 -30.18
N THR A 26 -60.08 -19.67 -30.49
CA THR A 26 -58.83 -20.44 -30.49
C THR A 26 -57.81 -19.88 -31.47
N LEU A 27 -58.21 -19.56 -32.70
CA LEU A 27 -57.34 -18.94 -33.70
C LEU A 27 -56.83 -17.56 -33.28
N ASN A 28 -57.68 -16.75 -32.66
CA ASN A 28 -57.32 -15.43 -32.14
C ASN A 28 -56.37 -15.51 -30.92
N ILE A 29 -56.47 -16.56 -30.11
CA ILE A 29 -55.52 -16.82 -29.02
C ILE A 29 -54.20 -17.31 -29.62
N LEU A 30 -54.21 -18.31 -30.50
CA LEU A 30 -53.01 -18.85 -31.13
C LEU A 30 -52.23 -17.78 -31.91
N SER A 31 -52.91 -16.88 -32.63
CA SER A 31 -52.29 -15.73 -33.31
C SER A 31 -51.55 -14.78 -32.36
N LYS A 32 -52.04 -14.63 -31.12
CA LYS A 32 -51.47 -13.74 -30.10
C LYS A 32 -50.44 -14.40 -29.18
N THR A 33 -50.59 -15.69 -28.85
CA THR A 33 -49.79 -16.38 -27.82
C THR A 33 -48.74 -17.35 -28.38
N VAL A 34 -49.00 -18.01 -29.51
CA VAL A 34 -48.11 -19.05 -30.07
C VAL A 34 -47.21 -18.51 -31.18
N PHE A 35 -47.68 -17.50 -31.92
CA PHE A 35 -46.90 -16.81 -32.95
C PHE A 35 -46.22 -15.54 -32.42
N GLY A 36 -45.87 -15.50 -31.12
CA GLY A 36 -45.39 -14.35 -30.36
C GLY A 36 -44.04 -13.74 -30.79
N ASP A 37 -43.30 -14.36 -31.70
CA ASP A 37 -42.11 -13.77 -32.34
C ASP A 37 -42.49 -12.90 -33.55
N VAL A 38 -42.10 -11.62 -33.53
CA VAL A 38 -42.60 -10.59 -34.47
C VAL A 38 -42.26 -10.95 -35.93
N ASN A 39 -41.11 -11.60 -36.13
CA ASN A 39 -40.60 -11.97 -37.46
C ASN A 39 -41.07 -13.36 -37.97
N ARG A 40 -41.94 -14.06 -37.24
CA ARG A 40 -42.24 -15.49 -37.48
C ARG A 40 -42.81 -15.76 -38.87
N PHE A 41 -43.65 -14.86 -39.39
CA PHE A 41 -44.29 -15.03 -40.69
C PHE A 41 -43.29 -15.03 -41.85
N VAL A 42 -42.17 -14.30 -41.75
CA VAL A 42 -41.10 -14.30 -42.77
C VAL A 42 -40.52 -15.71 -42.91
N PHE A 43 -40.17 -16.35 -41.79
CA PHE A 43 -39.66 -17.72 -41.77
C PHE A 43 -40.64 -18.73 -42.37
N GLU A 44 -41.93 -18.61 -42.02
CA GLU A 44 -42.96 -19.54 -42.52
C GLU A 44 -43.23 -19.35 -44.02
N LEU A 45 -43.21 -18.11 -44.53
CA LEU A 45 -43.33 -17.84 -45.96
C LEU A 45 -42.14 -18.38 -46.75
N LEU A 46 -40.91 -18.17 -46.27
CA LEU A 46 -39.70 -18.76 -46.86
C LEU A 46 -39.75 -20.28 -46.89
N GLN A 47 -40.15 -20.91 -45.78
CA GLN A 47 -40.26 -22.37 -45.70
C GLN A 47 -41.31 -22.92 -46.68
N ASN A 48 -42.46 -22.27 -46.80
CA ASN A 48 -43.51 -22.67 -47.75
C ASN A 48 -43.03 -22.56 -49.21
N ALA A 49 -42.25 -21.52 -49.53
CA ALA A 49 -41.62 -21.38 -50.84
C ALA A 49 -40.55 -22.45 -51.08
N ASP A 50 -39.63 -22.67 -50.13
CA ASP A 50 -38.55 -23.67 -50.23
C ASP A 50 -39.08 -25.10 -50.39
N ASP A 51 -40.22 -25.42 -49.77
CA ASP A 51 -40.91 -26.71 -49.87
C ASP A 51 -41.70 -26.90 -51.19
N SER A 52 -41.73 -25.88 -52.04
CA SER A 52 -42.50 -25.85 -53.30
C SER A 52 -41.62 -25.44 -54.49
N PRO A 53 -40.46 -26.11 -54.75
CA PRO A 53 -39.62 -25.80 -55.89
C PRO A 53 -40.33 -26.10 -57.20
N ASN A 54 -39.82 -25.56 -58.31
CA ASN A 54 -40.32 -25.89 -59.64
C ASN A 54 -40.08 -27.36 -59.99
N ALA A 55 -40.98 -27.93 -60.80
CA ALA A 55 -40.81 -29.27 -61.34
C ALA A 55 -39.62 -29.37 -62.32
N ASP A 56 -39.25 -28.26 -62.96
CA ASP A 56 -38.05 -28.14 -63.78
C ASP A 56 -36.85 -27.77 -62.90
N LYS A 57 -35.89 -28.69 -62.79
CA LYS A 57 -34.69 -28.54 -61.96
C LYS A 57 -33.70 -27.48 -62.48
N ASN A 58 -33.91 -26.97 -63.70
CA ASN A 58 -33.05 -25.94 -64.28
C ASN A 58 -33.43 -24.51 -63.89
N ILE A 59 -34.59 -24.31 -63.26
CA ILE A 59 -35.06 -23.00 -62.81
C ILE A 59 -34.77 -22.87 -61.32
N THR A 60 -33.96 -21.87 -60.95
CA THR A 60 -33.68 -21.55 -59.55
C THR A 60 -34.93 -20.98 -58.88
N LEU A 61 -35.19 -21.38 -57.63
CA LEU A 61 -36.29 -20.82 -56.85
C LEU A 61 -35.86 -19.47 -56.28
N ASP A 62 -36.53 -18.42 -56.73
CA ASP A 62 -36.28 -17.04 -56.33
C ASP A 62 -37.49 -16.50 -55.55
N VAL A 63 -37.19 -15.78 -54.48
CA VAL A 63 -38.19 -15.24 -53.55
C VAL A 63 -38.03 -13.73 -53.44
N GLY A 64 -39.15 -13.02 -53.33
CA GLY A 64 -39.17 -11.57 -53.17
C GLY A 64 -40.19 -11.08 -52.15
N PHE A 65 -39.79 -10.06 -51.40
CA PHE A 65 -40.63 -9.24 -50.55
C PHE A 65 -40.68 -7.83 -51.14
N HIS A 66 -41.86 -7.25 -51.25
CA HIS A 66 -42.07 -5.91 -51.78
C HIS A 66 -43.03 -5.15 -50.86
N LEU A 67 -42.47 -4.21 -50.10
CA LEU A 67 -43.16 -3.41 -49.11
C LEU A 67 -43.66 -2.10 -49.71
N PHE A 68 -44.95 -1.83 -49.53
CA PHE A 68 -45.64 -0.60 -49.87
C PHE A 68 -46.22 0.04 -48.60
N ASP A 69 -46.80 1.24 -48.70
CA ASP A 69 -47.33 1.98 -47.54
C ASP A 69 -48.31 1.21 -46.66
N ARG A 70 -49.21 0.43 -47.28
CA ARG A 70 -50.26 -0.34 -46.57
C ARG A 70 -50.24 -1.84 -46.87
N HIS A 71 -49.27 -2.31 -47.66
CA HIS A 71 -49.25 -3.70 -48.09
C HIS A 71 -47.84 -4.27 -48.19
N LEU A 72 -47.70 -5.55 -47.89
CA LEU A 72 -46.52 -6.36 -48.19
C LEU A 72 -46.89 -7.41 -49.24
N LEU A 73 -46.23 -7.38 -50.38
CA LEU A 73 -46.30 -8.42 -51.40
C LEU A 73 -45.15 -9.40 -51.21
N PHE A 74 -45.46 -10.65 -50.92
CA PHE A 74 -44.53 -11.78 -50.98
C PHE A 74 -44.76 -12.56 -52.27
N TYR A 75 -43.72 -12.84 -53.04
CA TYR A 75 -43.81 -13.64 -54.26
C TYR A 75 -42.68 -14.64 -54.40
N HIS A 76 -42.96 -15.77 -55.06
CA HIS A 76 -41.95 -16.74 -55.46
C HIS A 76 -42.32 -17.40 -56.80
N ASN A 77 -41.31 -17.82 -57.56
CA ASN A 77 -41.47 -18.45 -58.87
C ASN A 77 -41.65 -19.99 -58.79
N GLY A 78 -41.98 -20.53 -57.62
CA GLY A 78 -42.10 -21.98 -57.37
C GLY A 78 -43.44 -22.59 -57.80
N THR A 79 -43.73 -23.80 -57.32
CA THR A 79 -44.97 -24.52 -57.64
C THR A 79 -46.21 -23.80 -57.09
N HIS A 80 -47.23 -23.65 -57.94
CA HIS A 80 -48.51 -23.03 -57.60
C HIS A 80 -49.41 -23.92 -56.71
N PHE A 81 -50.29 -23.27 -55.95
CA PHE A 81 -51.29 -23.93 -55.08
C PHE A 81 -52.19 -24.91 -55.84
N SER A 82 -52.28 -26.14 -55.32
CA SER A 82 -53.29 -27.13 -55.72
C SER A 82 -54.57 -27.02 -54.86
N GLU A 83 -55.65 -27.69 -55.25
CA GLU A 83 -56.85 -27.79 -54.41
C GLU A 83 -56.55 -28.38 -53.02
N LEU A 84 -55.59 -29.32 -52.94
CA LEU A 84 -55.17 -29.91 -51.66
C LEU A 84 -54.43 -28.89 -50.79
N ASP A 85 -53.59 -28.05 -51.39
CA ASP A 85 -52.89 -26.99 -50.65
C ASP A 85 -53.89 -25.97 -50.09
N ILE A 86 -54.88 -25.56 -50.90
CA ILE A 86 -55.93 -24.62 -50.50
C ILE A 86 -56.82 -25.21 -49.38
N LYS A 87 -57.24 -26.48 -49.50
CA LYS A 87 -57.95 -27.19 -48.42
C LYS A 87 -57.12 -27.25 -47.15
N SER A 88 -55.81 -27.49 -47.28
CA SER A 88 -54.90 -27.61 -46.14
C SER A 88 -54.72 -26.29 -45.41
N ILE A 89 -54.49 -25.19 -46.13
CA ILE A 89 -54.42 -23.86 -45.51
C ILE A 89 -55.79 -23.36 -45.01
N SER A 90 -56.90 -24.01 -45.35
CA SER A 90 -58.26 -23.69 -44.86
C SER A 90 -58.71 -24.60 -43.70
N LYS A 91 -57.75 -25.26 -43.02
CA LYS A 91 -57.96 -26.09 -41.83
C LYS A 91 -57.03 -25.65 -40.69
N ILE A 92 -57.31 -26.14 -39.48
CA ILE A 92 -56.48 -25.98 -38.29
C ILE A 92 -55.96 -27.37 -37.91
N GLY A 93 -54.64 -27.55 -37.95
CA GLY A 93 -53.98 -28.76 -37.44
C GLY A 93 -54.39 -30.08 -38.09
N SER A 94 -54.33 -30.22 -39.42
CA SER A 94 -54.62 -31.53 -40.06
C SER A 94 -53.37 -32.39 -40.26
N LEU A 95 -53.37 -33.58 -39.66
CA LEU A 95 -52.49 -34.73 -39.97
C LEU A 95 -52.78 -35.38 -41.35
N ASP A 96 -53.79 -34.88 -42.07
CA ASP A 96 -54.18 -35.36 -43.41
C ASP A 96 -53.35 -34.76 -44.55
N SER A 97 -52.43 -33.84 -44.25
CA SER A 97 -51.55 -33.31 -45.28
C SER A 97 -50.55 -34.40 -45.66
N GLN A 98 -50.49 -34.82 -46.92
CA GLN A 98 -49.45 -35.76 -47.41
C GLN A 98 -48.01 -35.23 -47.19
N LYS A 99 -47.82 -34.05 -46.59
CA LYS A 99 -46.53 -33.48 -46.16
C LYS A 99 -45.88 -34.32 -45.06
N ASP A 100 -46.65 -34.98 -44.19
CA ASP A 100 -46.11 -35.81 -43.08
C ASP A 100 -45.38 -37.08 -43.54
N LYS A 101 -45.55 -37.47 -44.81
CA LYS A 101 -44.94 -38.67 -45.43
C LYS A 101 -43.83 -38.36 -46.45
N ARG A 102 -43.58 -37.09 -46.78
CA ARG A 102 -42.67 -36.69 -47.86
C ARG A 102 -41.32 -36.21 -47.31
N SER A 103 -40.23 -36.92 -47.65
CA SER A 103 -38.89 -36.65 -47.12
C SER A 103 -38.31 -35.31 -47.61
N ASP A 104 -38.76 -34.83 -48.77
CA ASP A 104 -38.34 -33.60 -49.44
C ASP A 104 -38.93 -32.32 -48.84
N LYS A 105 -39.99 -32.41 -48.01
CA LYS A 105 -40.65 -31.24 -47.39
C LYS A 105 -40.18 -30.98 -45.95
N THR A 106 -40.03 -29.71 -45.58
CA THR A 106 -39.47 -29.23 -44.32
C THR A 106 -40.56 -28.99 -43.26
N GLY A 107 -41.77 -28.57 -43.66
CA GLY A 107 -42.89 -28.29 -42.74
C GLY A 107 -43.81 -29.48 -42.43
N TYR A 108 -44.08 -29.73 -41.15
CA TYR A 108 -44.92 -30.85 -40.66
C TYR A 108 -46.00 -30.47 -39.62
N LYS A 109 -46.08 -29.21 -39.16
CA LYS A 109 -47.03 -28.80 -38.08
C LYS A 109 -48.38 -28.25 -38.58
N GLY A 110 -48.54 -27.99 -39.88
CA GLY A 110 -49.82 -27.58 -40.49
C GLY A 110 -50.39 -26.20 -40.07
N ILE A 111 -49.77 -25.50 -39.12
CA ILE A 111 -50.23 -24.19 -38.60
C ILE A 111 -49.39 -23.00 -39.08
N GLY A 112 -48.26 -23.24 -39.77
CA GLY A 112 -47.24 -22.25 -40.10
C GLY A 112 -47.73 -21.04 -40.90
N PHE A 113 -48.57 -21.29 -41.92
CA PHE A 113 -49.17 -20.21 -42.72
C PHE A 113 -50.01 -19.26 -41.87
N LYS A 114 -50.57 -19.70 -40.73
CA LYS A 114 -51.42 -18.84 -39.88
C LYS A 114 -50.66 -17.71 -39.19
N SER A 115 -49.34 -17.78 -39.14
CA SER A 115 -48.49 -16.71 -38.61
C SER A 115 -48.67 -15.37 -39.33
N VAL A 116 -49.03 -15.37 -40.63
CA VAL A 116 -49.28 -14.13 -41.39
C VAL A 116 -50.46 -13.32 -40.81
N PHE A 117 -51.40 -14.00 -40.13
CA PHE A 117 -52.59 -13.35 -39.54
C PHE A 117 -52.32 -12.65 -38.21
N ARG A 118 -51.10 -12.76 -37.68
CA ARG A 118 -50.64 -11.87 -36.62
C ARG A 118 -50.41 -10.46 -37.16
N THR A 119 -49.78 -10.40 -38.33
CA THR A 119 -49.31 -9.18 -38.97
C THR A 119 -50.38 -8.52 -39.83
N SER A 120 -51.32 -9.32 -40.34
CA SER A 120 -52.34 -8.87 -41.27
C SER A 120 -53.74 -9.41 -40.95
N ASP A 121 -54.72 -8.51 -40.97
CA ASP A 121 -56.14 -8.84 -40.92
C ASP A 121 -56.72 -9.16 -42.33
N TYR A 122 -55.91 -9.00 -43.40
CA TYR A 122 -56.28 -9.24 -44.80
C TYR A 122 -55.15 -9.91 -45.61
N VAL A 123 -55.40 -11.10 -46.13
CA VAL A 123 -54.42 -11.87 -46.92
C VAL A 123 -55.03 -12.29 -48.24
N HIS A 124 -54.46 -11.84 -49.36
CA HIS A 124 -54.93 -12.16 -50.70
C HIS A 124 -53.87 -12.99 -51.45
N ILE A 125 -54.27 -14.18 -51.91
CA ILE A 125 -53.39 -15.11 -52.61
C ILE A 125 -53.79 -15.18 -54.08
N ILE A 126 -52.81 -14.99 -54.95
CA ILE A 126 -52.93 -15.10 -56.41
C ILE A 126 -51.95 -16.17 -56.87
N SER A 127 -52.49 -17.28 -57.34
CA SER A 127 -51.71 -18.43 -57.78
C SER A 127 -52.34 -19.03 -59.04
N LYS A 128 -51.84 -18.62 -60.21
CA LYS A 128 -52.42 -18.94 -61.53
C LYS A 128 -53.92 -18.65 -61.58
N LYS A 129 -54.75 -19.69 -61.57
CA LYS A 129 -56.20 -19.61 -61.72
C LYS A 129 -56.94 -19.38 -60.39
N TYR A 130 -56.25 -19.49 -59.26
CA TYR A 130 -56.84 -19.26 -57.94
C TYR A 130 -56.56 -17.82 -57.50
N LYS A 131 -57.63 -17.08 -57.22
CA LYS A 131 -57.58 -15.76 -56.59
C LYS A 131 -58.57 -15.71 -55.44
N PHE A 132 -58.05 -15.79 -54.22
CA PHE A 132 -58.88 -15.85 -53.02
C PHE A 132 -58.20 -15.15 -51.86
N LYS A 133 -58.99 -14.63 -50.93
CA LYS A 133 -58.53 -13.89 -49.76
C LYS A 133 -59.06 -14.49 -48.46
N PHE A 134 -58.40 -14.14 -47.37
CA PHE A 134 -58.88 -14.25 -46.00
C PHE A 134 -58.94 -12.83 -45.46
N ASP A 135 -60.09 -12.39 -44.95
CA ASP A 135 -60.34 -10.96 -44.73
C ASP A 135 -61.22 -10.76 -43.51
N LYS A 136 -60.65 -10.23 -42.40
CA LYS A 136 -61.28 -9.90 -41.11
C LYS A 136 -62.43 -8.87 -41.17
N ASN A 137 -62.62 -8.19 -42.28
CA ASN A 137 -63.67 -7.17 -42.38
C ASN A 137 -64.64 -7.51 -43.52
N PHE A 138 -64.78 -8.80 -43.85
CA PHE A 138 -65.64 -9.22 -44.96
C PHE A 138 -67.11 -8.92 -44.65
N SER A 139 -67.76 -8.17 -45.56
CA SER A 139 -69.07 -7.56 -45.35
C SER A 139 -70.24 -8.54 -45.12
N LEU A 140 -70.05 -9.84 -45.38
CA LEU A 140 -71.08 -10.87 -45.13
C LEU A 140 -71.05 -11.45 -43.71
N TRP A 141 -70.23 -10.90 -42.81
CA TRP A 141 -70.19 -11.35 -41.43
C TRP A 141 -71.28 -10.72 -40.61
N VAL A 142 -72.10 -11.58 -40.01
CA VAL A 142 -73.27 -11.18 -39.22
C VAL A 142 -72.87 -10.80 -37.78
N ASN A 143 -71.70 -11.27 -37.31
CA ASN A 143 -71.10 -10.93 -36.02
C ASN A 143 -69.57 -11.21 -36.06
N ASP A 144 -68.72 -10.18 -36.07
CA ASP A 144 -67.28 -10.32 -36.40
C ASP A 144 -66.49 -11.24 -35.46
N LYS A 145 -67.00 -11.52 -34.25
CA LYS A 145 -66.33 -12.34 -33.24
C LYS A 145 -66.58 -13.85 -33.35
N SER A 146 -67.54 -14.30 -34.17
CA SER A 146 -67.95 -15.71 -34.22
C SER A 146 -67.41 -16.51 -35.41
N TYR A 147 -66.80 -15.86 -36.40
CA TYR A 147 -66.29 -16.52 -37.61
C TYR A 147 -64.77 -16.75 -37.56
N PRO A 148 -64.29 -17.99 -37.82
CA PRO A 148 -62.86 -18.31 -37.89
C PRO A 148 -62.29 -17.88 -39.25
N TRP A 149 -62.29 -16.58 -39.52
CA TRP A 149 -61.98 -16.02 -40.84
C TRP A 149 -60.60 -16.40 -41.39
N GLN A 150 -59.64 -16.65 -40.51
CA GLN A 150 -58.29 -17.07 -40.89
C GLN A 150 -58.28 -18.38 -41.68
N VAL A 151 -59.35 -19.19 -41.65
CA VAL A 151 -59.46 -20.47 -42.38
C VAL A 151 -60.62 -20.51 -43.37
N ILE A 152 -61.32 -19.40 -43.59
CA ILE A 152 -62.44 -19.30 -44.54
C ILE A 152 -61.95 -18.57 -45.79
N PRO A 153 -61.66 -19.28 -46.90
CA PRO A 153 -61.23 -18.62 -48.12
C PRO A 153 -62.41 -17.97 -48.85
N ILE A 154 -62.22 -16.75 -49.34
CA ILE A 154 -63.22 -15.95 -50.05
C ILE A 154 -62.70 -15.68 -51.46
N TRP A 155 -63.49 -16.00 -52.50
CA TRP A 155 -63.09 -15.68 -53.88
C TRP A 155 -62.98 -14.16 -54.07
N HIS A 156 -61.88 -13.68 -54.65
CA HIS A 156 -61.66 -12.25 -54.88
C HIS A 156 -60.77 -12.00 -56.09
N GLU A 157 -61.30 -11.31 -57.10
CA GLU A 157 -60.62 -11.03 -58.38
C GLU A 157 -59.77 -9.77 -58.36
N GLU A 158 -60.22 -8.75 -57.62
CA GLU A 158 -59.61 -7.42 -57.62
C GLU A 158 -58.31 -7.43 -56.83
N ILE A 159 -57.28 -6.80 -57.38
CA ILE A 159 -55.97 -6.69 -56.75
C ILE A 159 -55.84 -5.26 -56.23
N PRO A 160 -55.45 -5.05 -54.95
CA PRO A 160 -55.28 -3.71 -54.40
C PRO A 160 -54.31 -2.85 -55.23
N SER A 161 -54.67 -1.57 -55.45
CA SER A 161 -53.75 -0.56 -55.97
C SER A 161 -52.85 -0.04 -54.84
N PRO A 162 -51.55 0.21 -55.06
CA PRO A 162 -50.82 0.17 -56.33
C PRO A 162 -50.25 -1.21 -56.72
N ILE A 163 -50.49 -2.27 -55.95
CA ILE A 163 -49.82 -3.58 -56.09
C ILE A 163 -50.10 -4.25 -57.44
N ASN A 164 -51.29 -4.06 -58.00
CA ASN A 164 -51.71 -4.54 -59.33
C ASN A 164 -50.58 -4.55 -60.37
N GLN A 165 -49.86 -3.43 -60.52
CA GLN A 165 -48.84 -3.28 -61.57
C GLN A 165 -47.58 -4.13 -61.35
N TYR A 166 -47.37 -4.67 -60.15
CA TYR A 166 -46.21 -5.48 -59.76
C TYR A 166 -46.51 -6.98 -59.70
N ILE A 167 -47.77 -7.39 -59.93
CA ILE A 167 -48.15 -8.80 -59.90
C ILE A 167 -47.70 -9.51 -61.17
N ASN A 168 -46.85 -10.52 -61.00
CA ASN A 168 -46.53 -11.50 -62.04
C ASN A 168 -47.38 -12.76 -61.84
N THR A 169 -48.29 -13.06 -62.78
CA THR A 169 -49.21 -14.21 -62.67
C THR A 169 -48.54 -15.58 -62.80
N GLU A 170 -47.30 -15.62 -63.32
CA GLU A 170 -46.47 -16.83 -63.32
C GLU A 170 -45.84 -17.13 -61.95
N ASN A 171 -45.89 -16.18 -61.02
CA ASN A 171 -45.48 -16.38 -59.63
C ASN A 171 -46.68 -16.74 -58.75
N VAL A 172 -46.39 -17.35 -57.61
CA VAL A 172 -47.31 -17.34 -56.47
C VAL A 172 -47.14 -16.00 -55.76
N ASN A 173 -48.23 -15.25 -55.63
CA ASN A 173 -48.23 -13.94 -54.98
C ASN A 173 -49.12 -13.99 -53.74
N THR A 174 -48.61 -13.52 -52.61
CA THR A 174 -49.33 -13.38 -51.35
C THR A 174 -49.24 -11.94 -50.91
N ILE A 175 -50.39 -11.26 -50.86
CA ILE A 175 -50.52 -9.86 -50.47
C ILE A 175 -51.04 -9.82 -49.04
N LEU A 176 -50.33 -9.12 -48.16
CA LEU A 176 -50.71 -8.88 -46.78
C LEU A 176 -51.03 -7.38 -46.63
N GLU A 177 -52.20 -7.02 -46.10
CA GLU A 177 -52.42 -5.65 -45.60
C GLU A 177 -51.67 -5.47 -44.27
N ILE A 178 -50.93 -4.37 -44.14
CA ILE A 178 -50.10 -4.11 -42.95
C ILE A 178 -50.52 -2.79 -42.30
N ASN A 179 -50.38 -2.73 -40.97
CA ASN A 179 -50.75 -1.55 -40.18
C ASN A 179 -49.60 -0.55 -40.04
N ASP A 180 -48.36 -1.04 -39.92
CA ASP A 180 -47.16 -0.21 -39.73
C ASP A 180 -46.05 -0.64 -40.71
N LYS A 181 -45.76 0.20 -41.70
CA LYS A 181 -44.69 -0.03 -42.69
C LYS A 181 -43.32 -0.16 -42.04
N ASN A 182 -43.02 0.64 -41.02
CA ASN A 182 -41.71 0.68 -40.38
C ASN A 182 -41.47 -0.57 -39.53
N GLU A 183 -42.51 -1.08 -38.86
CA GLU A 183 -42.44 -2.34 -38.12
C GLU A 183 -42.00 -3.47 -39.07
N ILE A 184 -42.73 -3.67 -40.18
CA ILE A 184 -42.44 -4.72 -41.18
C ILE A 184 -41.07 -4.54 -41.84
N TYR A 185 -40.68 -3.30 -42.14
CA TYR A 185 -39.35 -3.00 -42.67
C TYR A 185 -38.26 -3.51 -41.72
N ASN A 186 -38.35 -3.14 -40.44
CA ASN A 186 -37.36 -3.53 -39.43
C ASN A 186 -37.35 -5.05 -39.19
N GLU A 187 -38.53 -5.68 -39.17
CA GLU A 187 -38.67 -7.13 -39.05
C GLU A 187 -37.93 -7.86 -40.19
N ILE A 188 -38.20 -7.50 -41.45
CA ILE A 188 -37.55 -8.11 -42.61
C ILE A 188 -36.04 -7.83 -42.59
N ILE A 189 -35.61 -6.58 -42.40
CA ILE A 189 -34.18 -6.24 -42.35
C ILE A 189 -33.46 -7.02 -41.25
N SER A 190 -34.07 -7.16 -40.07
CA SER A 190 -33.46 -7.88 -38.95
C SER A 190 -33.25 -9.38 -39.26
N VAL A 191 -34.16 -10.02 -39.98
CA VAL A 191 -34.07 -11.44 -40.37
C VAL A 191 -32.94 -11.68 -41.38
N PHE A 192 -32.69 -10.73 -42.27
CA PHE A 192 -31.76 -10.90 -43.40
C PHE A 192 -30.41 -10.21 -43.20
N LYS A 193 -30.19 -9.54 -42.06
CA LYS A 193 -29.00 -8.72 -41.77
C LYS A 193 -27.66 -9.44 -42.00
N ASP A 194 -27.55 -10.72 -41.67
CA ASP A 194 -26.30 -11.49 -41.77
C ASP A 194 -26.19 -12.36 -43.05
N CYS A 195 -27.25 -12.38 -43.87
CA CYS A 195 -27.42 -13.24 -45.05
C CYS A 195 -27.42 -14.75 -44.78
N GLN A 196 -27.16 -15.23 -43.57
CA GLN A 196 -26.89 -16.64 -43.27
C GLN A 196 -28.12 -17.54 -43.40
N ILE A 197 -29.32 -16.96 -43.28
CA ILE A 197 -30.59 -17.66 -43.42
C ILE A 197 -30.68 -18.50 -44.72
N ILE A 198 -30.04 -18.05 -45.81
CA ILE A 198 -30.07 -18.75 -47.09
C ILE A 198 -29.16 -20.00 -47.14
N LEU A 199 -28.21 -20.15 -46.21
CA LEU A 199 -27.20 -21.22 -46.21
C LEU A 199 -27.85 -22.61 -46.32
N PHE A 200 -28.86 -22.86 -45.49
CA PHE A 200 -29.49 -24.19 -45.34
C PHE A 200 -30.86 -24.34 -45.99
N LEU A 201 -31.35 -23.29 -46.67
CA LEU A 201 -32.50 -23.41 -47.57
C LEU A 201 -32.13 -24.34 -48.74
N ARG A 202 -33.00 -25.30 -49.03
CA ARG A 202 -32.68 -26.42 -49.93
C ARG A 202 -32.74 -26.01 -51.40
N ASN A 203 -33.74 -25.21 -51.74
CA ASN A 203 -34.11 -24.89 -53.12
C ASN A 203 -34.01 -23.39 -53.41
N ILE A 204 -34.23 -22.52 -52.42
CA ILE A 204 -34.13 -21.06 -52.59
C ILE A 204 -32.69 -20.65 -52.89
N ASN A 205 -32.51 -19.98 -54.03
CA ASN A 205 -31.22 -19.51 -54.53
C ASN A 205 -31.03 -18.01 -54.30
N SER A 206 -32.09 -17.21 -54.39
CA SER A 206 -32.06 -15.78 -54.14
C SER A 206 -33.27 -15.28 -53.35
N ILE A 207 -33.04 -14.25 -52.54
CA ILE A 207 -34.06 -13.55 -51.77
C ILE A 207 -33.90 -12.06 -52.01
N SER A 208 -34.96 -11.38 -52.42
CA SER A 208 -34.97 -9.94 -52.69
C SER A 208 -35.93 -9.20 -51.77
N PHE A 209 -35.58 -7.98 -51.37
CA PHE A 209 -36.46 -7.07 -50.63
C PHE A 209 -36.48 -5.70 -51.31
N LYS A 210 -37.69 -5.21 -51.59
CA LYS A 210 -37.96 -3.91 -52.19
C LYS A 210 -38.87 -3.09 -51.30
N VAL A 211 -38.63 -1.79 -51.23
CA VAL A 211 -39.51 -0.82 -50.56
C VAL A 211 -39.89 0.23 -51.61
N ASP A 212 -41.18 0.32 -51.88
CA ASP A 212 -41.72 1.08 -53.02
C ASP A 212 -40.94 0.70 -54.30
N ASP A 213 -40.38 1.62 -55.08
CA ASP A 213 -39.61 1.26 -56.27
C ASP A 213 -38.09 1.02 -56.02
N THR A 214 -37.66 1.02 -54.75
CA THR A 214 -36.25 0.88 -54.38
C THR A 214 -35.94 -0.56 -53.97
N VAL A 215 -34.83 -1.10 -54.48
CA VAL A 215 -34.29 -2.39 -54.03
C VAL A 215 -33.44 -2.16 -52.79
N GLU A 216 -33.89 -2.65 -51.64
CA GLU A 216 -33.14 -2.58 -50.38
C GLU A 216 -32.02 -3.62 -50.39
N PHE A 217 -32.37 -4.88 -50.67
CA PHE A 217 -31.37 -5.92 -50.82
C PHE A 217 -31.72 -7.05 -51.77
N VAL A 218 -30.68 -7.71 -52.27
CA VAL A 218 -30.73 -9.03 -52.91
C VAL A 218 -29.65 -9.91 -52.29
N ILE A 219 -30.07 -11.02 -51.68
CA ILE A 219 -29.19 -12.05 -51.14
C ILE A 219 -29.15 -13.22 -52.11
N THR A 220 -27.95 -13.68 -52.47
CA THR A 220 -27.78 -14.88 -53.31
C THR A 220 -26.79 -15.85 -52.69
N LYS A 221 -27.06 -17.15 -52.86
CA LYS A 221 -26.16 -18.25 -52.48
C LYS A 221 -25.57 -18.84 -53.75
N THR A 222 -24.25 -18.80 -53.90
CA THR A 222 -23.58 -19.36 -55.09
C THR A 222 -22.52 -20.36 -54.68
N LYS A 223 -22.52 -21.52 -55.34
CA LYS A 223 -21.47 -22.52 -55.17
C LYS A 223 -20.27 -22.15 -56.03
N ILE A 224 -19.11 -21.87 -55.42
CA ILE A 224 -17.90 -21.49 -56.15
C ILE A 224 -17.13 -22.72 -56.63
N LYS A 225 -16.79 -23.62 -55.70
CA LYS A 225 -15.94 -24.79 -55.96
C LYS A 225 -16.15 -25.86 -54.89
N ASP A 226 -16.20 -27.13 -55.28
CA ASP A 226 -16.28 -28.28 -54.37
C ASP A 226 -17.40 -28.13 -53.32
N ASN A 227 -17.05 -27.81 -52.07
CA ASN A 227 -17.97 -27.60 -50.95
C ASN A 227 -17.95 -26.15 -50.43
N ILE A 228 -17.45 -25.21 -51.23
CA ILE A 228 -17.35 -23.79 -50.91
C ILE A 228 -18.52 -23.03 -51.54
N TYR A 229 -19.23 -22.29 -50.70
CA TYR A 229 -20.36 -21.43 -51.06
C TYR A 229 -20.07 -20.00 -50.64
N SER A 230 -20.50 -19.05 -51.47
CA SER A 230 -20.42 -17.62 -51.17
C SER A 230 -21.81 -17.02 -51.08
N LEU A 231 -21.96 -16.18 -50.07
CA LEU A 231 -23.15 -15.36 -49.86
C LEU A 231 -22.88 -13.96 -50.37
N PHE A 232 -23.73 -13.49 -51.27
CA PHE A 232 -23.68 -12.13 -51.78
C PHE A 232 -24.85 -11.32 -51.22
N TYR A 233 -24.61 -10.05 -50.93
CA TYR A 233 -25.63 -9.06 -50.60
C TYR A 233 -25.45 -7.89 -51.55
N ASN A 234 -26.46 -7.60 -52.37
CA ASN A 234 -26.38 -6.58 -53.43
C ASN A 234 -25.20 -6.79 -54.37
N ASN A 235 -24.98 -8.04 -54.81
CA ASN A 235 -23.86 -8.48 -55.66
C ASN A 235 -22.46 -8.32 -55.04
N GLU A 236 -22.34 -7.90 -53.78
CA GLU A 236 -21.08 -7.91 -53.03
C GLU A 236 -20.93 -9.20 -52.25
N ALA A 237 -19.78 -9.88 -52.38
CA ALA A 237 -19.48 -11.05 -51.58
C ALA A 237 -19.34 -10.66 -50.10
N LYS A 238 -20.23 -11.18 -49.23
CA LYS A 238 -20.22 -10.89 -47.79
C LYS A 238 -19.49 -11.95 -46.99
N SER A 239 -19.63 -13.22 -47.36
CA SER A 239 -18.98 -14.31 -46.64
C SER A 239 -18.84 -15.56 -47.50
N ASN A 240 -17.80 -16.34 -47.18
CA ASN A 240 -17.49 -17.62 -47.82
C ASN A 240 -17.59 -18.72 -46.77
N TRP A 241 -18.12 -19.87 -47.16
CA TRP A 241 -18.47 -20.96 -46.26
C TRP A 241 -18.07 -22.30 -46.86
N TYR A 242 -17.36 -23.12 -46.09
CA TYR A 242 -17.19 -24.54 -46.38
C TYR A 242 -18.37 -25.31 -45.77
N ILE A 243 -19.21 -25.92 -46.61
CA ILE A 243 -20.42 -26.61 -46.21
C ILE A 243 -20.31 -28.11 -46.51
N GLU A 244 -20.40 -28.94 -45.48
CA GLU A 244 -20.30 -30.40 -45.58
C GLU A 244 -21.55 -31.08 -45.02
N ASP A 245 -22.15 -31.97 -45.83
CA ASP A 245 -23.28 -32.81 -45.43
C ASP A 245 -22.80 -34.18 -44.95
N PHE A 246 -23.31 -34.62 -43.80
CA PHE A 246 -23.13 -35.95 -43.27
C PHE A 246 -24.48 -36.64 -43.08
N TYR A 247 -24.54 -37.92 -43.43
CA TYR A 247 -25.74 -38.74 -43.34
C TYR A 247 -25.55 -39.79 -42.26
N VAL A 248 -26.46 -39.79 -41.29
CA VAL A 248 -26.40 -40.63 -40.10
C VAL A 248 -27.53 -41.64 -40.15
N ASN A 249 -27.18 -42.92 -40.10
CA ASN A 249 -28.17 -44.00 -39.96
C ASN A 249 -28.76 -43.98 -38.54
N ILE A 250 -30.08 -44.05 -38.43
CA ILE A 250 -30.77 -44.06 -37.14
C ILE A 250 -30.77 -45.50 -36.58
N PRO A 251 -30.13 -45.76 -35.42
CA PRO A 251 -30.12 -47.09 -34.80
C PRO A 251 -31.52 -47.56 -34.43
N PHE A 252 -31.71 -48.88 -34.42
CA PHE A 252 -33.00 -49.48 -34.09
C PHE A 252 -33.47 -49.13 -32.67
N GLU A 253 -32.54 -49.00 -31.72
CA GLU A 253 -32.81 -48.62 -30.33
C GLU A 253 -33.38 -47.19 -30.24
N ILE A 254 -32.86 -46.26 -31.05
CA ILE A 254 -33.37 -44.89 -31.10
C ILE A 254 -34.76 -44.88 -31.72
N LYS A 255 -34.98 -45.64 -32.82
CA LYS A 255 -36.31 -45.79 -33.44
C LYS A 255 -37.36 -46.30 -32.47
N GLN A 256 -37.03 -47.30 -31.65
CA GLN A 256 -37.92 -47.81 -30.60
C GLN A 256 -38.22 -46.74 -29.54
N LYS A 257 -37.21 -46.01 -29.08
CA LYS A 257 -37.39 -44.97 -28.06
C LYS A 257 -38.27 -43.83 -28.55
N VAL A 258 -38.10 -43.40 -29.81
CA VAL A 258 -38.88 -42.29 -30.38
C VAL A 258 -40.28 -42.72 -30.82
N SER A 259 -40.52 -44.00 -31.13
CA SER A 259 -41.87 -44.50 -31.45
C SER A 259 -42.80 -44.51 -30.24
N LEU A 260 -42.26 -44.53 -29.01
CA LEU A 260 -43.01 -44.40 -27.76
C LEU A 260 -43.43 -42.96 -27.44
N LEU A 261 -42.84 -41.97 -28.10
CA LEU A 261 -43.19 -40.56 -27.91
C LEU A 261 -44.52 -40.26 -28.62
N SER A 262 -45.27 -39.27 -28.12
CA SER A 262 -46.45 -38.75 -28.81
C SER A 262 -46.07 -38.07 -30.15
N ASP A 263 -47.02 -37.88 -31.06
CA ASP A 263 -46.77 -37.14 -32.31
C ASP A 263 -46.46 -35.65 -32.08
N GLU A 264 -46.82 -35.13 -30.90
CA GLU A 264 -46.53 -33.79 -30.43
C GLU A 264 -45.06 -33.64 -29.98
N GLU A 265 -44.50 -34.68 -29.36
CA GLU A 265 -43.11 -34.72 -28.89
C GLU A 265 -42.11 -35.12 -29.99
N CYS A 266 -42.52 -35.97 -30.92
CA CYS A 266 -41.70 -36.39 -32.06
C CYS A 266 -42.58 -36.54 -33.31
N PRO A 267 -42.31 -35.80 -34.40
CA PRO A 267 -43.09 -35.90 -35.62
C PRO A 267 -43.01 -37.30 -36.23
N ARG A 268 -44.12 -37.81 -36.76
CA ARG A 268 -44.20 -39.11 -37.44
C ARG A 268 -43.12 -39.30 -38.51
N LYS A 269 -42.78 -38.23 -39.26
CA LYS A 269 -41.69 -38.21 -40.23
C LYS A 269 -40.35 -38.64 -39.63
N LEU A 270 -40.01 -38.17 -38.43
CA LEU A 270 -38.75 -38.51 -37.76
C LEU A 270 -38.81 -39.90 -37.12
N LYS A 271 -39.99 -40.34 -36.65
CA LYS A 271 -40.20 -41.71 -36.13
C LYS A 271 -39.97 -42.78 -37.21
N GLU A 272 -40.38 -42.49 -38.44
CA GLU A 272 -40.25 -43.40 -39.59
C GLU A 272 -38.93 -43.21 -40.37
N ALA A 273 -38.05 -42.27 -39.95
CA ALA A 273 -36.81 -41.97 -40.66
C ALA A 273 -35.72 -43.03 -40.45
N ASP A 274 -35.13 -43.51 -41.56
CA ASP A 274 -33.97 -44.41 -41.52
C ASP A 274 -32.63 -43.68 -41.42
N ILE A 275 -32.58 -42.45 -41.93
CA ILE A 275 -31.39 -41.61 -42.02
C ILE A 275 -31.76 -40.18 -41.63
N SER A 276 -30.88 -39.48 -40.90
CA SER A 276 -30.95 -38.03 -40.71
C SER A 276 -29.71 -37.36 -41.28
N LYS A 277 -29.86 -36.10 -41.69
CA LYS A 277 -28.77 -35.31 -42.27
C LYS A 277 -28.29 -34.25 -41.27
N LEU A 278 -26.97 -34.18 -41.06
CA LEU A 278 -26.30 -33.12 -40.32
C LEU A 278 -25.36 -32.37 -41.26
N THR A 279 -25.54 -31.05 -41.35
CA THR A 279 -24.73 -30.17 -42.18
C THR A 279 -23.87 -29.28 -41.30
N PHE A 280 -22.58 -29.20 -41.61
CA PHE A 280 -21.63 -28.30 -40.96
C PHE A 280 -21.28 -27.16 -41.93
N ALA A 281 -21.35 -25.92 -41.48
CA ALA A 281 -20.92 -24.75 -42.24
C ALA A 281 -19.82 -24.01 -41.47
N ALA A 282 -18.58 -24.16 -41.94
CA ALA A 282 -17.42 -23.47 -41.41
C ALA A 282 -17.18 -22.17 -42.19
N CYS A 283 -17.02 -21.06 -41.49
CA CYS A 283 -16.76 -19.77 -42.12
C CYS A 283 -15.32 -19.69 -42.61
N LEU A 284 -15.11 -19.04 -43.75
CA LEU A 284 -13.80 -18.68 -44.28
C LEU A 284 -13.58 -17.17 -44.09
N ASP A 285 -12.35 -16.79 -43.76
CA ASP A 285 -11.93 -15.39 -43.71
C ASP A 285 -11.55 -14.83 -45.10
N SER A 286 -11.06 -13.58 -45.13
CA SER A 286 -10.62 -12.91 -46.36
C SER A 286 -9.38 -13.55 -47.00
N GLU A 287 -8.58 -14.31 -46.25
CA GLU A 287 -7.41 -15.03 -46.74
C GLU A 287 -7.75 -16.47 -47.18
N ASN A 288 -9.03 -16.85 -47.15
CA ASN A 288 -9.49 -18.22 -47.34
C ASN A 288 -8.90 -19.19 -46.30
N LYS A 289 -8.77 -18.79 -45.04
CA LYS A 289 -8.51 -19.69 -43.90
C LYS A 289 -9.80 -19.98 -43.15
N LEU A 290 -9.85 -21.11 -42.44
CA LEU A 290 -10.98 -21.39 -41.56
C LEU A 290 -11.02 -20.37 -40.43
N ARG A 291 -12.22 -19.91 -40.08
CA ARG A 291 -12.45 -18.97 -38.99
C ARG A 291 -13.44 -19.54 -38.00
N SER A 292 -13.04 -19.63 -36.73
CA SER A 292 -13.94 -19.98 -35.64
C SER A 292 -15.01 -18.90 -35.46
N LEU A 293 -16.26 -19.32 -35.28
CA LEU A 293 -17.38 -18.46 -34.92
C LEU A 293 -17.65 -18.48 -33.40
N GLN A 294 -18.42 -17.51 -32.93
CA GLN A 294 -18.91 -17.40 -31.55
C GLN A 294 -20.41 -17.12 -31.58
N ASN A 295 -21.13 -17.42 -30.48
CA ASN A 295 -22.58 -17.20 -30.36
C ASN A 295 -23.38 -17.86 -31.51
N THR A 296 -22.94 -19.03 -31.97
CA THR A 296 -23.58 -19.71 -33.09
C THR A 296 -24.89 -20.37 -32.66
N ILE A 297 -25.91 -20.14 -33.48
CA ILE A 297 -27.20 -20.79 -33.33
C ILE A 297 -27.25 -22.09 -34.14
N VAL A 298 -28.00 -23.06 -33.63
CA VAL A 298 -28.32 -24.28 -34.38
C VAL A 298 -29.47 -24.01 -35.35
N TYR A 299 -29.33 -24.53 -36.56
CA TYR A 299 -30.33 -24.46 -37.61
C TYR A 299 -31.14 -25.76 -37.67
N ASN A 300 -32.43 -25.61 -37.95
CA ASN A 300 -33.29 -26.67 -38.44
C ASN A 300 -33.94 -26.14 -39.72
N TYR A 301 -33.14 -26.13 -40.79
CA TYR A 301 -33.28 -25.48 -42.11
C TYR A 301 -33.34 -23.96 -42.08
N LEU A 302 -34.03 -23.42 -41.09
CA LEU A 302 -34.08 -22.01 -40.72
C LEU A 302 -33.40 -21.81 -39.37
N PRO A 303 -32.98 -20.57 -39.03
CA PRO A 303 -32.37 -20.27 -37.75
C PRO A 303 -33.30 -20.64 -36.58
N THR A 304 -32.72 -21.02 -35.45
CA THR A 304 -33.39 -21.14 -34.15
C THR A 304 -32.81 -20.12 -33.18
N LYS A 305 -33.37 -19.96 -31.98
CA LYS A 305 -32.74 -19.15 -30.92
C LYS A 305 -31.87 -19.99 -29.98
N VAL A 306 -31.55 -21.24 -30.34
CA VAL A 306 -30.71 -22.13 -29.54
C VAL A 306 -29.23 -21.88 -29.83
N CYS A 307 -28.51 -21.33 -28.86
CA CYS A 307 -27.07 -21.09 -28.93
C CYS A 307 -26.29 -22.26 -28.32
N PHE A 308 -25.27 -22.74 -29.03
CA PHE A 308 -24.37 -23.80 -28.54
C PHE A 308 -22.88 -23.40 -28.57
N ASP A 309 -22.56 -22.17 -28.99
CA ASP A 309 -21.19 -21.64 -29.09
C ASP A 309 -20.22 -22.56 -29.87
N PHE A 310 -20.74 -23.27 -30.86
CA PHE A 310 -19.92 -24.06 -31.77
C PHE A 310 -19.09 -23.13 -32.67
N PRO A 311 -17.85 -23.52 -33.04
CA PRO A 311 -16.99 -22.72 -33.91
C PRO A 311 -17.45 -22.71 -35.39
N PHE A 312 -18.52 -23.44 -35.70
CA PHE A 312 -19.17 -23.54 -37.00
C PHE A 312 -20.69 -23.53 -36.80
N ILE A 313 -21.45 -23.28 -37.87
CA ILE A 313 -22.90 -23.39 -37.84
C ILE A 313 -23.32 -24.81 -38.18
N VAL A 314 -24.31 -25.32 -37.46
CA VAL A 314 -24.85 -26.67 -37.68
C VAL A 314 -26.30 -26.57 -38.11
N ASN A 315 -26.66 -27.34 -39.13
CA ASN A 315 -28.04 -27.62 -39.49
C ASN A 315 -28.37 -29.11 -39.34
N GLY A 316 -29.55 -29.43 -38.82
CA GLY A 316 -30.02 -30.82 -38.68
C GLY A 316 -31.50 -30.95 -38.38
N ASP A 317 -32.00 -32.19 -38.41
CA ASP A 317 -33.41 -32.53 -38.11
C ASP A 317 -33.73 -32.47 -36.61
N PHE A 318 -33.35 -31.39 -35.93
CA PHE A 318 -33.54 -31.24 -34.49
C PHE A 318 -35.01 -30.95 -34.13
N ILE A 319 -35.49 -31.53 -33.03
CA ILE A 319 -36.83 -31.28 -32.51
C ILE A 319 -36.80 -30.05 -31.58
N THR A 320 -37.57 -29.02 -31.92
CA THR A 320 -37.67 -27.75 -31.18
C THR A 320 -39.06 -27.55 -30.57
N ASN A 321 -39.16 -26.70 -29.55
CA ASN A 321 -40.45 -26.19 -29.08
C ASN A 321 -41.16 -25.33 -30.16
N ALA A 322 -42.41 -24.94 -29.92
CA ALA A 322 -43.21 -24.17 -30.90
C ALA A 322 -42.55 -22.85 -31.33
N GLU A 323 -41.88 -22.17 -30.40
CA GLU A 323 -41.19 -20.88 -30.60
C GLU A 323 -39.78 -21.02 -31.19
N ARG A 324 -39.25 -22.24 -31.34
CA ARG A 324 -37.85 -22.52 -31.74
C ARG A 324 -36.81 -21.85 -30.84
N THR A 325 -37.14 -21.65 -29.57
CA THR A 325 -36.26 -21.07 -28.54
C THR A 325 -35.40 -22.11 -27.84
N GLN A 326 -35.81 -23.38 -27.83
CA GLN A 326 -35.09 -24.48 -27.19
C GLN A 326 -35.21 -25.79 -27.98
N LEU A 327 -34.18 -26.64 -27.86
CA LEU A 327 -34.26 -28.05 -28.27
C LEU A 327 -35.00 -28.85 -27.20
N LEU A 328 -35.93 -29.71 -27.61
CA LEU A 328 -36.65 -30.59 -26.68
C LEU A 328 -35.73 -31.72 -26.19
N ILE A 329 -35.68 -31.94 -24.87
CA ILE A 329 -34.86 -32.98 -24.26
C ILE A 329 -35.49 -34.35 -24.53
N ASN A 330 -35.06 -34.99 -25.62
CA ASN A 330 -35.51 -36.31 -26.04
C ASN A 330 -34.35 -37.15 -26.60
N GLU A 331 -34.59 -38.44 -26.80
CA GLU A 331 -33.57 -39.38 -27.25
C GLU A 331 -33.09 -39.11 -28.68
N TRP A 332 -33.93 -38.48 -29.52
CA TRP A 332 -33.57 -38.08 -30.89
C TRP A 332 -32.50 -36.98 -30.90
N ASN A 333 -32.75 -35.86 -30.19
CA ASN A 333 -31.80 -34.75 -30.13
C ASN A 333 -30.51 -35.14 -29.40
N LYS A 334 -30.58 -35.95 -28.35
CA LYS A 334 -29.39 -36.51 -27.70
C LYS A 334 -28.56 -37.34 -28.68
N PHE A 335 -29.21 -38.21 -29.46
CA PHE A 335 -28.56 -39.00 -30.50
C PHE A 335 -27.90 -38.10 -31.56
N LEU A 336 -28.62 -37.09 -32.09
CA LEU A 336 -28.06 -36.18 -33.09
C LEU A 336 -26.86 -35.40 -32.55
N LEU A 337 -26.90 -34.91 -31.30
CA LEU A 337 -25.76 -34.21 -30.68
C LEU A 337 -24.57 -35.14 -30.44
N TYR A 338 -24.81 -36.38 -30.00
CA TYR A 338 -23.77 -37.40 -29.90
C TYR A 338 -23.11 -37.69 -31.27
N GLN A 339 -23.92 -37.79 -32.33
CA GLN A 339 -23.40 -38.00 -33.68
C GLN A 339 -22.67 -36.77 -34.21
N LEU A 340 -23.18 -35.57 -33.95
CA LEU A 340 -22.53 -34.29 -34.28
C LEU A 340 -21.13 -34.22 -33.67
N ALA A 341 -21.00 -34.56 -32.39
CA ALA A 341 -19.72 -34.61 -31.70
C ALA A 341 -18.72 -35.54 -32.41
N LYS A 342 -19.16 -36.72 -32.85
CA LYS A 342 -18.32 -37.66 -33.61
C LYS A 342 -17.99 -37.16 -35.02
N LEU A 343 -18.97 -36.61 -35.73
CA LEU A 343 -18.85 -36.17 -37.12
C LEU A 343 -17.96 -34.95 -37.28
N GLN A 344 -17.80 -34.11 -36.25
CA GLN A 344 -16.83 -33.02 -36.31
C GLN A 344 -15.42 -33.54 -36.65
N PHE A 345 -15.02 -34.70 -36.09
CA PHE A 345 -13.72 -35.29 -36.37
C PHE A 345 -13.64 -35.81 -37.82
N ASP A 346 -14.75 -36.29 -38.39
CA ASP A 346 -14.80 -36.63 -39.82
C ASP A 346 -14.67 -35.39 -40.71
N LEU A 347 -15.25 -34.26 -40.28
CA LEU A 347 -15.03 -32.97 -40.92
C LEU A 347 -13.55 -32.58 -40.86
N LEU A 348 -12.88 -32.68 -39.69
CA LEU A 348 -11.45 -32.39 -39.56
C LEU A 348 -10.60 -33.32 -40.46
N ILE A 349 -10.93 -34.61 -40.55
CA ILE A 349 -10.25 -35.58 -41.42
C ILE A 349 -10.43 -35.23 -42.90
N LYS A 350 -11.63 -34.78 -43.31
CA LYS A 350 -11.87 -34.30 -44.68
C LYS A 350 -11.07 -33.04 -44.97
N LEU A 351 -11.07 -32.08 -44.05
CA LEU A 351 -10.35 -30.80 -44.20
C LEU A 351 -8.83 -30.99 -44.26
N ASN A 352 -8.27 -32.02 -43.61
CA ASN A 352 -6.85 -32.39 -43.75
C ASN A 352 -6.41 -32.68 -45.20
N LYS A 353 -7.36 -33.04 -46.09
CA LYS A 353 -7.08 -33.30 -47.52
C LYS A 353 -7.18 -32.05 -48.39
N THR A 354 -7.44 -30.90 -47.78
CA THR A 354 -7.64 -29.62 -48.46
C THR A 354 -6.53 -28.63 -48.07
N LEU A 355 -6.59 -27.41 -48.59
CA LEU A 355 -5.68 -26.34 -48.20
C LEU A 355 -5.84 -25.90 -46.73
N TYR A 356 -6.95 -26.26 -46.07
CA TYR A 356 -7.30 -25.86 -44.70
C TYR A 356 -6.68 -26.74 -43.60
N LYS A 357 -5.84 -27.73 -43.95
CA LYS A 357 -5.31 -28.76 -43.03
C LYS A 357 -4.61 -28.21 -41.77
N TYR A 358 -4.09 -26.99 -41.82
CA TYR A 358 -3.41 -26.34 -40.71
C TYR A 358 -4.34 -25.52 -39.80
N ASP A 359 -5.55 -25.21 -40.26
CA ASP A 359 -6.53 -24.41 -39.51
C ASP A 359 -7.61 -25.27 -38.83
N ILE A 360 -7.60 -26.59 -39.05
CA ILE A 360 -8.70 -27.50 -38.67
C ILE A 360 -9.05 -27.43 -37.17
N LEU A 361 -8.08 -27.19 -36.29
CA LEU A 361 -8.31 -27.14 -34.85
C LEU A 361 -9.06 -25.88 -34.39
N GLN A 362 -9.21 -24.88 -35.26
CA GLN A 362 -10.15 -23.79 -35.01
C GLN A 362 -11.57 -24.31 -34.87
N LEU A 363 -11.92 -25.37 -35.60
CA LEU A 363 -13.24 -26.00 -35.57
C LEU A 363 -13.39 -27.07 -34.49
N LEU A 364 -12.31 -27.44 -33.78
CA LEU A 364 -12.35 -28.49 -32.77
C LEU A 364 -13.02 -27.99 -31.48
N ILE A 365 -14.02 -28.74 -31.02
CA ILE A 365 -14.62 -28.65 -29.70
C ILE A 365 -14.08 -29.81 -28.85
N THR A 366 -13.43 -29.49 -27.73
CA THR A 366 -12.73 -30.48 -26.89
C THR A 366 -13.62 -31.06 -25.81
N THR A 367 -14.35 -30.23 -25.07
CA THR A 367 -15.40 -30.60 -24.12
C THR A 367 -16.31 -29.39 -23.90
N ILE A 368 -17.52 -29.62 -23.38
CA ILE A 368 -18.41 -28.53 -22.94
C ILE A 368 -18.77 -28.72 -21.47
N SER A 369 -18.43 -27.73 -20.63
CA SER A 369 -18.66 -27.73 -19.19
C SER A 369 -20.10 -27.31 -18.87
N SER A 370 -21.02 -28.29 -18.85
CA SER A 370 -22.42 -28.03 -18.48
C SER A 370 -23.12 -29.27 -17.93
N GLN A 371 -24.06 -29.06 -17.00
CA GLN A 371 -24.88 -30.12 -16.38
C GLN A 371 -26.08 -30.55 -17.24
N SER A 372 -26.25 -30.01 -18.45
CA SER A 372 -27.36 -30.44 -19.33
C SER A 372 -27.05 -31.80 -19.97
N ARG A 373 -28.07 -32.68 -19.97
CA ARG A 373 -28.05 -34.01 -20.60
C ARG A 373 -27.67 -34.00 -22.09
N PHE A 374 -27.85 -32.87 -22.76
CA PHE A 374 -27.39 -32.69 -24.14
C PHE A 374 -25.87 -32.65 -24.24
N TYR A 375 -25.22 -31.90 -23.36
CA TYR A 375 -23.75 -31.81 -23.33
C TYR A 375 -23.13 -33.10 -22.82
N GLU A 376 -23.79 -33.84 -21.93
CA GLU A 376 -23.36 -35.21 -21.57
C GLU A 376 -23.29 -36.12 -22.81
N SER A 377 -24.35 -36.13 -23.62
CA SER A 377 -24.41 -36.93 -24.86
C SER A 377 -23.36 -36.47 -25.89
N PHE A 378 -23.18 -35.15 -26.02
CA PHE A 378 -22.17 -34.56 -26.88
C PHE A 378 -20.75 -34.93 -26.43
N ASN A 379 -20.40 -34.71 -25.17
CA ASN A 379 -19.10 -35.02 -24.58
C ASN A 379 -18.79 -36.53 -24.63
N MET A 380 -19.80 -37.39 -24.49
CA MET A 380 -19.65 -38.83 -24.70
C MET A 380 -19.22 -39.13 -26.15
N GLY A 381 -19.82 -38.46 -27.13
CA GLY A 381 -19.43 -38.57 -28.54
C GLY A 381 -18.01 -38.08 -28.80
N ILE A 382 -17.57 -37.00 -28.15
CA ILE A 382 -16.18 -36.55 -28.21
C ILE A 382 -15.24 -37.63 -27.66
N SER A 383 -15.50 -38.12 -26.44
CA SER A 383 -14.62 -39.08 -25.78
C SER A 383 -14.42 -40.35 -26.59
N GLU A 384 -15.46 -40.82 -27.29
CA GLU A 384 -15.38 -41.98 -28.17
C GLU A 384 -14.60 -41.67 -29.45
N ALA A 385 -14.91 -40.55 -30.12
CA ALA A 385 -14.24 -40.16 -31.35
C ALA A 385 -12.74 -39.95 -31.16
N VAL A 386 -12.32 -39.34 -30.05
CA VAL A 386 -10.92 -39.10 -29.69
C VAL A 386 -10.13 -40.42 -29.57
N LYS A 387 -10.76 -41.50 -29.10
CA LYS A 387 -10.13 -42.83 -28.95
C LYS A 387 -10.07 -43.59 -30.26
N GLU A 388 -11.04 -43.38 -31.15
CA GLU A 388 -11.18 -44.15 -32.38
C GLU A 388 -10.48 -43.52 -33.58
N LYS A 389 -10.51 -42.19 -33.70
CA LYS A 389 -10.21 -41.48 -34.94
C LYS A 389 -8.81 -40.87 -34.99
N ASN A 390 -8.16 -41.07 -36.13
CA ASN A 390 -6.91 -40.43 -36.48
C ASN A 390 -7.21 -39.17 -37.30
N PHE A 391 -6.96 -37.98 -36.74
CA PHE A 391 -7.32 -36.71 -37.39
C PHE A 391 -6.24 -35.63 -37.30
N ILE A 392 -5.15 -35.87 -36.56
CA ILE A 392 -4.06 -34.91 -36.37
C ILE A 392 -2.93 -35.25 -37.33
N PRO A 393 -2.46 -34.33 -38.18
CA PRO A 393 -1.32 -34.60 -39.06
C PRO A 393 -0.02 -34.77 -38.27
N ASP A 394 0.76 -35.80 -38.59
CA ASP A 394 2.11 -35.98 -38.07
C ASP A 394 3.09 -34.93 -38.63
N ILE A 395 4.29 -34.85 -38.05
CA ILE A 395 5.34 -33.91 -38.45
C ILE A 395 5.72 -34.01 -39.94
N THR A 396 5.49 -35.15 -40.58
CA THR A 396 5.79 -35.38 -42.00
C THR A 396 4.60 -35.10 -42.92
N ASN A 397 3.41 -34.81 -42.38
CA ASN A 397 2.13 -34.78 -43.08
C ASN A 397 1.77 -36.10 -43.81
N SER A 398 2.43 -37.22 -43.48
CA SER A 398 2.24 -38.48 -44.20
C SER A 398 1.08 -39.29 -43.60
N ASN A 399 0.90 -39.21 -42.28
CA ASN A 399 -0.13 -39.95 -41.57
C ASN A 399 -0.95 -39.03 -40.67
N LEU A 400 -2.19 -39.46 -40.40
CA LEU A 400 -2.99 -38.91 -39.32
C LEU A 400 -2.83 -39.80 -38.09
N ILE A 401 -2.75 -39.18 -36.92
CA ILE A 401 -2.60 -39.83 -35.61
C ILE A 401 -3.76 -39.46 -34.67
N LYS A 402 -3.92 -40.24 -33.60
CA LYS A 402 -4.90 -39.98 -32.53
C LYS A 402 -4.38 -38.91 -31.58
N ALA A 403 -5.29 -38.21 -30.90
CA ALA A 403 -4.91 -37.21 -29.90
C ALA A 403 -4.06 -37.79 -28.77
N GLN A 404 -4.41 -38.99 -28.27
CA GLN A 404 -3.65 -39.68 -27.23
C GLN A 404 -2.21 -40.06 -27.61
N ASP A 405 -1.93 -40.18 -28.92
CA ASP A 405 -0.61 -40.57 -29.43
C ASP A 405 0.18 -39.34 -29.93
N ALA A 406 -0.41 -38.15 -29.84
CA ALA A 406 0.16 -36.90 -30.34
C ALA A 406 1.01 -36.20 -29.27
N LEU A 407 2.19 -35.72 -29.68
CA LEU A 407 3.07 -34.87 -28.89
C LEU A 407 3.23 -33.50 -29.55
N ILE A 408 2.87 -32.46 -28.82
CA ILE A 408 3.03 -31.07 -29.22
C ILE A 408 4.43 -30.61 -28.82
N ASP A 409 5.28 -30.28 -29.79
CA ASP A 409 6.61 -29.71 -29.55
C ASP A 409 6.53 -28.18 -29.51
N SER A 410 6.13 -27.64 -28.36
CA SER A 410 5.92 -26.18 -28.21
C SER A 410 7.20 -25.36 -28.14
N LEU A 411 8.37 -26.01 -27.98
CA LEU A 411 9.68 -25.34 -28.00
C LEU A 411 10.37 -25.45 -29.36
N GLU A 412 9.77 -26.13 -30.33
CA GLU A 412 10.38 -26.44 -31.63
C GLU A 412 11.72 -27.19 -31.50
N TYR A 413 11.88 -28.01 -30.46
CA TYR A 413 13.10 -28.75 -30.20
C TYR A 413 13.49 -29.66 -31.36
N SER A 414 12.51 -30.35 -31.94
CA SER A 414 12.67 -31.24 -33.08
C SER A 414 13.16 -30.52 -34.35
N SER A 415 13.16 -29.18 -34.39
CA SER A 415 13.70 -28.40 -35.52
C SER A 415 15.22 -28.42 -35.56
N TYR A 416 15.83 -28.55 -34.38
CA TYR A 416 17.28 -28.42 -34.20
C TYR A 416 17.92 -29.75 -33.79
N PHE A 417 17.14 -30.63 -33.17
CA PHE A 417 17.63 -31.84 -32.53
C PHE A 417 16.76 -33.07 -32.87
N PRO A 418 17.28 -34.28 -32.65
CA PRO A 418 16.53 -35.52 -32.89
C PRO A 418 15.21 -35.58 -32.10
N PRO A 419 14.05 -35.81 -32.77
CA PRO A 419 12.74 -35.99 -32.13
C PRO A 419 12.71 -37.02 -31.00
N GLU A 420 13.55 -38.06 -31.11
CA GLU A 420 13.61 -39.19 -30.19
C GLU A 420 14.00 -38.76 -28.78
N HIS A 421 14.71 -37.65 -28.63
CA HIS A 421 15.08 -37.11 -27.32
C HIS A 421 13.87 -36.67 -26.50
N ILE A 422 12.83 -36.15 -27.15
CA ILE A 422 11.63 -35.65 -26.46
C ILE A 422 10.49 -36.66 -26.48
N THR A 423 10.35 -37.48 -27.52
CA THR A 423 9.32 -38.53 -27.54
C THR A 423 9.59 -39.59 -26.46
N SER A 424 10.85 -39.97 -26.26
CA SER A 424 11.25 -40.95 -25.24
C SER A 424 10.94 -40.53 -23.79
N LEU A 425 10.81 -39.22 -23.52
CA LEU A 425 10.45 -38.71 -22.18
C LEU A 425 9.02 -39.06 -21.78
N PHE A 426 8.13 -39.20 -22.77
CA PHE A 426 6.72 -39.52 -22.56
C PHE A 426 6.40 -41.00 -22.84
N GLY A 427 7.37 -41.78 -23.33
CA GLY A 427 7.25 -43.21 -23.65
C GLY A 427 7.30 -43.52 -25.15
N SER A 428 7.35 -44.81 -25.51
CA SER A 428 7.74 -45.29 -26.86
C SER A 428 6.73 -45.08 -28.00
N ASN A 429 5.63 -44.35 -27.80
CA ASN A 429 4.48 -44.37 -28.72
C ASN A 429 4.02 -42.99 -29.20
N TYR A 430 4.67 -41.91 -28.77
CA TYR A 430 4.25 -40.56 -29.15
C TYR A 430 4.86 -40.13 -30.48
N THR A 431 4.02 -39.55 -31.33
CA THR A 431 4.41 -38.97 -32.62
C THR A 431 4.28 -37.45 -32.53
N ILE A 432 5.32 -36.74 -32.97
CA ILE A 432 5.27 -35.27 -33.01
C ILE A 432 4.29 -34.84 -34.09
N ILE A 433 3.40 -33.90 -33.73
CA ILE A 433 2.42 -33.35 -34.67
C ILE A 433 3.07 -32.40 -35.68
N ASN A 434 2.35 -32.08 -36.75
CA ASN A 434 2.79 -31.05 -37.67
C ASN A 434 2.92 -29.69 -36.98
N ARG A 435 4.05 -29.01 -37.22
CA ARG A 435 4.36 -27.72 -36.59
C ARG A 435 3.52 -26.56 -37.11
N ASP A 436 3.07 -26.65 -38.37
CA ASP A 436 2.25 -25.62 -38.99
C ASP A 436 0.79 -25.69 -38.49
N LEU A 437 0.43 -26.73 -37.74
CA LEU A 437 -0.93 -26.91 -37.20
C LEU A 437 -1.23 -25.86 -36.13
N LEU A 438 -2.09 -24.92 -36.47
CA LEU A 438 -2.52 -23.84 -35.58
C LEU A 438 -3.45 -24.38 -34.49
N TYR A 439 -3.44 -23.72 -33.33
CA TYR A 439 -4.27 -24.06 -32.16
C TYR A 439 -4.07 -25.47 -31.61
N SER A 440 -2.84 -26.00 -31.72
CA SER A 440 -2.49 -27.35 -31.27
C SER A 440 -2.61 -27.55 -29.76
N GLU A 441 -2.59 -26.48 -28.97
CA GLU A 441 -2.81 -26.50 -27.52
C GLU A 441 -4.17 -27.10 -27.12
N LYS A 442 -5.22 -26.94 -27.94
CA LYS A 442 -6.54 -27.56 -27.71
C LYS A 442 -6.47 -29.07 -27.64
N LEU A 443 -5.48 -29.70 -28.26
CA LEU A 443 -5.33 -31.15 -28.25
C LEU A 443 -4.98 -31.71 -26.85
N VAL A 444 -4.43 -30.87 -25.96
CA VAL A 444 -4.12 -31.27 -24.58
C VAL A 444 -5.39 -31.67 -23.82
N ASP A 445 -6.49 -30.93 -24.01
CA ASP A 445 -7.79 -31.19 -23.37
C ASP A 445 -8.36 -32.58 -23.70
N ILE A 446 -7.97 -33.13 -24.84
CA ILE A 446 -8.42 -34.43 -25.35
C ILE A 446 -7.31 -35.50 -25.33
N GLY A 447 -6.27 -35.28 -24.53
CA GLY A 447 -5.30 -36.32 -24.15
C GLY A 447 -3.93 -36.25 -24.81
N SER A 448 -3.64 -35.26 -25.66
CA SER A 448 -2.30 -35.07 -26.21
C SER A 448 -1.30 -34.63 -25.13
N LYS A 449 -0.03 -34.99 -25.32
CA LYS A 449 1.06 -34.51 -24.48
C LYS A 449 1.72 -33.30 -25.12
N LYS A 450 2.31 -32.45 -24.30
CA LYS A 450 3.03 -31.25 -24.73
C LYS A 450 4.43 -31.28 -24.16
N PHE A 451 5.44 -31.18 -25.02
CA PHE A 451 6.81 -30.87 -24.63
C PHE A 451 6.98 -29.34 -24.65
N GLY A 452 7.39 -28.75 -23.53
CA GLY A 452 7.30 -27.32 -23.28
C GLY A 452 8.17 -26.82 -22.13
N LYS A 453 8.00 -25.54 -21.77
CA LYS A 453 8.66 -24.91 -20.62
C LYS A 453 8.40 -25.67 -19.30
N ASP A 454 7.30 -26.41 -19.20
CA ASP A 454 6.94 -27.12 -17.96
C ASP A 454 7.75 -28.41 -17.73
N ASN A 455 8.38 -28.97 -18.78
CA ASN A 455 8.98 -30.31 -18.71
C ASN A 455 10.33 -30.46 -19.42
N TYR A 456 10.93 -29.39 -19.95
CA TYR A 456 12.28 -29.42 -20.53
C TYR A 456 13.36 -29.93 -19.54
N LYS A 457 13.13 -29.85 -18.22
CA LYS A 457 14.07 -30.38 -17.20
C LYS A 457 14.25 -31.89 -17.33
N LEU A 458 13.18 -32.61 -17.66
CA LEU A 458 13.22 -34.06 -17.91
C LEU A 458 14.15 -34.38 -19.08
N LEU A 459 14.23 -33.51 -20.09
CA LEU A 459 15.16 -33.65 -21.20
C LEU A 459 16.61 -33.51 -20.71
N ILE A 460 16.92 -32.47 -19.92
CA ILE A 460 18.27 -32.20 -19.40
C ILE A 460 18.75 -33.35 -18.50
N GLU A 461 17.84 -33.95 -17.73
CA GLU A 461 18.12 -35.08 -16.84
C GLU A 461 18.21 -36.42 -17.58
N SER A 462 17.77 -36.49 -18.84
CA SER A 462 17.77 -37.74 -19.60
C SER A 462 19.18 -38.20 -19.97
N LYS A 463 19.44 -39.50 -19.79
CA LYS A 463 20.77 -40.10 -20.09
C LYS A 463 21.17 -39.92 -21.55
N ALA A 464 20.22 -40.06 -22.48
CA ALA A 464 20.47 -39.91 -23.91
C ALA A 464 20.95 -38.48 -24.24
N PHE A 465 20.30 -37.47 -23.67
CA PHE A 465 20.68 -36.08 -23.84
C PHE A 465 22.06 -35.77 -23.21
N GLN A 466 22.31 -36.22 -21.98
CA GLN A 466 23.58 -36.00 -21.29
C GLN A 466 24.76 -36.67 -22.01
N GLN A 467 24.59 -37.91 -22.47
CA GLN A 467 25.61 -38.61 -23.26
C GLN A 467 25.92 -37.89 -24.57
N ARG A 468 24.90 -37.31 -25.23
CA ARG A 468 25.10 -36.52 -26.43
C ARG A 468 25.84 -35.21 -26.15
N CYS A 469 25.54 -34.54 -25.03
CA CYS A 469 26.28 -33.36 -24.58
C CYS A 469 27.75 -33.66 -24.27
N LEU A 470 28.04 -34.77 -23.59
CA LEU A 470 29.42 -35.19 -23.25
C LEU A 470 30.24 -35.58 -24.49
N SER A 471 29.60 -36.13 -25.52
CA SER A 471 30.28 -36.64 -26.72
C SER A 471 30.58 -35.58 -27.79
N SER A 472 29.91 -34.42 -27.76
CA SER A 472 30.11 -33.37 -28.77
C SER A 472 30.00 -31.96 -28.18
N LYS A 473 31.10 -31.19 -28.29
CA LYS A 473 31.14 -29.77 -27.89
C LYS A 473 30.21 -28.90 -28.75
N ASP A 474 30.09 -29.20 -30.04
CA ASP A 474 29.20 -28.45 -30.94
C ASP A 474 27.73 -28.69 -30.57
N TYR A 475 27.37 -29.93 -30.25
CA TYR A 475 26.03 -30.24 -29.75
C TYR A 475 25.76 -29.52 -28.41
N ASN A 476 26.72 -29.50 -27.48
CA ASN A 476 26.56 -28.77 -26.21
C ASN A 476 26.38 -27.26 -26.44
N THR A 477 27.11 -26.68 -27.40
CA THR A 477 26.97 -25.27 -27.79
C THR A 477 25.59 -24.97 -28.39
N GLN A 478 25.08 -25.85 -29.26
CA GLN A 478 23.73 -25.75 -29.83
C GLN A 478 22.65 -25.87 -28.74
N VAL A 479 22.82 -26.78 -27.78
CA VAL A 479 21.92 -26.91 -26.62
C VAL A 479 21.89 -25.64 -25.79
N ILE A 480 23.05 -25.06 -25.47
CA ILE A 480 23.13 -23.80 -24.71
C ILE A 480 22.42 -22.67 -25.48
N SER A 481 22.58 -22.61 -26.81
CA SER A 481 21.92 -21.63 -27.67
C SER A 481 20.39 -21.84 -27.79
N PHE A 482 19.95 -23.11 -27.78
CA PHE A 482 18.53 -23.44 -27.77
C PHE A 482 17.88 -23.07 -26.42
N LEU A 483 18.51 -23.43 -25.30
CA LEU A 483 18.01 -23.08 -23.98
C LEU A 483 18.01 -21.56 -23.78
N SER A 484 19.06 -20.86 -24.23
CA SER A 484 19.12 -19.40 -24.13
C SER A 484 18.06 -18.70 -24.97
N SER A 485 17.59 -19.28 -26.09
CA SER A 485 16.56 -18.67 -26.93
C SER A 485 15.13 -19.05 -26.55
N LYS A 486 14.89 -20.27 -26.06
CA LYS A 486 13.54 -20.80 -25.79
C LYS A 486 13.19 -20.84 -24.28
N ILE A 487 14.17 -20.87 -23.38
CA ILE A 487 14.01 -21.02 -21.92
C ILE A 487 14.80 -19.92 -21.17
N ILE A 488 14.40 -18.67 -21.37
CA ILE A 488 15.11 -17.50 -20.82
C ILE A 488 14.82 -17.30 -19.33
N GLU A 489 13.57 -17.48 -18.92
CA GLU A 489 13.03 -16.96 -17.65
C GLU A 489 13.10 -17.95 -16.48
N ASP A 490 13.56 -19.19 -16.67
CA ASP A 490 13.54 -20.21 -15.61
C ASP A 490 14.86 -20.22 -14.80
N PRO A 491 14.90 -19.64 -13.58
CA PRO A 491 16.12 -19.56 -12.78
C PRO A 491 16.60 -20.92 -12.28
N SER A 492 15.76 -21.96 -12.30
CA SER A 492 16.18 -23.29 -11.84
C SER A 492 17.21 -23.95 -12.76
N LEU A 493 17.36 -23.48 -14.00
CA LEU A 493 18.43 -23.89 -14.90
C LEU A 493 19.82 -23.70 -14.28
N LYS A 494 20.00 -22.73 -13.38
CA LYS A 494 21.30 -22.47 -12.74
C LYS A 494 21.87 -23.66 -11.97
N LYS A 495 20.99 -24.58 -11.52
CA LYS A 495 21.35 -25.79 -10.76
C LYS A 495 21.47 -27.05 -11.64
N GLN A 496 21.06 -26.96 -12.91
CA GLN A 496 20.96 -28.11 -13.80
C GLN A 496 22.26 -28.33 -14.59
N LYS A 497 22.69 -29.59 -14.74
CA LYS A 497 23.97 -29.92 -15.36
C LYS A 497 23.85 -30.06 -16.87
N PHE A 498 24.23 -29.02 -17.61
CA PHE A 498 24.19 -29.03 -19.07
C PHE A 498 25.34 -28.28 -19.74
N ILE A 499 26.32 -27.74 -19.00
CA ILE A 499 27.47 -27.00 -19.56
C ILE A 499 28.75 -27.78 -19.28
N LEU A 500 29.59 -27.98 -20.31
CA LEU A 500 30.90 -28.62 -20.12
C LEU A 500 31.92 -27.65 -19.50
N ASP A 501 32.65 -28.14 -18.49
CA ASP A 501 33.77 -27.43 -17.86
C ASP A 501 35.13 -27.64 -18.57
N ASN A 502 36.19 -27.07 -18.00
CA ASN A 502 37.56 -27.22 -18.48
C ASN A 502 38.13 -28.64 -18.31
N ASN A 503 37.52 -29.49 -17.48
CA ASN A 503 37.86 -30.91 -17.30
C ASN A 503 37.00 -31.84 -18.17
N ARG A 504 36.04 -31.29 -18.94
CA ARG A 504 35.06 -32.00 -19.79
C ARG A 504 33.96 -32.74 -19.02
N ASP A 505 33.64 -32.28 -17.82
CA ASP A 505 32.49 -32.75 -17.06
C ASP A 505 31.30 -31.79 -17.20
N LEU A 506 30.07 -32.32 -17.15
CA LEU A 506 28.86 -31.51 -17.14
C LEU A 506 28.66 -30.90 -15.75
N GLN A 507 28.68 -29.58 -15.69
CA GLN A 507 28.44 -28.79 -14.49
C GLN A 507 27.18 -27.94 -14.62
N ALA A 508 26.69 -27.53 -13.47
CA ALA A 508 25.62 -26.54 -13.37
C ALA A 508 26.18 -25.12 -13.60
N PRO A 509 25.45 -24.21 -14.26
CA PRO A 509 25.89 -22.84 -14.49
C PRO A 509 26.42 -22.12 -13.23
N GLU A 510 25.75 -22.28 -12.09
CA GLU A 510 26.13 -21.63 -10.81
C GLU A 510 27.51 -22.05 -10.26
N ASN A 511 28.07 -23.16 -10.76
CA ASN A 511 29.37 -23.68 -10.36
C ASN A 511 30.51 -23.30 -11.32
N LEU A 512 30.20 -22.57 -12.40
CA LEU A 512 31.12 -22.28 -13.48
C LEU A 512 31.48 -20.79 -13.54
N TYR A 513 32.72 -20.54 -13.95
CA TYR A 513 33.17 -19.19 -14.27
C TYR A 513 33.47 -19.02 -15.76
N PHE A 514 33.32 -17.79 -16.25
CA PHE A 514 33.82 -17.43 -17.57
C PHE A 514 35.36 -17.41 -17.58
N PRO A 515 36.00 -17.94 -18.64
CA PRO A 515 37.45 -17.82 -18.81
C PRO A 515 37.89 -16.35 -18.99
N LYS A 516 38.84 -15.87 -18.18
CA LYS A 516 39.48 -14.53 -18.31
C LYS A 516 40.99 -14.70 -18.49
N GLU A 517 41.59 -13.97 -19.43
CA GLU A 517 43.02 -14.10 -19.79
C GLU A 517 43.98 -13.82 -18.60
N GLU A 518 43.58 -12.96 -17.65
CA GLU A 518 44.41 -12.54 -16.50
C GLU A 518 44.53 -13.59 -15.37
N TYR A 519 43.50 -14.42 -15.16
CA TYR A 519 43.45 -15.36 -14.03
C TYR A 519 44.00 -16.75 -14.33
N SER A 520 44.24 -17.07 -15.60
CA SER A 520 44.70 -18.39 -16.02
C SER A 520 46.14 -18.72 -15.60
N SER A 521 46.91 -17.75 -15.08
CA SER A 521 48.34 -17.92 -14.78
C SER A 521 48.88 -17.26 -13.49
N GLN A 522 48.09 -16.50 -12.70
CA GLN A 522 48.66 -15.63 -11.63
C GLN A 522 48.39 -16.02 -10.17
N LEU A 523 47.31 -16.71 -9.82
CA LEU A 523 47.05 -17.05 -8.42
C LEU A 523 47.48 -18.49 -8.14
N SER A 524 48.71 -18.65 -7.65
CA SER A 524 49.34 -19.96 -7.37
C SER A 524 48.55 -20.83 -6.36
N PHE A 525 47.49 -20.30 -5.75
CA PHE A 525 46.75 -20.89 -4.63
C PHE A 525 45.24 -21.14 -4.86
N ALA A 526 44.63 -20.86 -6.03
CA ALA A 526 43.17 -20.97 -6.26
C ALA A 526 42.76 -22.13 -7.20
N SER A 527 41.71 -22.89 -6.83
CA SER A 527 41.17 -24.05 -7.59
C SER A 527 39.74 -23.80 -8.14
N LEU A 528 39.59 -23.15 -9.29
CA LEU A 528 38.30 -22.76 -9.89
C LEU A 528 37.94 -23.58 -11.15
N LEU A 529 36.63 -23.77 -11.44
CA LEU A 529 36.10 -24.48 -12.62
C LEU A 529 35.58 -23.48 -13.67
N PHE A 530 36.00 -23.63 -14.93
CA PHE A 530 35.64 -22.69 -16.00
C PHE A 530 34.81 -23.37 -17.09
N ILE A 531 33.95 -22.62 -17.78
CA ILE A 531 33.31 -23.09 -19.03
C ILE A 531 34.42 -23.54 -20.00
N ASN A 532 34.21 -24.66 -20.68
CA ASN A 532 35.14 -25.16 -21.70
C ASN A 532 35.52 -24.06 -22.70
N GLN A 533 36.83 -23.85 -22.91
CA GLN A 533 37.35 -22.74 -23.71
C GLN A 533 36.76 -22.69 -25.13
N ASP A 534 36.64 -23.83 -25.80
CA ASP A 534 36.14 -23.89 -27.18
C ASP A 534 34.66 -23.50 -27.25
N ILE A 535 33.87 -23.95 -26.29
CA ILE A 535 32.44 -23.62 -26.17
C ILE A 535 32.29 -22.13 -25.89
N TYR A 536 33.05 -21.60 -24.93
CA TYR A 536 33.03 -20.16 -24.62
C TYR A 536 33.40 -19.31 -25.84
N LEU A 537 34.42 -19.68 -26.62
CA LEU A 537 34.79 -18.96 -27.84
C LEU A 537 33.70 -18.96 -28.92
N GLN A 538 32.92 -20.03 -29.03
CA GLN A 538 31.77 -20.08 -29.92
C GLN A 538 30.61 -19.22 -29.39
N LEU A 539 30.29 -19.32 -28.10
CA LEU A 539 29.20 -18.57 -27.46
C LEU A 539 29.47 -17.07 -27.36
N LYS A 540 30.74 -16.66 -27.18
CA LYS A 540 31.16 -15.25 -27.07
C LYS A 540 30.81 -14.43 -28.31
N LYS A 541 30.60 -15.08 -29.47
CA LYS A 541 30.13 -14.42 -30.69
C LYS A 541 28.69 -13.92 -30.60
N HIS A 542 27.91 -14.43 -29.63
CA HIS A 542 26.51 -14.09 -29.41
C HIS A 542 26.34 -13.43 -28.03
N SER A 543 26.35 -12.10 -28.00
CA SER A 543 26.29 -11.30 -26.75
C SER A 543 25.11 -11.68 -25.86
N PHE A 544 23.93 -11.94 -26.45
CA PHE A 544 22.72 -12.33 -25.72
C PHE A 544 22.90 -13.62 -24.90
N THR A 545 23.56 -14.65 -25.46
CA THR A 545 23.76 -15.93 -24.75
C THR A 545 24.72 -15.78 -23.57
N ILE A 546 25.71 -14.88 -23.67
CA ILE A 546 26.60 -14.56 -22.55
C ILE A 546 25.83 -13.87 -21.43
N SER A 547 25.04 -12.85 -21.74
CA SER A 547 24.18 -12.18 -20.75
C SER A 547 23.16 -13.12 -20.10
N TRP A 548 22.65 -14.10 -20.85
CA TRP A 548 21.79 -15.14 -20.30
C TRP A 548 22.54 -16.07 -19.34
N LEU A 549 23.76 -16.51 -19.68
CA LEU A 549 24.59 -17.30 -18.76
C LEU A 549 24.95 -16.52 -17.49
N GLU A 550 25.19 -15.20 -17.59
CA GLU A 550 25.36 -14.31 -16.42
C GLU A 550 24.11 -14.33 -15.52
N SER A 551 22.92 -14.29 -16.10
CA SER A 551 21.66 -14.40 -15.34
C SER A 551 21.48 -15.75 -14.63
N LEU A 552 22.15 -16.81 -15.11
CA LEU A 552 22.18 -18.14 -14.48
C LEU A 552 23.34 -18.32 -13.49
N ASP A 553 23.87 -17.23 -12.93
CA ASP A 553 24.97 -17.22 -11.95
C ASP A 553 26.33 -17.70 -12.51
N VAL A 554 26.52 -17.81 -13.83
CA VAL A 554 27.87 -17.93 -14.40
C VAL A 554 28.56 -16.58 -14.25
N LYS A 555 29.65 -16.52 -13.50
CA LYS A 555 30.31 -15.25 -13.17
C LYS A 555 31.72 -15.19 -13.74
N TYR A 556 32.25 -13.98 -13.85
CA TYR A 556 33.70 -13.84 -13.78
C TYR A 556 34.11 -14.04 -12.31
N PRO A 557 35.21 -14.76 -12.03
CA PRO A 557 35.58 -15.06 -10.66
C PRO A 557 35.79 -13.76 -9.89
N ASN A 558 34.99 -13.55 -8.83
CA ASN A 558 35.11 -12.37 -7.98
C ASN A 558 36.19 -12.64 -6.91
N GLU A 559 36.98 -11.62 -6.61
CA GLU A 559 38.15 -11.73 -5.73
C GLU A 559 37.74 -12.19 -4.31
N ILE A 560 36.53 -11.85 -3.86
CA ILE A 560 35.98 -12.28 -2.56
C ILE A 560 35.70 -13.79 -2.46
N GLU A 561 35.38 -14.46 -3.56
CA GLU A 561 35.12 -15.90 -3.54
C GLU A 561 36.42 -16.70 -3.38
N ILE A 562 37.52 -16.18 -3.92
CA ILE A 562 38.86 -16.73 -3.78
C ILE A 562 39.29 -16.67 -2.30
N LEU A 563 38.98 -15.57 -1.60
CA LEU A 563 39.20 -15.48 -0.15
C LEU A 563 38.48 -16.59 0.61
N ARG A 564 37.17 -16.74 0.38
CA ARG A 564 36.31 -17.64 1.16
C ARG A 564 36.58 -19.12 0.88
N LYS A 565 36.82 -19.47 -0.39
CA LYS A 565 37.01 -20.86 -0.82
C LYS A 565 38.47 -21.34 -0.68
N SER A 566 39.46 -20.45 -0.75
CA SER A 566 40.88 -20.84 -0.73
C SER A 566 41.64 -20.30 0.48
N ILE A 567 41.63 -18.99 0.74
CA ILE A 567 42.47 -18.38 1.80
C ILE A 567 42.04 -18.82 3.20
N PHE A 568 40.74 -18.93 3.48
CA PHE A 568 40.27 -19.42 4.79
C PHE A 568 40.68 -20.86 5.07
N GLN A 569 40.81 -21.69 4.03
CA GLN A 569 41.34 -23.05 4.18
C GLN A 569 42.83 -23.04 4.52
N LEU A 570 43.61 -22.10 3.96
CA LEU A 570 45.03 -21.93 4.31
C LEU A 570 45.22 -21.46 5.75
N ILE A 571 44.39 -20.54 6.24
CA ILE A 571 44.42 -20.06 7.63
C ILE A 571 44.08 -21.20 8.60
N SER A 572 43.01 -21.95 8.35
CA SER A 572 42.56 -23.02 9.25
C SER A 572 43.56 -24.18 9.36
N GLN A 573 44.36 -24.40 8.31
CA GLN A 573 45.39 -25.43 8.26
C GLN A 573 46.80 -24.91 8.61
N ASP A 574 46.92 -23.64 9.04
CA ASP A 574 48.19 -22.97 9.39
C ASP A 574 49.26 -23.05 8.27
N ARG A 575 48.83 -22.96 7.01
CA ARG A 575 49.71 -23.12 5.82
C ARG A 575 50.24 -21.80 5.26
N ILE A 576 49.98 -20.66 5.91
CA ILE A 576 50.54 -19.35 5.50
C ILE A 576 51.98 -19.23 5.99
N THR A 577 52.92 -19.54 5.12
CA THR A 577 54.36 -19.49 5.41
C THR A 577 54.95 -18.09 5.15
N LYS A 578 56.21 -17.86 5.56
CA LYS A 578 56.94 -16.61 5.30
C LYS A 578 56.98 -16.25 3.80
N THR A 579 57.00 -17.24 2.90
CA THR A 579 57.14 -17.02 1.45
C THR A 579 55.85 -16.52 0.79
N ILE A 580 54.68 -16.97 1.26
CA ILE A 580 53.38 -16.56 0.69
C ILE A 580 52.64 -15.52 1.53
N SER A 581 53.10 -15.21 2.75
CA SER A 581 52.43 -14.27 3.67
C SER A 581 52.24 -12.87 3.05
N ILE A 582 53.23 -12.35 2.32
CA ILE A 582 53.14 -11.02 1.70
C ILE A 582 52.09 -11.03 0.58
N GLU A 583 52.10 -12.03 -0.30
CA GLU A 583 51.16 -12.16 -1.42
C GLU A 583 49.72 -12.32 -0.91
N VAL A 584 49.49 -13.23 0.04
CA VAL A 584 48.18 -13.46 0.66
C VAL A 584 47.68 -12.22 1.39
N THR A 585 48.53 -11.57 2.19
CA THR A 585 48.12 -10.38 2.95
C THR A 585 47.81 -9.19 2.04
N ARG A 586 48.55 -9.00 0.94
CA ARG A 586 48.25 -7.97 -0.06
C ARG A 586 46.96 -8.27 -0.83
N PHE A 587 46.67 -9.54 -1.14
CA PHE A 587 45.40 -9.94 -1.73
C PHE A 587 44.22 -9.62 -0.79
N ILE A 588 44.33 -9.98 0.50
CA ILE A 588 43.31 -9.64 1.50
C ILE A 588 43.19 -8.12 1.66
N PHE A 589 44.31 -7.40 1.62
CA PHE A 589 44.29 -5.93 1.69
C PHE A 589 43.58 -5.30 0.48
N LYS A 590 43.76 -5.86 -0.72
CA LYS A 590 43.01 -5.43 -1.91
C LYS A 590 41.50 -5.57 -1.71
N LEU A 591 41.06 -6.70 -1.15
CA LEU A 591 39.65 -6.93 -0.80
C LEU A 591 39.14 -6.01 0.32
N TYR A 592 40.02 -5.65 1.25
CA TYR A 592 39.72 -4.65 2.26
C TYR A 592 39.49 -3.27 1.63
N LEU A 593 40.33 -2.89 0.65
CA LEU A 593 40.19 -1.61 -0.07
C LEU A 593 38.93 -1.54 -0.94
N SER A 594 38.46 -2.67 -1.46
CA SER A 594 37.20 -2.74 -2.21
C SER A 594 35.96 -2.86 -1.30
N GLU A 595 36.14 -2.83 0.02
CA GLU A 595 35.06 -2.94 1.03
C GLU A 595 34.21 -4.23 0.92
N GLU A 596 34.75 -5.29 0.31
CA GLU A 596 34.02 -6.54 0.05
C GLU A 596 33.98 -7.52 1.24
N LEU A 597 34.74 -7.24 2.31
CA LEU A 597 34.90 -8.12 3.47
C LEU A 597 33.77 -7.95 4.51
N THR A 598 33.12 -9.06 4.89
CA THR A 598 32.09 -9.07 5.96
C THR A 598 32.68 -9.26 7.35
N ASP A 599 31.90 -8.98 8.40
CA ASP A 599 32.32 -9.23 9.79
C ASP A 599 32.69 -10.70 10.07
N ASN A 600 32.00 -11.64 9.42
CA ASN A 600 32.34 -13.06 9.53
C ASN A 600 33.70 -13.37 8.87
N ASP A 601 33.99 -12.72 7.75
CA ASP A 601 35.29 -12.83 7.08
C ASP A 601 36.41 -12.31 8.01
N TYR A 602 36.22 -11.15 8.66
CA TYR A 602 37.19 -10.62 9.64
C TYR A 602 37.40 -11.55 10.84
N ARG A 603 36.37 -12.24 11.34
CA ARG A 603 36.53 -13.22 12.44
C ARG A 603 37.48 -14.36 12.08
N GLN A 604 37.42 -14.84 10.83
CA GLN A 604 38.34 -15.87 10.35
C GLN A 604 39.73 -15.29 10.09
N LEU A 605 39.80 -14.10 9.48
CA LEU A 605 41.05 -13.40 9.19
C LEU A 605 41.84 -13.04 10.45
N ARG A 606 41.20 -12.77 11.59
CA ARG A 606 41.88 -12.48 12.87
C ARG A 606 42.80 -13.63 13.33
N LYS A 607 42.63 -14.85 12.83
CA LYS A 607 43.51 -15.99 13.15
C LYS A 607 44.80 -16.00 12.33
N ILE A 608 44.96 -15.08 11.37
CA ILE A 608 46.14 -14.99 10.52
C ILE A 608 47.40 -14.68 11.33
N LYS A 609 48.54 -15.22 10.88
CA LYS A 609 49.86 -14.88 11.39
C LYS A 609 50.54 -13.87 10.45
N PHE A 610 51.14 -12.83 11.04
CA PHE A 610 51.89 -11.79 10.34
C PHE A 610 53.39 -11.91 10.60
N LEU A 611 54.18 -11.45 9.64
CA LEU A 611 55.62 -11.31 9.76
C LEU A 611 55.96 -10.05 10.57
N THR A 612 56.72 -10.23 11.65
CA THR A 612 57.17 -9.16 12.57
C THR A 612 58.70 -9.10 12.65
N ASN A 613 59.23 -8.12 13.38
CA ASN A 613 60.64 -8.06 13.79
C ASN A 613 61.10 -9.33 14.56
N ASN A 614 60.18 -10.08 15.17
CA ASN A 614 60.44 -11.30 15.94
C ASN A 614 59.84 -12.58 15.30
N GLY A 615 59.62 -12.61 13.97
CA GLY A 615 59.13 -13.80 13.25
C GLY A 615 57.62 -13.78 12.95
N MET A 616 57.03 -14.95 12.64
CA MET A 616 55.59 -15.07 12.34
C MET A 616 54.80 -15.11 13.66
N GLN A 617 54.03 -14.06 13.93
CA GLN A 617 53.25 -13.90 15.17
C GLN A 617 51.77 -13.77 14.87
N LYS A 618 50.91 -14.16 15.82
CA LYS A 618 49.46 -13.96 15.69
C LYS A 618 49.14 -12.47 15.69
N SER A 619 48.10 -12.09 14.97
CA SER A 619 47.62 -10.70 14.88
C SER A 619 47.50 -9.98 16.25
N GLU A 620 46.92 -10.65 17.26
CA GLU A 620 46.69 -10.12 18.61
C GLU A 620 47.96 -9.89 19.45
N GLU A 621 49.09 -10.45 19.02
CA GLU A 621 50.39 -10.34 19.70
C GLU A 621 51.26 -9.23 19.06
N CYS A 622 50.80 -8.64 17.95
CA CYS A 622 51.52 -7.64 17.18
C CYS A 622 51.14 -6.21 17.56
N TYR A 623 52.10 -5.29 17.41
CA TYR A 623 51.91 -3.84 17.45
C TYR A 623 52.20 -3.22 16.09
N LEU A 624 51.53 -2.11 15.81
CA LEU A 624 51.85 -1.28 14.64
C LEU A 624 53.12 -0.45 14.90
N PRO A 625 54.14 -0.49 14.02
CA PRO A 625 55.25 0.43 14.10
C PRO A 625 54.82 1.86 13.76
N ASP A 626 55.61 2.86 14.17
CA ASP A 626 55.38 4.29 13.99
C ASP A 626 55.13 4.66 12.52
N ARG A 627 55.71 3.88 11.58
CA ARG A 627 55.50 4.04 10.13
C ARG A 627 54.04 3.90 9.71
N TYR A 628 53.25 3.07 10.39
CA TYR A 628 51.80 2.96 10.14
C TYR A 628 50.98 4.01 10.91
N ASN A 629 51.62 5.00 11.53
CA ASN A 629 50.94 6.09 12.24
C ASN A 629 49.92 5.60 13.32
N PRO A 630 50.32 4.70 14.25
CA PRO A 630 49.43 4.18 15.30
C PRO A 630 48.90 5.29 16.22
N ALA A 631 47.76 5.05 16.89
CA ALA A 631 47.20 5.98 17.88
C ALA A 631 48.22 6.37 18.95
N LEU A 632 49.09 5.43 19.33
CA LEU A 632 50.20 5.62 20.23
C LEU A 632 51.52 5.28 19.52
N LYS A 633 52.30 6.32 19.20
CA LYS A 633 53.64 6.20 18.61
C LYS A 633 54.69 5.83 19.67
N ILE A 634 54.58 4.61 20.19
CA ILE A 634 55.49 4.09 21.21
C ILE A 634 56.70 3.36 20.62
N GLU A 635 56.84 3.17 19.31
CA GLU A 635 57.97 2.38 18.79
C GLU A 635 59.32 2.98 19.22
N ARG A 636 59.44 4.31 19.18
CA ARG A 636 60.62 5.06 19.67
C ARG A 636 60.79 5.02 21.19
N LEU A 637 59.69 4.92 21.93
CA LEU A 637 59.67 4.98 23.40
C LEU A 637 59.82 3.57 24.02
N VAL A 638 59.42 2.51 23.31
CA VAL A 638 59.37 1.11 23.74
C VAL A 638 59.69 0.16 22.55
N SER A 639 60.98 -0.04 22.26
CA SER A 639 61.43 -0.81 21.08
C SER A 639 61.34 -2.34 21.19
N THR A 640 61.00 -2.88 22.36
CA THR A 640 61.08 -4.33 22.67
C THR A 640 59.87 -5.17 22.22
N GLN A 641 58.85 -4.58 21.58
CA GLN A 641 57.60 -5.25 21.20
C GLN A 641 57.64 -5.90 19.80
N ASN A 642 56.64 -6.74 19.50
CA ASN A 642 56.46 -7.42 18.20
C ASN A 642 55.84 -6.48 17.15
N TYR A 643 56.65 -5.68 16.47
CA TYR A 643 56.19 -4.75 15.45
C TYR A 643 56.02 -5.44 14.08
N ILE A 644 54.88 -5.23 13.42
CA ILE A 644 54.63 -5.75 12.06
C ILE A 644 55.67 -5.21 11.08
N LYS A 645 56.21 -6.07 10.21
CA LYS A 645 57.15 -5.64 9.18
C LYS A 645 56.48 -4.71 8.17
N THR A 646 57.20 -3.66 7.76
CA THR A 646 56.69 -2.70 6.78
C THR A 646 56.70 -3.23 5.34
N ASP A 647 57.25 -4.43 5.11
CA ASP A 647 57.37 -5.09 3.80
C ASP A 647 56.00 -5.39 3.15
N TYR A 648 54.91 -5.38 3.93
CA TYR A 648 53.55 -5.50 3.40
C TYR A 648 53.12 -4.32 2.52
N ILE A 649 53.66 -3.12 2.79
CA ILE A 649 53.34 -1.90 2.05
C ILE A 649 53.82 -2.05 0.61
N ASN A 650 52.89 -1.97 -0.34
CA ASN A 650 53.14 -1.94 -1.78
C ASN A 650 52.97 -0.54 -2.38
N ASN A 651 52.31 0.37 -1.67
CA ASN A 651 52.06 1.75 -2.09
C ASN A 651 52.11 2.70 -0.87
N GLU A 652 53.03 3.67 -0.87
CA GLU A 652 53.22 4.61 0.24
C GLU A 652 52.01 5.51 0.50
N SER A 653 51.14 5.72 -0.50
CA SER A 653 49.92 6.52 -0.33
C SER A 653 48.81 5.82 0.47
N GLU A 654 48.97 4.52 0.77
CA GLU A 654 47.93 3.69 1.41
C GLU A 654 48.24 3.35 2.88
N ILE A 655 49.24 4.01 3.48
CA ILE A 655 49.69 3.72 4.85
C ILE A 655 48.56 3.80 5.88
N ASP A 656 47.70 4.83 5.81
CA ASP A 656 46.57 4.97 6.72
C ASP A 656 45.50 3.87 6.52
N LYS A 657 45.35 3.37 5.29
CA LYS A 657 44.45 2.26 4.98
C LYS A 657 45.01 0.95 5.52
N TRP A 658 46.32 0.73 5.39
CA TRP A 658 47.01 -0.40 6.02
C TRP A 658 46.88 -0.38 7.54
N ARG A 659 46.99 0.79 8.17
CA ARG A 659 46.78 0.97 9.62
C ARG A 659 45.39 0.45 10.03
N LEU A 660 44.34 0.94 9.37
CA LEU A 660 42.96 0.56 9.66
C LEU A 660 42.69 -0.93 9.39
N PHE A 661 43.28 -1.49 8.34
CA PHE A 661 43.20 -2.91 8.03
C PHE A 661 43.77 -3.78 9.14
N PHE A 662 45.00 -3.49 9.60
CA PHE A 662 45.62 -4.24 10.68
C PHE A 662 44.85 -4.12 12.00
N LEU A 663 44.29 -2.94 12.29
CA LEU A 663 43.43 -2.75 13.47
C LEU A 663 42.18 -3.64 13.43
N LYS A 664 41.51 -3.76 12.28
CA LYS A 664 40.37 -4.68 12.12
C LYS A 664 40.73 -6.15 12.39
N LEU A 665 42.01 -6.49 12.23
CA LEU A 665 42.56 -7.83 12.47
C LEU A 665 43.13 -8.01 13.88
N ASN A 666 42.88 -7.10 14.83
CA ASN A 666 43.34 -7.11 16.23
C ASN A 666 44.83 -6.81 16.44
N VAL A 667 45.51 -6.20 15.47
CA VAL A 667 46.85 -5.64 15.71
C VAL A 667 46.72 -4.38 16.57
N LYS A 668 47.59 -4.23 17.58
CA LYS A 668 47.49 -3.15 18.56
C LYS A 668 48.13 -1.86 18.05
N ASP A 669 47.47 -0.74 18.30
CA ASP A 669 48.00 0.61 18.05
C ASP A 669 48.03 1.51 19.29
N SER A 670 47.66 0.97 20.45
CA SER A 670 47.42 1.70 21.70
C SER A 670 47.77 0.85 22.94
N ILE A 671 47.61 1.45 24.12
CA ILE A 671 47.96 0.85 25.41
C ILE A 671 47.02 -0.31 25.73
N LYS A 672 47.59 -1.49 25.99
CA LYS A 672 46.81 -2.65 26.43
C LYS A 672 46.45 -2.51 27.91
N ILE A 673 45.18 -2.75 28.23
CA ILE A 673 44.69 -2.92 29.60
C ILE A 673 44.37 -4.40 29.79
N ILE A 674 44.91 -5.02 30.83
CA ILE A 674 44.53 -6.39 31.24
C ILE A 674 43.65 -6.27 32.47
N SER A 675 42.42 -6.79 32.34
CA SER A 675 41.50 -6.94 33.46
C SER A 675 41.61 -8.36 34.01
N TYR A 676 41.90 -8.45 35.29
CA TYR A 676 41.84 -9.69 36.05
C TYR A 676 40.54 -9.67 36.85
N GLU A 677 39.74 -10.71 36.64
CA GLU A 677 38.55 -11.01 37.44
C GLU A 677 38.98 -11.37 38.87
N LYS A 678 38.15 -12.11 39.60
CA LYS A 678 38.49 -12.60 40.94
C LYS A 678 39.74 -13.49 40.93
N THR A 679 40.87 -12.90 41.31
CA THR A 679 42.19 -13.54 41.28
C THR A 679 42.78 -13.59 42.68
N GLU A 680 43.18 -14.79 43.12
CA GLU A 680 43.81 -15.01 44.42
C GLU A 680 45.11 -14.18 44.55
N ARG A 681 45.39 -13.65 45.74
CA ARG A 681 46.45 -12.65 45.98
C ARG A 681 47.83 -13.12 45.50
N THR A 682 48.23 -14.35 45.83
CA THR A 682 49.54 -14.89 45.42
C THR A 682 49.60 -15.19 43.92
N LYS A 683 48.49 -15.66 43.32
CA LYS A 683 48.37 -15.84 41.86
C LYS A 683 48.43 -14.52 41.11
N LEU A 684 47.79 -13.46 41.63
CA LEU A 684 47.83 -12.15 41.01
C LEU A 684 49.27 -11.64 40.92
N ILE A 685 50.05 -11.81 41.98
CA ILE A 685 51.49 -11.48 41.98
C ILE A 685 52.23 -12.34 40.93
N SER A 686 51.92 -13.64 40.81
CA SER A 686 52.54 -14.49 39.78
C SER A 686 52.20 -14.11 38.34
N TYR A 687 51.03 -13.50 38.11
CA TYR A 687 50.63 -13.01 36.80
C TYR A 687 51.15 -11.59 36.52
N ASN A 688 51.49 -10.85 37.58
CA ASN A 688 51.94 -9.46 37.51
C ASN A 688 52.71 -9.06 38.78
N ASP A 689 54.04 -9.06 38.68
CA ASP A 689 54.94 -8.74 39.80
C ASP A 689 54.69 -7.33 40.38
N SER A 690 54.27 -6.37 39.55
CA SER A 690 54.02 -4.97 39.96
C SER A 690 52.79 -4.81 40.88
N ALA A 691 51.97 -5.86 41.04
CA ALA A 691 50.84 -5.88 41.97
C ALA A 691 51.27 -5.95 43.45
N ALA A 692 52.50 -6.43 43.74
CA ALA A 692 52.96 -6.64 45.12
C ALA A 692 52.96 -5.34 45.95
N ALA A 693 53.50 -4.24 45.42
CA ALA A 693 53.59 -2.96 46.13
C ALA A 693 52.21 -2.33 46.41
N TYR A 694 51.26 -2.50 45.49
CA TYR A 694 49.87 -2.06 45.69
C TYR A 694 49.19 -2.85 46.80
N LEU A 695 49.36 -4.16 46.82
CA LEU A 695 48.79 -5.02 47.85
C LEU A 695 49.38 -4.73 49.24
N GLU A 696 50.66 -4.37 49.34
CA GLU A 696 51.25 -3.85 50.58
C GLU A 696 50.71 -2.48 50.98
N TRP A 697 50.44 -1.60 50.01
CA TRP A 697 49.80 -0.31 50.28
C TRP A 697 48.39 -0.48 50.84
N ILE A 698 47.63 -1.45 50.34
CA ILE A 698 46.33 -1.83 50.90
C ILE A 698 46.48 -2.28 52.37
N ASP A 699 47.49 -3.10 52.67
CA ASP A 699 47.76 -3.56 54.05
C ASP A 699 48.20 -2.43 55.00
N LYS A 700 48.76 -1.33 54.50
CA LYS A 700 49.25 -0.20 55.33
C LYS A 700 48.18 0.86 55.64
N ASN A 701 47.07 0.86 54.91
CA ASN A 701 46.00 1.85 55.04
C ASN A 701 44.72 1.29 55.69
N ASP A 702 44.83 0.13 56.35
CA ASP A 702 43.76 -0.51 57.15
C ASP A 702 42.42 -0.70 56.40
N TYR A 703 42.45 -0.99 55.08
CA TYR A 703 41.24 -1.24 54.28
C TYR A 703 40.48 -2.53 54.67
N TYR A 704 41.11 -3.41 55.46
CA TYR A 704 40.50 -4.61 56.03
C TYR A 704 41.12 -4.90 57.40
N GLU A 705 40.42 -5.67 58.24
CA GLU A 705 40.79 -5.80 59.65
C GLU A 705 42.14 -6.50 59.85
N ASN A 706 42.99 -5.91 60.70
CA ASN A 706 44.36 -6.36 60.97
C ASN A 706 44.44 -7.80 61.51
N ILE A 707 43.36 -8.30 62.11
CA ILE A 707 43.24 -9.70 62.58
C ILE A 707 43.40 -10.72 61.44
N TYR A 708 43.09 -10.33 60.20
CA TYR A 708 43.17 -11.22 59.03
C TYR A 708 44.51 -11.17 58.31
N TYR A 709 45.45 -10.31 58.71
CA TYR A 709 46.71 -10.11 57.98
C TYR A 709 47.51 -11.41 57.91
N ASN A 710 47.55 -12.21 58.97
CA ASN A 710 48.30 -13.47 59.00
C ASN A 710 47.82 -14.53 58.00
N TYR A 711 46.62 -14.37 57.41
CA TYR A 711 46.03 -15.30 56.44
C TYR A 711 46.13 -14.82 54.98
N ARG A 712 46.73 -13.64 54.75
CA ARG A 712 46.75 -12.99 53.42
C ARG A 712 47.45 -13.78 52.32
N ASN A 713 48.37 -14.68 52.66
CA ASN A 713 49.13 -15.48 51.70
C ASN A 713 48.73 -16.97 51.70
N THR A 714 47.60 -17.34 52.32
CA THR A 714 47.17 -18.74 52.45
C THR A 714 46.06 -19.14 51.47
N GLY A 715 45.95 -18.44 50.33
CA GLY A 715 44.92 -18.69 49.31
C GLY A 715 43.50 -18.21 49.66
N GLN A 716 43.33 -17.55 50.81
CA GLN A 716 42.02 -17.07 51.30
C GLN A 716 41.75 -15.60 50.97
N HIS A 717 42.70 -14.93 50.32
CA HIS A 717 42.59 -13.53 49.94
C HIS A 717 42.67 -13.39 48.41
N ALA A 718 41.86 -12.50 47.85
CA ALA A 718 41.78 -12.30 46.39
C ALA A 718 41.43 -10.84 46.06
N VAL A 719 41.76 -10.41 44.85
CA VAL A 719 41.33 -9.13 44.29
C VAL A 719 40.41 -9.40 43.11
N SER A 720 39.26 -8.74 43.06
CA SER A 720 38.38 -8.72 41.89
C SER A 720 38.47 -7.38 41.19
N ASN A 721 38.31 -7.39 39.86
CA ASN A 721 38.38 -6.20 39.00
C ASN A 721 39.73 -5.48 39.11
N PHE A 722 40.84 -6.24 39.11
CA PHE A 722 42.18 -5.65 39.08
C PHE A 722 42.54 -5.31 37.63
N ARG A 723 42.78 -4.03 37.34
CA ARG A 723 43.16 -3.57 36.01
C ARG A 723 44.63 -3.16 35.99
N PHE A 724 45.40 -3.85 35.16
CA PHE A 724 46.78 -3.46 34.89
C PHE A 724 46.86 -2.72 33.55
N ILE A 725 47.42 -1.52 33.58
CA ILE A 725 47.71 -0.74 32.38
C ILE A 725 49.18 -0.96 32.02
N PHE A 726 49.46 -1.33 30.77
CA PHE A 726 50.83 -1.46 30.29
C PHE A 726 51.54 -0.10 30.32
N PHE A 727 52.86 -0.13 30.53
CA PHE A 727 53.75 1.03 30.47
C PHE A 727 53.61 2.06 31.61
N LEU A 728 52.90 1.75 32.71
CA LEU A 728 52.79 2.66 33.86
C LEU A 728 54.16 3.08 34.43
N GLU A 729 55.14 2.18 34.39
CA GLU A 729 56.50 2.45 34.87
C GLU A 729 57.22 3.57 34.09
N ASN A 730 56.77 3.85 32.86
CA ASN A 730 57.33 4.91 32.01
C ASN A 730 56.78 6.32 32.36
N LEU A 731 55.78 6.46 33.24
CA LEU A 731 55.12 7.73 33.61
C LEU A 731 56.02 8.75 34.35
N ARG A 732 57.24 8.36 34.75
CA ARG A 732 58.22 9.32 35.28
C ARG A 732 58.81 10.21 34.19
N ASN A 733 58.77 9.77 32.93
CA ASN A 733 59.21 10.58 31.79
C ASN A 733 58.10 11.57 31.43
N TYR A 734 58.40 12.86 31.43
CA TYR A 734 57.42 13.92 31.16
C TYR A 734 56.75 13.80 29.78
N GLU A 735 57.51 13.46 28.72
CA GLU A 735 56.97 13.31 27.37
C GLU A 735 56.03 12.10 27.28
N PHE A 736 56.44 10.97 27.87
CA PHE A 736 55.60 9.78 27.96
C PHE A 736 54.35 10.03 28.81
N ALA A 737 54.48 10.68 29.97
CA ALA A 737 53.36 10.99 30.86
C ALA A 737 52.34 11.92 30.22
N THR A 738 52.81 12.95 29.51
CA THR A 738 51.93 13.86 28.77
C THR A 738 51.14 13.10 27.71
N LEU A 739 51.81 12.26 26.91
CA LEU A 739 51.17 11.45 25.87
C LEU A 739 50.21 10.40 26.46
N PHE A 740 50.61 9.74 27.55
CA PHE A 740 49.82 8.72 28.23
C PHE A 740 48.51 9.32 28.79
N TRP A 741 48.60 10.43 29.52
CA TRP A 741 47.42 11.07 30.11
C TRP A 741 46.54 11.76 29.08
N GLU A 742 47.10 12.30 27.99
CA GLU A 742 46.32 12.80 26.85
C GLU A 742 45.41 11.71 26.28
N ILE A 743 45.92 10.47 26.15
CA ILE A 743 45.14 9.35 25.61
C ILE A 743 44.15 8.81 26.63
N LEU A 744 44.57 8.62 27.89
CA LEU A 744 43.71 8.03 28.91
C LEU A 744 42.55 8.96 29.31
N LEU A 745 42.77 10.28 29.37
CA LEU A 745 41.72 11.24 29.75
C LEU A 745 40.66 11.42 28.65
N LYS A 746 41.05 11.25 27.38
CA LYS A 746 40.16 11.31 26.21
C LYS A 746 39.08 10.23 26.23
N ASP A 747 39.38 9.06 26.78
CA ASP A 747 38.40 7.98 26.98
C ASP A 747 38.55 7.33 28.36
N TRP A 748 38.03 8.03 29.37
CA TRP A 748 38.11 7.62 30.77
C TRP A 748 37.34 6.32 31.08
N ASN A 749 36.26 6.06 30.33
CA ASN A 749 35.38 4.91 30.55
C ASN A 749 36.05 3.58 30.16
N ILE A 750 36.96 3.60 29.18
CA ILE A 750 37.79 2.43 28.84
C ILE A 750 38.59 1.93 30.05
N PHE A 751 39.02 2.84 30.92
CA PHE A 751 39.82 2.51 32.09
C PHE A 751 38.98 2.29 33.36
N ASN A 752 37.98 3.14 33.60
CA ASN A 752 37.15 3.11 34.82
C ASN A 752 35.65 3.06 34.47
N PRO A 753 35.10 1.88 34.11
CA PRO A 753 33.67 1.68 33.90
C PRO A 753 32.92 1.87 35.22
N SER A 754 31.86 2.69 35.18
CA SER A 754 31.04 3.10 36.34
C SER A 754 30.46 1.95 37.18
N ASP A 755 30.37 0.73 36.64
CA ASP A 755 29.77 -0.45 37.31
C ASP A 755 30.79 -1.41 37.95
N THR A 756 32.09 -1.06 38.02
CA THR A 756 33.14 -2.04 38.38
C THR A 756 34.05 -1.57 39.51
N THR A 757 33.63 -1.79 40.75
CA THR A 757 34.47 -1.49 41.93
C THR A 757 35.52 -2.58 42.15
N THR A 758 36.80 -2.19 42.26
CA THR A 758 37.86 -3.09 42.71
C THR A 758 37.58 -3.53 44.15
N THR A 759 37.56 -4.85 44.37
CA THR A 759 37.14 -5.43 45.66
C THR A 759 38.21 -6.35 46.20
N TYR A 760 38.56 -6.17 47.47
CA TYR A 760 39.45 -7.06 48.20
C TYR A 760 38.65 -8.08 49.00
N HIS A 761 38.86 -9.34 48.71
CA HIS A 761 38.31 -10.47 49.45
C HIS A 761 39.34 -10.94 50.47
N TYR A 762 38.94 -11.10 51.72
CA TYR A 762 39.75 -11.61 52.83
C TYR A 762 38.97 -12.67 53.60
N ARG A 763 39.64 -13.38 54.52
CA ARG A 763 39.05 -14.52 55.25
C ARG A 763 37.70 -14.23 55.94
N GLY A 764 37.47 -12.97 56.36
CA GLY A 764 36.26 -12.54 57.08
C GLY A 764 35.19 -11.84 56.24
N GLY A 765 35.42 -11.61 54.94
CA GLY A 765 34.47 -10.87 54.10
C GLY A 765 35.09 -10.24 52.86
N GLN A 766 34.45 -9.18 52.35
CA GLN A 766 34.95 -8.40 51.22
C GLN A 766 34.74 -6.91 51.48
N LYS A 767 35.66 -6.08 51.00
CA LYS A 767 35.58 -4.62 51.08
C LYS A 767 35.96 -3.99 49.74
N PRO A 768 35.24 -2.94 49.30
CA PRO A 768 35.69 -2.14 48.17
C PRO A 768 37.02 -1.46 48.55
N ILE A 769 37.97 -1.46 47.62
CA ILE A 769 39.28 -0.81 47.79
C ILE A 769 39.58 0.07 46.56
N PRO A 770 40.44 1.11 46.69
CA PRO A 770 40.85 1.90 45.54
C PRO A 770 41.62 1.04 44.53
N ASP A 771 41.44 1.30 43.24
CA ASP A 771 42.09 0.51 42.19
C ASP A 771 43.61 0.77 42.08
N TYR A 772 44.27 0.01 41.19
CA TYR A 772 45.71 0.06 41.01
C TYR A 772 46.22 1.42 40.48
N LEU A 773 45.49 2.06 39.57
CA LEU A 773 45.90 3.37 39.04
C LEU A 773 45.74 4.45 40.11
N PHE A 774 44.66 4.39 40.91
CA PHE A 774 44.43 5.29 42.04
C PHE A 774 45.61 5.28 43.01
N TYR A 775 46.10 4.08 43.34
CA TYR A 775 47.30 3.88 44.11
C TYR A 775 48.53 4.47 43.39
N PHE A 776 48.73 4.13 42.13
CA PHE A 776 49.94 4.48 41.39
C PHE A 776 50.16 6.00 41.33
N ILE A 777 49.12 6.77 41.01
CA ILE A 777 49.22 8.23 40.80
C ILE A 777 49.47 9.06 42.07
N ARG A 778 49.02 8.56 43.23
CA ARG A 778 49.22 9.21 44.53
C ARG A 778 50.58 8.91 45.13
N ASN A 779 51.18 7.78 44.76
CA ASN A 779 52.42 7.31 45.34
C ASN A 779 53.64 7.53 44.42
N ASN A 780 53.44 7.74 43.12
CA ASN A 780 54.51 7.94 42.14
C ASN A 780 54.38 9.28 41.41
N GLN A 781 55.53 9.89 41.10
CA GLN A 781 55.62 11.03 40.19
C GLN A 781 55.12 10.61 38.81
N SER A 782 53.93 11.05 38.46
CA SER A 782 53.20 10.56 37.30
C SER A 782 52.30 11.60 36.65
N ILE A 783 52.00 12.71 37.34
CA ILE A 783 51.12 13.77 36.82
C ILE A 783 51.97 14.90 36.24
N PRO A 784 51.90 15.20 34.93
CA PRO A 784 52.62 16.32 34.34
C PRO A 784 52.06 17.65 34.86
N ALA A 785 52.94 18.61 35.14
CA ALA A 785 52.61 19.95 35.61
C ALA A 785 53.01 21.03 34.60
N THR A 786 52.45 22.23 34.74
CA THR A 786 52.67 23.37 33.83
C THR A 786 54.11 23.88 33.83
N ASP A 787 54.92 23.48 34.81
CA ASP A 787 56.34 23.79 34.93
C ASP A 787 57.28 22.76 34.28
N GLY A 788 56.74 21.74 33.59
CA GLY A 788 57.50 20.74 32.84
C GLY A 788 58.00 19.53 33.65
N LYS A 789 57.50 19.32 34.87
CA LYS A 789 57.86 18.17 35.73
C LYS A 789 56.67 17.26 36.03
N CYS A 790 56.93 16.05 36.51
CA CYS A 790 55.90 15.15 37.01
C CYS A 790 55.82 15.18 38.54
N TYR A 791 54.62 15.39 39.08
CA TYR A 791 54.33 15.43 40.51
C TYR A 791 53.46 14.24 40.91
N LYS A 792 53.31 14.05 42.23
CA LYS A 792 52.22 13.25 42.79
C LYS A 792 50.92 14.03 42.60
N SER A 793 49.83 13.30 42.41
CA SER A 793 48.53 13.94 42.18
C SER A 793 48.02 14.79 43.37
N THR A 794 48.51 14.55 44.59
CA THR A 794 48.12 15.29 45.80
C THR A 794 48.77 16.67 45.95
N ASP A 795 49.87 16.93 45.23
CA ASP A 795 50.72 18.10 45.47
C ASP A 795 50.45 19.25 44.48
N ILE A 796 49.39 19.14 43.68
CA ILE A 796 49.16 19.96 42.48
C ILE A 796 47.71 20.48 42.39
N TYR A 797 47.53 21.71 41.91
CA TYR A 797 46.21 22.31 41.71
C TYR A 797 45.52 21.79 40.45
N ALA A 798 44.19 21.75 40.49
CA ALA A 798 43.38 21.36 39.35
C ALA A 798 43.54 22.34 38.17
N PRO A 799 43.43 21.86 36.90
CA PRO A 799 43.63 22.70 35.71
C PRO A 799 42.79 23.97 35.66
N ARG A 800 41.58 23.98 36.26
CA ARG A 800 40.68 25.13 36.30
C ARG A 800 41.26 26.39 36.95
N PHE A 801 42.27 26.24 37.79
CA PHE A 801 42.91 27.39 38.44
C PHE A 801 44.02 28.00 37.60
N LYS A 802 44.30 27.47 36.40
CA LYS A 802 45.35 27.98 35.52
C LYS A 802 45.19 29.47 35.21
N ASP A 803 43.98 29.92 34.91
CA ASP A 803 43.71 31.32 34.51
C ASP A 803 43.56 32.26 35.72
N ILE A 804 43.22 31.71 36.90
CA ILE A 804 43.09 32.48 38.13
C ILE A 804 44.47 32.68 38.80
N ILE A 805 45.30 31.62 38.82
CA ILE A 805 46.60 31.57 39.52
C ILE A 805 47.77 31.96 38.62
N GLY A 806 47.72 31.64 37.32
CA GLY A 806 48.86 31.72 36.42
C GLY A 806 50.02 30.79 36.81
N ASN A 807 51.26 31.26 36.67
CA ASN A 807 52.48 30.49 36.97
C ASN A 807 52.92 30.54 38.45
N ARG A 808 52.05 30.97 39.36
CA ARG A 808 52.41 31.26 40.76
C ARG A 808 52.36 30.01 41.66
N TYR A 809 51.66 28.95 41.26
CA TYR A 809 51.61 27.64 41.94
C TYR A 809 51.53 26.49 40.91
N PRO A 810 51.94 25.24 41.23
CA PRO A 810 51.93 24.12 40.28
C PRO A 810 50.49 23.68 39.94
N VAL A 811 50.19 23.67 38.65
CA VAL A 811 48.89 23.29 38.10
C VAL A 811 49.06 22.08 37.18
N ALA A 812 48.15 21.12 37.25
CA ALA A 812 48.21 19.92 36.42
C ALA A 812 48.12 20.29 34.93
N ASN A 813 49.09 19.82 34.15
CA ASN A 813 49.20 20.09 32.72
C ASN A 813 48.58 18.97 31.91
N PHE A 814 47.26 18.87 32.02
CA PHE A 814 46.47 18.06 31.11
C PHE A 814 46.05 18.92 29.92
N LYS A 815 46.21 18.38 28.70
CA LYS A 815 45.75 19.06 27.48
C LYS A 815 44.23 19.20 27.41
N ASP A 816 43.52 18.28 28.06
CA ASP A 816 42.08 18.38 28.24
C ASP A 816 41.78 19.33 29.41
N SER A 817 41.25 20.50 29.09
CA SER A 817 40.89 21.54 30.06
C SER A 817 39.66 21.17 30.91
N SER A 818 38.97 20.07 30.60
CA SER A 818 37.68 19.69 31.17
C SER A 818 37.75 18.48 32.12
N LEU A 819 38.69 18.48 33.06
CA LEU A 819 38.68 17.47 34.12
C LEU A 819 37.40 17.60 34.97
N THR A 820 36.48 16.63 34.85
CA THR A 820 35.26 16.60 35.65
C THR A 820 35.58 16.59 37.14
N LYS A 821 34.64 17.04 37.99
CA LYS A 821 34.79 17.02 39.45
C LYS A 821 35.10 15.61 39.95
N GLU A 822 34.49 14.60 39.35
CA GLU A 822 34.73 13.19 39.63
C GLU A 822 36.16 12.75 39.29
N LYS A 823 36.65 13.02 38.08
CA LYS A 823 38.03 12.74 37.69
C LYS A 823 39.00 13.48 38.62
N SER A 824 38.75 14.75 38.87
CA SER A 824 39.58 15.58 39.74
C SER A 824 39.70 15.03 41.16
N ASN A 825 38.58 14.55 41.72
CA ASN A 825 38.55 13.85 43.01
C ASN A 825 39.28 12.51 42.94
N TYR A 826 39.11 11.75 41.85
CA TYR A 826 39.82 10.50 41.61
C TYR A 826 41.34 10.70 41.54
N PHE A 827 41.84 11.79 40.94
CA PHE A 827 43.26 12.13 40.98
C PHE A 827 43.68 12.63 42.37
N GLY A 828 42.81 13.35 43.09
CA GLY A 828 43.13 13.98 44.36
C GLY A 828 43.82 15.34 44.22
N LEU A 829 43.53 16.06 43.12
CA LEU A 829 44.05 17.40 42.85
C LEU A 829 43.43 18.42 43.82
N LYS A 830 44.13 19.51 44.16
CA LYS A 830 43.58 20.58 45.00
C LYS A 830 42.41 21.32 44.31
N GLN A 831 41.26 21.42 44.99
CA GLN A 831 39.97 21.85 44.43
C GLN A 831 39.49 23.24 44.85
N PHE A 832 40.17 23.96 45.74
CA PHE A 832 39.72 25.28 46.19
C PHE A 832 40.92 26.24 46.26
N LEU A 833 40.64 27.51 45.97
CA LEU A 833 41.54 28.62 46.27
C LEU A 833 41.32 29.03 47.72
N ASP A 834 42.40 29.26 48.44
CA ASP A 834 42.32 29.78 49.79
C ASP A 834 41.83 31.25 49.79
N ILE A 835 41.05 31.68 50.78
CA ILE A 835 40.51 33.05 50.85
C ILE A 835 41.64 34.08 50.97
N ASP A 836 42.74 33.74 51.65
CA ASP A 836 43.89 34.62 51.80
C ASP A 836 44.74 34.66 50.51
N ASP A 837 44.77 33.57 49.74
CA ASP A 837 45.32 33.55 48.37
C ASP A 837 44.48 34.48 47.46
N CYS A 838 43.15 34.50 47.60
CA CYS A 838 42.25 35.38 46.84
C CYS A 838 42.49 36.87 47.13
N ILE A 839 42.58 37.25 48.41
CA ILE A 839 42.92 38.64 48.79
C ILE A 839 44.30 39.03 48.28
N GLY A 840 45.27 38.10 48.35
CA GLY A 840 46.60 38.30 47.77
C GLY A 840 46.58 38.58 46.27
N LEU A 841 45.66 37.94 45.52
CA LEU A 841 45.46 38.21 44.10
C LEU A 841 44.82 39.58 43.85
N LEU A 842 43.77 39.98 44.60
CA LEU A 842 43.13 41.30 44.43
C LEU A 842 44.06 42.48 44.74
N GLU A 843 44.90 42.37 45.77
CA GLU A 843 45.88 43.39 46.09
C GLU A 843 46.84 43.63 44.92
N ILE A 844 47.33 42.56 44.30
CA ILE A 844 48.25 42.64 43.15
C ILE A 844 47.53 43.30 41.96
N LEU A 845 46.29 42.89 41.68
CA LEU A 845 45.50 43.40 40.55
C LEU A 845 45.10 44.88 40.70
N SER A 846 44.99 45.40 41.92
CA SER A 846 44.64 46.81 42.17
C SER A 846 45.70 47.83 41.72
N TYR A 847 46.93 47.37 41.44
CA TYR A 847 48.02 48.19 40.92
C TYR A 847 48.24 48.03 39.41
N GLU A 848 47.47 47.17 38.75
CA GLU A 848 47.55 46.93 37.31
C GLU A 848 46.58 47.85 36.55
N ASN A 849 46.91 48.18 35.29
CA ASN A 849 46.00 48.94 34.44
C ASN A 849 44.76 48.09 34.12
N ILE A 850 43.56 48.66 34.25
CA ILE A 850 42.31 47.96 33.97
C ILE A 850 42.22 47.68 32.47
N ASN A 851 42.16 46.39 32.14
CA ASN A 851 41.79 45.87 30.83
C ASN A 851 40.67 44.83 31.04
N ASN A 852 40.12 44.29 29.94
CA ASN A 852 39.02 43.33 30.03
C ASN A 852 39.42 42.02 30.75
N GLU A 853 40.66 41.53 30.57
CA GLU A 853 41.14 40.27 31.18
C GLU A 853 41.29 40.38 32.70
N ASN A 854 41.95 41.44 33.18
CA ASN A 854 42.14 41.70 34.60
C ASN A 854 40.81 42.04 35.28
N LYS A 855 39.88 42.69 34.57
CA LYS A 855 38.53 42.97 35.06
C LYS A 855 37.72 41.69 35.26
N GLU A 856 37.79 40.75 34.31
CA GLU A 856 37.17 39.42 34.48
C GLU A 856 37.84 38.62 35.60
N GLN A 857 39.16 38.68 35.72
CA GLN A 857 39.89 38.03 36.82
C GLN A 857 39.47 38.57 38.19
N ILE A 858 39.30 39.89 38.33
CA ILE A 858 38.77 40.52 39.56
C ILE A 858 37.38 40.00 39.89
N PHE A 859 36.47 39.92 38.91
CA PHE A 859 35.12 39.39 39.14
C PHE A 859 35.11 37.90 39.49
N HIS A 860 36.00 37.09 38.92
CA HIS A 860 36.17 35.70 39.31
C HIS A 860 36.67 35.55 40.75
N ILE A 861 37.56 36.45 41.18
CA ILE A 861 38.03 36.45 42.56
C ILE A 861 36.89 36.91 43.50
N TYR A 862 36.05 37.88 43.10
CA TYR A 862 34.84 38.22 43.88
C TYR A 862 33.93 37.01 44.07
N ASP A 863 33.71 36.22 43.02
CA ASP A 863 32.93 34.98 43.11
C ASP A 863 33.55 33.95 44.07
N GLU A 864 34.86 33.75 44.03
CA GLU A 864 35.54 32.83 44.96
C GLU A 864 35.53 33.34 46.41
N ILE A 865 35.61 34.65 46.63
CA ILE A 865 35.42 35.25 47.97
C ILE A 865 34.00 35.02 48.47
N ILE A 866 32.97 35.24 47.63
CA ILE A 866 31.57 34.99 47.98
C ILE A 866 31.37 33.51 48.36
N LYS A 867 31.92 32.58 47.57
CA LYS A 867 31.83 31.14 47.84
C LYS A 867 32.50 30.77 49.16
N SER A 868 33.73 31.23 49.35
CA SER A 868 34.50 30.94 50.56
C SER A 868 33.84 31.54 51.82
N HIS A 869 33.26 32.74 51.71
CA HIS A 869 32.54 33.38 52.80
C HIS A 869 31.23 32.65 53.14
N LYS A 870 30.48 32.16 52.15
CA LYS A 870 29.30 31.30 52.36
C LYS A 870 29.62 29.99 53.06
N GLU A 871 30.83 29.45 52.84
CA GLU A 871 31.33 28.24 53.53
C GLU A 871 31.83 28.50 54.96
N GLY A 872 31.76 29.76 55.43
CA GLY A 872 32.11 30.15 56.79
C GLY A 872 33.57 30.56 56.97
N ASN A 873 34.36 30.62 55.90
CA ASN A 873 35.74 31.09 55.96
C ASN A 873 35.75 32.61 56.16
N ARG A 874 36.67 33.08 57.02
CA ARG A 874 36.85 34.50 57.34
C ARG A 874 38.14 35.00 56.73
N ILE A 875 38.13 36.26 56.31
CA ILE A 875 39.33 36.94 55.83
C ILE A 875 40.25 37.18 57.04
N ASN A 876 41.44 36.55 57.05
CA ASN A 876 42.43 36.73 58.12
C ASN A 876 43.48 37.80 57.78
N ARG A 877 43.45 38.31 56.54
CA ARG A 877 44.29 39.37 55.99
C ARG A 877 43.64 40.77 56.16
N GLY A 878 44.43 41.83 56.31
CA GLY A 878 43.90 43.20 56.50
C GLY A 878 43.40 43.86 55.21
N ILE A 879 42.16 44.39 55.21
CA ILE A 879 41.48 44.92 53.99
C ILE A 879 41.32 46.46 53.93
N SER A 880 41.85 47.22 54.89
CA SER A 880 41.62 48.68 55.01
C SER A 880 42.11 49.51 53.83
N ASN A 881 43.14 49.04 53.10
CA ASN A 881 43.69 49.69 51.92
C ASN A 881 43.18 49.08 50.60
N LEU A 882 42.25 48.12 50.67
CA LEU A 882 41.71 47.45 49.49
C LEU A 882 40.93 48.46 48.64
N LYS A 883 41.23 48.47 47.34
CA LYS A 883 40.52 49.29 46.37
C LYS A 883 39.71 48.40 45.44
N LEU A 884 38.45 48.77 45.20
CA LEU A 884 37.53 48.04 44.34
C LEU A 884 37.07 48.90 43.16
N LEU A 885 36.57 48.24 42.11
CA LEU A 885 36.18 48.85 40.86
C LEU A 885 34.79 49.51 40.95
N THR A 886 34.66 50.73 40.42
CA THR A 886 33.41 51.55 40.40
C THR A 886 32.74 51.55 39.01
N LEU A 887 31.49 52.02 38.87
CA LEU A 887 30.75 51.99 37.58
C LEU A 887 31.47 52.76 36.44
N ASN A 888 32.29 53.76 36.76
CA ASN A 888 33.11 54.49 35.78
C ASN A 888 34.50 53.87 35.51
N ASN A 889 34.74 52.62 35.98
CA ASN A 889 36.00 51.89 35.91
C ASN A 889 37.18 52.55 36.66
N GLN A 890 36.93 53.26 37.76
CA GLN A 890 37.99 53.72 38.67
C GLN A 890 38.07 52.84 39.92
N PHE A 891 39.26 52.76 40.53
CA PHE A 891 39.47 52.09 41.81
C PHE A 891 39.26 53.06 42.98
N LYS A 892 38.29 52.78 43.85
CA LYS A 892 37.98 53.57 45.04
C LYS A 892 38.10 52.70 46.31
N THR A 893 38.30 53.37 47.44
CA THR A 893 38.30 52.71 48.74
C THR A 893 36.87 52.37 49.16
N LEU A 894 36.75 51.34 49.98
CA LEU A 894 35.46 50.77 50.43
C LEU A 894 34.50 51.84 51.00
N ASN A 895 35.01 52.82 51.76
CA ASN A 895 34.19 53.85 52.43
C ASN A 895 33.47 54.85 51.51
N SER A 896 33.84 54.92 50.23
CA SER A 896 33.26 55.86 49.26
C SER A 896 32.24 55.21 48.31
N LEU A 897 31.99 53.92 48.50
CA LEU A 897 31.16 53.10 47.62
C LEU A 897 29.79 52.82 48.23
N HIS A 898 28.77 52.73 47.38
CA HIS A 898 27.40 52.34 47.70
C HIS A 898 26.91 51.26 46.73
N HIS A 899 25.88 50.54 47.13
CA HIS A 899 25.12 49.63 46.28
C HIS A 899 23.66 50.11 46.16
N PHE A 900 23.18 50.30 44.92
CA PHE A 900 21.79 50.72 44.65
C PHE A 900 20.90 49.47 44.47
N ASP A 901 19.90 49.30 45.35
CA ASP A 901 19.02 48.13 45.46
C ASP A 901 17.54 48.57 45.53
N VAL A 902 17.07 49.20 44.46
CA VAL A 902 15.68 49.68 44.32
C VAL A 902 15.01 49.03 43.12
N ASP A 903 13.93 48.29 43.35
CA ASP A 903 13.18 47.62 42.29
C ASP A 903 12.55 48.66 41.35
N SER A 904 12.75 48.49 40.04
CA SER A 904 12.26 49.36 38.94
C SER A 904 13.03 50.66 38.68
N LEU A 905 14.10 50.96 39.43
CA LEU A 905 14.96 52.15 39.24
C LEU A 905 16.44 51.75 39.04
N ILE A 906 17.20 52.53 38.26
CA ILE A 906 18.60 52.23 37.90
C ILE A 906 19.50 53.41 38.34
N PRO A 907 20.69 53.17 38.93
CA PRO A 907 21.60 54.26 39.29
C PRO A 907 22.16 54.97 38.04
N PRO A 908 22.66 56.21 38.18
CA PRO A 908 23.20 56.97 37.05
C PRO A 908 24.31 56.21 36.32
N VAL A 909 24.13 56.04 35.00
CA VAL A 909 25.12 55.42 34.12
C VAL A 909 26.37 56.31 34.16
N ASN A 910 27.49 55.80 34.72
CA ASN A 910 28.78 56.48 34.92
C ASN A 910 29.03 57.20 36.27
N SER A 911 28.40 56.73 37.36
CA SER A 911 28.69 57.21 38.72
C SER A 911 29.99 56.63 39.32
N ASP A 912 30.74 57.42 40.08
CA ASP A 912 31.88 56.95 40.88
C ASP A 912 31.51 56.56 42.32
N TYR A 913 30.23 56.71 42.69
CA TYR A 913 29.71 56.35 44.02
C TYR A 913 29.27 54.89 44.13
N PHE A 914 29.09 54.17 43.01
CA PHE A 914 28.55 52.81 43.02
C PHE A 914 29.60 51.77 42.61
N ILE A 915 29.68 50.67 43.38
CA ILE A 915 30.54 49.52 43.07
C ILE A 915 30.10 48.86 41.76
N GLN A 916 31.08 48.44 40.95
CA GLN A 916 30.82 47.69 39.73
C GLN A 916 30.82 46.20 40.01
N PHE A 917 29.75 45.55 39.57
CA PHE A 917 29.62 44.12 39.57
C PHE A 917 29.63 43.58 38.13
N SER A 918 29.94 42.30 37.99
CA SER A 918 29.59 41.57 36.79
C SER A 918 28.06 41.41 36.72
N ASP A 919 27.49 41.54 35.51
CA ASP A 919 26.07 41.27 35.25
C ASP A 919 25.68 39.82 35.61
N LYS A 920 26.67 38.93 35.75
CA LYS A 920 26.49 37.51 36.11
C LYS A 920 26.22 37.29 37.60
N ILE A 921 26.53 38.25 38.47
CA ILE A 921 26.34 38.11 39.92
C ILE A 921 24.87 38.41 40.26
N LYS A 922 24.20 37.45 40.90
CA LYS A 922 22.80 37.62 41.34
C LYS A 922 22.68 38.78 42.32
N ILE A 923 21.55 39.49 42.29
CA ILE A 923 21.28 40.65 43.19
C ILE A 923 21.56 40.29 44.66
N LYS A 924 21.09 39.12 45.12
CA LYS A 924 21.34 38.62 46.48
C LYS A 924 22.83 38.38 46.81
N ASP A 925 23.64 38.01 45.82
CA ASP A 925 25.07 37.75 45.99
C ASP A 925 25.91 39.03 45.99
N LYS A 926 25.43 40.10 45.33
CA LYS A 926 26.04 41.45 45.40
C LYS A 926 26.02 41.96 46.85
N GLY A 927 24.89 41.77 47.54
CA GLY A 927 24.76 42.07 48.97
C GLY A 927 25.75 41.28 49.85
N ILE A 928 26.02 40.00 49.54
CA ILE A 928 26.95 39.16 50.31
C ILE A 928 28.39 39.64 50.15
N LEU A 929 28.81 40.04 48.94
CA LEU A 929 30.13 40.65 48.74
C LEU A 929 30.26 41.98 49.49
N CYS A 930 29.23 42.84 49.40
CA CYS A 930 29.17 44.10 50.14
C CYS A 930 29.21 43.87 51.66
N GLN A 931 28.62 42.80 52.17
CA GLN A 931 28.72 42.42 53.59
C GLN A 931 30.12 41.93 53.95
N ALA A 932 30.72 41.04 53.15
CA ALA A 932 32.07 40.52 53.39
C ALA A 932 33.14 41.63 53.38
N LEU A 933 32.88 42.74 52.68
CA LEU A 933 33.78 43.88 52.49
C LEU A 933 33.30 45.18 53.17
N ASN A 934 32.18 45.19 53.89
CA ASN A 934 31.56 46.35 54.57
C ASN A 934 31.19 47.57 53.68
N ILE A 935 30.34 47.41 52.66
CA ILE A 935 29.86 48.48 51.73
C ILE A 935 28.35 48.79 51.94
N PRO A 936 27.91 50.07 52.09
CA PRO A 936 26.49 50.49 52.25
C PRO A 936 25.50 50.19 51.09
N ILE A 937 24.18 50.09 51.36
CA ILE A 937 23.09 49.72 50.40
C ILE A 937 21.89 50.72 50.47
N ILE A 938 21.32 51.16 49.33
CA ILE A 938 20.16 52.09 49.18
C ILE A 938 18.89 51.35 48.71
N LYS A 939 17.69 51.65 49.26
CA LYS A 939 16.39 50.96 49.04
C LYS A 939 15.21 51.89 48.69
N TYR A 940 14.06 51.31 48.33
CA TYR A 940 12.84 52.05 47.90
C TYR A 940 12.31 53.02 48.96
N ASP A 941 12.28 52.59 50.23
CA ASP A 941 11.84 53.42 51.36
C ASP A 941 12.71 54.66 51.60
N ASP A 942 13.89 54.70 50.96
CA ASP A 942 14.79 55.84 51.06
C ASP A 942 14.42 56.97 50.07
N LEU A 943 13.40 56.80 49.20
CA LEU A 943 12.99 57.76 48.15
C LEU A 943 11.81 58.68 48.54
N THR A 944 11.74 59.88 47.94
CA THR A 944 10.72 60.93 48.23
C THR A 944 9.93 61.37 46.98
N PHE A 945 8.58 61.52 47.04
CA PHE A 945 7.67 61.90 45.93
C PHE A 945 7.33 63.41 45.90
N GLU A 946 7.45 64.06 44.74
CA GLU A 946 7.18 65.50 44.54
C GLU A 946 6.22 65.75 43.32
N TYR A 947 5.31 66.75 43.37
CA TYR A 947 4.34 67.08 42.30
C TYR A 947 3.95 68.58 42.15
N ILE A 948 3.37 68.97 41.00
CA ILE A 948 2.99 70.35 40.64
C ILE A 948 1.51 70.48 40.11
N PHE A 949 0.73 71.44 40.62
CA PHE A 949 -0.64 71.88 40.20
C PHE A 949 -1.74 70.78 40.01
N PRO A 950 -2.28 70.16 41.08
CA PRO A 950 -3.34 69.14 40.95
C PRO A 950 -4.77 69.74 40.74
N ILE A 951 -5.53 69.20 39.77
CA ILE A 951 -6.93 69.54 39.46
C ILE A 951 -7.80 68.27 39.51
N GLU A 952 -8.95 68.31 40.18
CA GLU A 952 -9.87 67.16 40.27
C GLU A 952 -10.55 66.85 38.91
N GLU A 953 -10.52 65.59 38.47
CA GLU A 953 -10.99 65.15 37.15
C GLU A 953 -11.97 63.97 37.26
N GLU A 954 -13.25 64.26 37.01
CA GLU A 954 -14.34 63.32 37.29
C GLU A 954 -14.64 62.35 36.13
N SER A 955 -14.12 62.62 34.92
CA SER A 955 -14.41 61.79 33.74
C SER A 955 -13.85 60.37 33.83
N LEU A 956 -12.67 60.18 34.41
CA LEU A 956 -12.07 58.87 34.65
C LEU A 956 -12.84 58.12 35.74
N LYS A 957 -13.16 58.79 36.85
CA LYS A 957 -13.95 58.23 37.96
C LYS A 957 -15.32 57.74 37.48
N LYS A 958 -16.01 58.53 36.65
CA LYS A 958 -17.29 58.14 36.04
C LYS A 958 -17.14 56.95 35.09
N LYS A 959 -16.13 56.96 34.22
CA LYS A 959 -15.90 55.86 33.27
C LYS A 959 -15.61 54.54 33.99
N ILE A 960 -14.83 54.56 35.07
CA ILE A 960 -14.56 53.36 35.89
C ILE A 960 -15.87 52.86 36.52
N ARG A 961 -16.70 53.76 37.08
CA ARG A 961 -18.00 53.40 37.67
C ARG A 961 -18.91 52.70 36.65
N ASP A 962 -19.01 53.24 35.43
CA ASP A 962 -19.86 52.69 34.37
C ASP A 962 -19.45 51.27 33.92
N ILE A 963 -18.17 50.92 34.03
CA ILE A 963 -17.65 49.61 33.60
C ILE A 963 -17.62 48.56 34.71
N ILE A 964 -17.76 48.94 36.00
CA ILE A 964 -17.68 48.01 37.14
C ILE A 964 -18.62 46.80 36.99
N PRO A 965 -19.91 46.94 36.66
CA PRO A 965 -20.80 45.77 36.52
C PRO A 965 -20.27 44.74 35.52
N TYR A 966 -19.70 45.20 34.41
CA TYR A 966 -19.15 44.35 33.35
C TYR A 966 -17.79 43.77 33.71
N LEU A 967 -16.94 44.56 34.37
CA LEU A 967 -15.66 44.11 34.90
C LEU A 967 -15.85 43.01 35.96
N SER A 968 -16.88 43.14 36.80
CA SER A 968 -17.26 42.16 37.80
C SER A 968 -17.76 40.84 37.23
N ILE A 969 -18.39 40.82 36.05
CA ILE A 969 -18.74 39.56 35.35
C ILE A 969 -17.48 38.79 34.96
N VAL A 970 -16.49 39.49 34.41
CA VAL A 970 -15.20 38.89 34.03
C VAL A 970 -14.46 38.37 35.27
N LEU A 971 -14.46 39.15 36.35
CA LEU A 971 -13.80 38.79 37.61
C LEU A 971 -14.49 37.64 38.34
N SER A 972 -15.82 37.63 38.34
CA SER A 972 -16.64 36.55 38.91
C SER A 972 -16.33 35.22 38.25
N HIS A 973 -16.26 35.20 36.92
CA HIS A 973 -15.94 33.98 36.19
C HIS A 973 -14.48 33.53 36.38
N LYS A 974 -13.53 34.47 36.55
CA LYS A 974 -12.11 34.11 36.77
C LYS A 974 -11.85 33.63 38.19
N ASN A 975 -12.54 34.18 39.19
CA ASN A 975 -12.25 33.96 40.60
C ASN A 975 -13.32 33.14 41.34
N SER A 976 -14.35 32.63 40.64
CA SER A 976 -15.46 31.85 41.20
C SER A 976 -16.23 32.55 42.34
N VAL A 977 -16.30 33.88 42.32
CA VAL A 977 -17.05 34.70 43.28
C VAL A 977 -18.33 35.21 42.63
N LEU A 978 -19.43 35.40 43.39
CA LEU A 978 -20.68 35.94 42.83
C LEU A 978 -20.46 37.36 42.27
N VAL A 979 -21.11 37.65 41.14
CA VAL A 979 -20.97 38.94 40.43
C VAL A 979 -21.30 40.12 41.35
N ASP A 980 -22.35 39.99 42.17
CA ASP A 980 -22.83 41.06 43.06
C ASP A 980 -21.82 41.43 44.15
N GLU A 981 -21.11 40.44 44.72
CA GLU A 981 -20.07 40.69 45.72
C GLU A 981 -18.89 41.48 45.12
N GLN A 982 -18.49 41.16 43.89
CA GLN A 982 -17.43 41.88 43.19
C GLN A 982 -17.84 43.31 42.81
N ILE A 983 -19.10 43.50 42.37
CA ILE A 983 -19.67 44.84 42.13
C ILE A 983 -19.57 45.69 43.39
N ASN A 984 -20.01 45.17 44.54
CA ASN A 984 -20.02 45.90 45.80
C ASN A 984 -18.62 46.28 46.30
N ARG A 985 -17.65 45.36 46.17
CA ARG A 985 -16.25 45.62 46.55
C ARG A 985 -15.64 46.76 45.73
N LEU A 986 -15.73 46.67 44.41
CA LEU A 986 -15.13 47.66 43.51
C LEU A 986 -15.83 49.02 43.60
N HIS A 987 -17.17 49.00 43.74
CA HIS A 987 -17.94 50.23 43.91
C HIS A 987 -17.54 51.00 45.18
N LYS A 988 -17.29 50.29 46.30
CA LYS A 988 -16.85 50.89 47.56
C LYS A 988 -15.46 51.54 47.49
N VAL A 989 -14.54 51.00 46.68
CA VAL A 989 -13.20 51.59 46.49
C VAL A 989 -13.29 52.84 45.62
N ILE A 990 -13.99 52.78 44.48
CA ILE A 990 -14.06 53.92 43.56
C ILE A 990 -14.84 55.10 44.16
N ILE A 991 -15.88 54.87 44.97
CA ILE A 991 -16.67 55.98 45.54
C ILE A 991 -15.82 56.85 46.47
N ASN A 992 -14.91 56.23 47.22
CA ASN A 992 -14.01 56.88 48.18
C ASN A 992 -12.69 57.41 47.57
N THR A 993 -12.47 57.21 46.26
CA THR A 993 -11.23 57.62 45.58
C THR A 993 -11.39 59.01 44.97
N THR A 994 -10.40 59.88 45.17
CA THR A 994 -10.33 61.20 44.51
C THR A 994 -9.30 61.14 43.38
N VAL A 995 -9.63 61.71 42.22
CA VAL A 995 -8.82 61.59 41.01
C VAL A 995 -8.32 62.98 40.60
N TYR A 996 -6.99 63.17 40.54
CA TYR A 996 -6.33 64.43 40.22
C TYR A 996 -5.50 64.34 38.93
N MET A 997 -5.49 65.43 38.17
CA MET A 997 -4.58 65.70 37.07
C MET A 997 -3.51 66.72 37.50
N ALA A 998 -2.22 66.39 37.41
CA ALA A 998 -1.06 67.24 37.77
C ALA A 998 -0.19 67.58 36.55
N GLU A 999 0.62 68.65 36.60
CA GLU A 999 1.51 69.05 35.48
C GLU A 999 2.83 68.25 35.44
N GLU A 1000 3.53 68.08 36.58
CA GLU A 1000 4.82 67.37 36.68
C GLU A 1000 4.94 66.57 38.00
N MET A 1001 5.72 65.47 37.99
CA MET A 1001 5.92 64.55 39.14
C MET A 1001 7.33 63.88 39.13
N SER A 1002 7.97 63.65 40.29
CA SER A 1002 9.32 63.00 40.41
C SER A 1002 9.61 62.24 41.74
N LEU A 1003 10.69 61.43 41.78
CA LEU A 1003 11.25 60.66 42.91
C LEU A 1003 12.75 60.96 43.18
N CYS A 1004 13.17 61.20 44.44
CA CYS A 1004 14.55 61.64 44.80
C CYS A 1004 15.19 60.92 46.02
N TYR A 1005 16.53 60.72 46.03
CA TYR A 1005 17.39 60.31 47.19
C TYR A 1005 18.49 61.37 47.48
N LYS A 1006 18.55 61.85 48.73
CA LYS A 1006 19.50 62.87 49.20
C LYS A 1006 20.33 62.36 50.37
N THR A 1007 21.60 62.77 50.46
CA THR A 1007 22.42 62.52 51.67
C THR A 1007 21.97 63.39 52.84
N GLU A 1008 22.46 63.12 54.05
CA GLU A 1008 22.29 64.00 55.22
C GLU A 1008 22.73 65.46 54.98
N GLY A 1009 23.57 65.72 53.96
CA GLY A 1009 24.01 67.05 53.54
C GLY A 1009 23.16 67.72 52.47
N GLU A 1010 21.98 67.17 52.14
CA GLU A 1010 21.09 67.56 51.03
C GLU A 1010 21.64 67.40 49.60
N ASP A 1011 22.86 66.84 49.44
CA ASP A 1011 23.36 66.49 48.11
C ASP A 1011 22.51 65.38 47.48
N ILE A 1012 21.98 65.64 46.29
CA ILE A 1012 21.19 64.68 45.50
C ILE A 1012 22.13 63.61 44.96
N ILE A 1013 21.98 62.37 45.45
CA ILE A 1013 22.64 61.19 44.89
C ILE A 1013 21.81 60.60 43.74
N TYR A 1014 20.48 60.80 43.72
CA TYR A 1014 19.54 60.25 42.72
C TYR A 1014 18.23 61.08 42.56
N GLU A 1015 17.72 61.27 41.32
CA GLU A 1015 16.45 61.94 40.96
C GLU A 1015 15.84 61.35 39.65
N SER A 1016 14.51 61.16 39.56
CA SER A 1016 13.80 60.59 38.39
C SER A 1016 12.34 61.07 38.24
N GLY A 1017 11.87 61.44 37.03
CA GLY A 1017 10.48 61.89 36.77
C GLY A 1017 9.45 60.77 36.53
N ILE A 1018 8.17 60.97 36.89
CA ILE A 1018 7.06 59.98 36.78
C ILE A 1018 5.77 60.57 36.16
N THR A 1019 4.86 59.75 35.63
CA THR A 1019 3.66 60.22 34.86
C THR A 1019 2.30 59.88 35.48
N ILE A 1020 2.23 58.81 36.29
CA ILE A 1020 1.05 58.39 37.05
C ILE A 1020 1.54 57.87 38.40
N TRP A 1021 0.83 58.22 39.47
CA TRP A 1021 1.14 57.81 40.83
C TRP A 1021 -0.13 57.70 41.67
N HIS A 1022 -0.10 56.93 42.75
CA HIS A 1022 -1.16 56.97 43.76
C HIS A 1022 -0.53 57.18 45.13
N GLU A 1023 -1.18 57.99 45.94
CA GLU A 1023 -0.80 58.18 47.33
C GLU A 1023 -2.08 58.19 48.16
N ASN A 1024 -2.17 57.28 49.12
CA ASN A 1024 -3.36 57.09 49.95
C ASN A 1024 -4.63 56.84 49.10
N SER A 1025 -5.73 57.58 49.36
CA SER A 1025 -7.00 57.49 48.61
C SER A 1025 -7.07 58.45 47.41
N SER A 1026 -5.92 58.93 46.93
CA SER A 1026 -5.80 59.86 45.82
C SER A 1026 -5.00 59.26 44.68
N PHE A 1027 -5.51 59.43 43.47
CA PHE A 1027 -4.88 58.97 42.25
C PHE A 1027 -4.45 60.18 41.42
N TYR A 1028 -3.19 60.20 40.97
CA TYR A 1028 -2.58 61.30 40.22
C TYR A 1028 -2.14 60.83 38.84
N PHE A 1029 -2.43 61.63 37.81
CA PHE A 1029 -1.86 61.45 36.48
C PHE A 1029 -1.53 62.81 35.85
N SER A 1030 -0.63 62.83 34.88
CA SER A 1030 -0.31 64.04 34.13
C SER A 1030 -0.90 64.01 32.72
N GLY A 1031 -1.55 65.10 32.27
CA GLY A 1031 -2.14 65.19 30.93
C GLY A 1031 -3.44 64.38 30.71
N ASN A 1032 -3.70 63.89 29.50
CA ASN A 1032 -4.96 63.20 29.16
C ASN A 1032 -4.90 61.70 29.50
N TRP A 1033 -5.76 61.22 30.42
CA TRP A 1033 -5.82 59.81 30.81
C TRP A 1033 -6.18 58.85 29.65
N LYS A 1034 -6.89 59.33 28.63
CA LYS A 1034 -7.20 58.55 27.41
C LYS A 1034 -6.02 58.44 26.45
N SER A 1035 -4.90 59.14 26.71
CA SER A 1035 -3.72 59.04 25.83
C SER A 1035 -3.10 57.64 25.93
N PRO A 1036 -2.56 57.09 24.83
CA PRO A 1036 -1.92 55.76 24.86
C PRO A 1036 -0.77 55.65 25.88
N LEU A 1037 -0.02 56.74 26.09
CA LEU A 1037 1.09 56.82 27.05
C LEU A 1037 0.61 56.69 28.50
N ASN A 1038 -0.48 57.40 28.84
CA ASN A 1038 -1.06 57.26 30.17
C ASN A 1038 -1.78 55.92 30.31
N MET A 1039 -2.49 55.46 29.28
CA MET A 1039 -3.19 54.17 29.30
C MET A 1039 -2.25 53.00 29.57
N TYR A 1040 -1.01 53.05 29.08
CA TYR A 1040 0.03 52.04 29.31
C TYR A 1040 0.37 51.85 30.80
N SER A 1041 0.44 52.94 31.56
CA SER A 1041 0.74 52.89 32.99
C SER A 1041 -0.52 52.86 33.87
N LEU A 1042 -1.66 53.32 33.34
CA LEU A 1042 -2.92 53.47 34.07
C LEU A 1042 -3.56 52.14 34.41
N SER A 1043 -3.57 51.17 33.47
CA SER A 1043 -4.18 49.85 33.72
C SER A 1043 -3.45 49.08 34.81
N SER A 1044 -2.12 49.08 34.78
CA SER A 1044 -1.28 48.40 35.78
C SER A 1044 -1.46 49.02 37.17
N LEU A 1045 -1.45 50.35 37.25
CA LEU A 1045 -1.60 51.05 38.53
C LEU A 1045 -3.03 50.94 39.09
N LEU A 1046 -4.07 50.95 38.25
CA LEU A 1046 -5.45 50.73 38.67
C LEU A 1046 -5.67 49.29 39.14
N CYS A 1047 -5.07 48.30 38.48
CA CYS A 1047 -5.08 46.91 38.94
C CYS A 1047 -4.48 46.79 40.35
N GLY A 1048 -3.31 47.40 40.60
CA GLY A 1048 -2.70 47.44 41.93
C GLY A 1048 -3.57 48.19 42.95
N TYR A 1049 -4.15 49.32 42.56
CA TYR A 1049 -4.97 50.15 43.45
C TYR A 1049 -6.31 49.48 43.84
N PHE A 1050 -6.94 48.74 42.92
CA PHE A 1050 -8.16 47.96 43.20
C PHE A 1050 -7.89 46.57 43.76
N ASP A 1051 -6.62 46.20 43.95
CA ASP A 1051 -6.18 44.87 44.36
C ASP A 1051 -6.76 43.79 43.45
N ILE A 1052 -6.51 43.92 42.14
CA ILE A 1052 -6.99 42.99 41.11
C ILE A 1052 -5.87 42.62 40.16
N GLU A 1053 -5.62 41.33 40.03
CA GLU A 1053 -4.59 40.79 39.15
C GLU A 1053 -5.19 40.19 37.86
N ASN A 1054 -4.36 40.07 36.82
CA ASN A 1054 -4.65 39.30 35.59
C ASN A 1054 -5.90 39.72 34.78
N ILE A 1055 -6.33 40.97 34.92
CA ILE A 1055 -7.39 41.59 34.10
C ILE A 1055 -6.96 42.91 33.46
N GLU A 1056 -5.66 43.20 33.44
CA GLU A 1056 -5.14 44.49 32.97
C GLU A 1056 -5.54 44.81 31.52
N LYS A 1057 -5.55 43.78 30.65
CA LYS A 1057 -5.92 43.93 29.24
C LYS A 1057 -7.40 44.20 29.06
N GLU A 1058 -8.24 43.50 29.82
CA GLU A 1058 -9.69 43.65 29.82
C GLU A 1058 -10.09 45.00 30.43
N LEU A 1059 -9.44 45.44 31.51
CA LEU A 1059 -9.63 46.76 32.11
C LEU A 1059 -9.22 47.87 31.13
N SER A 1060 -8.06 47.73 30.49
CA SER A 1060 -7.60 48.68 29.46
C SER A 1060 -8.58 48.76 28.29
N LEU A 1061 -9.12 47.62 27.84
CA LEU A 1061 -10.13 47.55 26.79
C LEU A 1061 -11.43 48.26 27.21
N PHE A 1062 -11.97 47.94 28.39
CA PHE A 1062 -13.26 48.48 28.87
C PHE A 1062 -13.21 49.98 29.12
N LEU A 1063 -12.05 50.52 29.51
CA LEU A 1063 -11.84 51.97 29.60
C LEU A 1063 -11.92 52.68 28.25
N GLN A 1064 -11.69 51.96 27.13
CA GLN A 1064 -11.62 52.52 25.78
C GLN A 1064 -12.92 52.36 24.97
N ILE A 1065 -13.68 51.29 25.17
CA ILE A 1065 -14.89 50.98 24.37
C ILE A 1065 -16.20 51.40 25.04
N SER A 1066 -17.31 51.47 24.29
CA SER A 1066 -18.65 51.81 24.80
C SER A 1066 -19.32 50.65 25.55
N ILE A 1067 -20.29 50.93 26.42
CA ILE A 1067 -21.01 49.89 27.18
C ILE A 1067 -21.69 48.86 26.26
N SER A 1068 -22.26 49.31 25.14
CA SER A 1068 -22.84 48.44 24.11
C SER A 1068 -21.81 47.48 23.51
N GLU A 1069 -20.60 47.96 23.25
CA GLU A 1069 -19.50 47.13 22.74
C GLU A 1069 -18.98 46.17 23.81
N ILE A 1070 -18.94 46.59 25.09
CA ILE A 1070 -18.59 45.69 26.21
C ILE A 1070 -19.60 44.54 26.29
N LYS A 1071 -20.91 44.81 26.19
CA LYS A 1071 -21.95 43.77 26.18
C LYS A 1071 -21.80 42.81 25.00
N SER A 1072 -21.58 43.32 23.79
CA SER A 1072 -21.33 42.47 22.62
C SER A 1072 -20.07 41.62 22.78
N TRP A 1073 -18.99 42.20 23.30
CA TRP A 1073 -17.74 41.50 23.55
C TRP A 1073 -17.92 40.39 24.60
N LEU A 1074 -18.66 40.64 25.67
CA LEU A 1074 -18.97 39.64 26.69
C LEU A 1074 -19.79 38.47 26.14
N LEU A 1075 -20.85 38.74 25.36
CA LEU A 1075 -21.66 37.70 24.71
C LEU A 1075 -20.85 36.86 23.72
N GLU A 1076 -20.02 37.49 22.90
CA GLU A 1076 -19.13 36.80 21.95
C GLU A 1076 -18.13 35.89 22.68
N LYS A 1077 -17.68 36.30 23.87
CA LYS A 1077 -16.79 35.51 24.74
C LYS A 1077 -17.52 34.47 25.59
N GLY A 1078 -18.84 34.31 25.43
CA GLY A 1078 -19.63 33.28 26.12
C GLY A 1078 -20.00 33.64 27.56
N TYR A 1079 -19.83 34.90 27.99
CA TYR A 1079 -20.31 35.35 29.29
C TYR A 1079 -21.83 35.56 29.24
N ASN A 1080 -22.55 34.94 30.19
CA ASN A 1080 -24.00 35.04 30.27
C ASN A 1080 -24.39 36.41 30.85
N ILE A 1081 -25.10 37.22 30.07
CA ILE A 1081 -25.63 38.52 30.51
C ILE A 1081 -27.13 38.33 30.73
N THR A 1082 -27.57 38.16 31.98
CA THR A 1082 -29.01 38.18 32.31
C THR A 1082 -29.58 39.59 32.11
N GLU A 1083 -30.84 39.70 31.70
CA GLU A 1083 -31.49 41.02 31.51
C GLU A 1083 -31.61 41.85 32.81
N ASP A 1084 -31.42 41.21 33.97
CA ASP A 1084 -31.34 41.85 35.28
C ASP A 1084 -29.89 42.22 35.66
N ILE A 1085 -29.19 43.02 34.84
CA ILE A 1085 -27.96 43.68 35.31
C ILE A 1085 -28.38 44.77 36.30
N ILE A 1086 -27.98 44.65 37.56
CA ILE A 1086 -28.21 45.65 38.62
C ILE A 1086 -27.71 47.02 38.11
N GLU A 1087 -28.63 47.95 37.84
CA GLU A 1087 -28.27 49.36 37.76
C GLU A 1087 -27.83 49.79 39.15
N LEU A 1088 -26.55 50.16 39.28
CA LEU A 1088 -26.00 50.75 40.51
C LEU A 1088 -26.68 52.09 40.75
N ASN A 1089 -27.81 52.08 41.47
CA ASN A 1089 -28.40 53.24 42.10
C ASN A 1089 -27.77 53.41 43.48
N ASP A 1090 -27.43 54.66 43.84
CA ASP A 1090 -26.58 55.03 44.98
C ASP A 1090 -27.10 54.63 46.39
N ASP A 1091 -28.24 53.91 46.53
CA ASP A 1091 -29.02 53.89 47.78
C ASP A 1091 -29.25 52.55 48.50
N THR A 1092 -28.73 51.38 48.09
CA THR A 1092 -28.90 50.15 48.91
C THR A 1092 -27.72 49.19 48.89
N LEU A 1093 -26.91 49.20 49.96
CA LEU A 1093 -25.95 48.16 50.32
C LEU A 1093 -26.02 47.93 51.84
N ASP A 1094 -26.42 46.74 52.28
CA ASP A 1094 -26.28 46.33 53.69
C ASP A 1094 -25.50 45.01 53.76
N PHE A 1095 -24.43 45.03 54.56
CA PHE A 1095 -23.41 44.01 54.71
C PHE A 1095 -23.66 43.20 55.99
N THR A 1096 -23.61 41.86 55.95
CA THR A 1096 -23.08 41.03 57.05
C THR A 1096 -22.96 39.54 56.66
N ASP A 1097 -21.73 39.01 56.76
CA ASP A 1097 -21.32 37.70 57.30
C ASP A 1097 -21.76 36.38 56.63
N ILE A 1098 -20.98 35.28 56.50
CA ILE A 1098 -19.55 34.91 56.61
C ILE A 1098 -19.50 33.37 56.33
N ASN A 1099 -18.44 32.90 55.67
CA ASN A 1099 -17.75 31.59 55.75
C ASN A 1099 -18.28 30.22 55.22
N GLU A 1100 -17.27 29.54 54.62
CA GLU A 1100 -16.79 28.15 54.79
C GLU A 1100 -17.43 26.96 54.02
N ASP A 1101 -16.57 26.41 53.15
CA ASP A 1101 -16.16 25.00 52.98
C ASP A 1101 -17.05 23.92 52.29
N GLU A 1102 -16.34 23.26 51.36
CA GLU A 1102 -16.25 21.84 51.01
C GLU A 1102 -17.46 21.00 50.49
N ASP A 1103 -17.18 20.38 49.33
CA ASP A 1103 -17.36 18.97 48.98
C ASP A 1103 -18.73 18.34 48.60
N THR A 1104 -18.80 17.98 47.32
CA THR A 1104 -19.12 16.65 46.74
C THR A 1104 -20.53 16.02 46.73
N TYR A 1105 -20.91 15.65 45.49
CA TYR A 1105 -21.49 14.38 44.99
C TYR A 1105 -22.98 13.96 45.19
N THR A 1106 -23.52 13.47 44.06
CA THR A 1106 -24.67 12.53 43.84
C THR A 1106 -26.08 13.07 44.09
N GLY A 1107 -27.13 12.77 43.31
CA GLY A 1107 -27.36 11.94 42.14
C GLY A 1107 -28.86 11.56 42.06
N ILE A 1108 -29.37 11.28 40.84
CA ILE A 1108 -30.43 10.25 40.52
C ILE A 1108 -31.90 10.70 40.83
N ASP A 1109 -32.98 10.52 40.05
CA ASP A 1109 -33.40 9.77 38.83
C ASP A 1109 -34.69 10.47 38.27
N ILE A 1110 -34.90 10.68 36.97
CA ILE A 1110 -35.52 9.83 35.90
C ILE A 1110 -37.02 9.51 36.08
N GLU A 1111 -37.85 9.95 35.10
CA GLU A 1111 -38.88 9.10 34.45
C GLU A 1111 -39.28 9.65 33.05
N ILE A 1112 -39.44 8.74 32.07
CA ILE A 1112 -39.40 8.94 30.61
C ILE A 1112 -40.75 8.55 29.95
N SER A 1113 -41.19 9.22 28.87
CA SER A 1113 -41.69 8.54 27.63
C SER A 1113 -42.12 9.48 26.47
N LEU A 1114 -41.52 9.25 25.28
CA LEU A 1114 -42.08 9.31 23.90
C LEU A 1114 -40.91 9.18 22.88
N SER A 1115 -40.69 8.00 22.30
CA SER A 1115 -39.49 7.69 21.49
C SER A 1115 -39.68 7.95 19.99
N HIS A 1116 -39.18 9.10 19.52
CA HIS A 1116 -38.57 9.25 18.20
C HIS A 1116 -37.13 8.75 18.32
N GLU A 1117 -36.63 7.84 17.47
CA GLU A 1117 -35.21 7.47 17.48
C GLU A 1117 -34.38 8.58 16.81
N ILE A 1118 -34.24 9.70 17.51
CA ILE A 1118 -33.14 10.63 17.30
C ILE A 1118 -31.89 9.89 17.76
N PHE A 1119 -30.85 9.83 16.94
CA PHE A 1119 -29.55 9.34 17.39
C PHE A 1119 -28.98 10.33 18.41
N THR A 1120 -29.29 10.11 19.69
CA THR A 1120 -28.67 10.80 20.83
C THR A 1120 -27.58 9.89 21.41
N PRO A 1121 -26.30 10.14 21.10
CA PRO A 1121 -25.23 9.36 21.67
C PRO A 1121 -25.12 9.63 23.19
N GLU A 1122 -24.86 8.59 23.98
CA GLU A 1122 -24.55 8.66 25.42
C GLU A 1122 -23.28 9.47 25.72
N VAL A 1123 -22.39 9.56 24.74
CA VAL A 1123 -21.13 10.30 24.82
C VAL A 1123 -20.82 10.90 23.46
N GLN A 1124 -20.34 12.14 23.43
CA GLN A 1124 -19.83 12.71 22.18
C GLN A 1124 -18.61 11.92 21.72
N ALA A 1125 -18.40 11.78 20.41
CA ALA A 1125 -17.31 10.94 19.89
C ALA A 1125 -15.92 11.33 20.44
N LYS A 1126 -15.69 12.63 20.67
CA LYS A 1126 -14.47 13.18 21.29
C LYS A 1126 -14.28 12.84 22.77
N GLU A 1127 -15.36 12.52 23.48
CA GLU A 1127 -15.36 12.21 24.91
C GLU A 1127 -15.38 10.70 25.17
N ALA A 1128 -15.55 9.89 24.12
CA ALA A 1128 -15.58 8.45 24.20
C ALA A 1128 -14.16 7.87 24.36
N ASP A 1129 -13.98 6.88 25.24
CA ASP A 1129 -12.67 6.30 25.50
C ASP A 1129 -12.20 5.38 24.36
N VAL A 1130 -11.38 5.94 23.47
CA VAL A 1130 -10.78 5.20 22.34
C VAL A 1130 -9.65 4.26 22.76
N LYS A 1131 -9.10 4.37 23.98
CA LYS A 1131 -7.93 3.57 24.42
C LYS A 1131 -8.32 2.16 24.89
N THR A 1132 -9.59 1.95 25.22
CA THR A 1132 -10.12 0.67 25.73
C THR A 1132 -11.00 -0.08 24.72
N ILE A 1133 -11.09 0.40 23.47
CA ILE A 1133 -11.90 -0.24 22.43
C ILE A 1133 -11.45 -1.67 22.13
N LYS A 1134 -12.43 -2.58 22.02
CA LYS A 1134 -12.18 -3.95 21.56
C LYS A 1134 -12.04 -3.95 20.03
N VAL A 1135 -10.82 -4.17 19.55
CA VAL A 1135 -10.49 -4.26 18.13
C VAL A 1135 -10.40 -5.72 17.69
N GLU A 1136 -11.10 -6.07 16.63
CA GLU A 1136 -11.04 -7.38 15.98
C GLU A 1136 -10.60 -7.20 14.53
N THR A 1137 -9.39 -7.62 14.20
CA THR A 1137 -8.85 -7.58 12.84
C THR A 1137 -9.21 -8.89 12.12
N ILE A 1138 -9.95 -8.78 11.03
CA ILE A 1138 -10.32 -9.91 10.18
C ILE A 1138 -9.24 -10.06 9.11
N ILE A 1139 -8.44 -11.13 9.24
CA ILE A 1139 -7.41 -11.53 8.26
C ILE A 1139 -7.98 -12.70 7.45
N PRO A 1140 -7.76 -12.80 6.12
CA PRO A 1140 -8.46 -13.73 5.20
C PRO A 1140 -8.31 -15.25 5.42
N GLU A 1141 -7.90 -15.73 6.59
CA GLU A 1141 -7.67 -17.16 6.87
C GLU A 1141 -8.66 -17.79 7.86
N MET A 1142 -9.65 -17.04 8.36
CA MET A 1142 -10.67 -17.60 9.25
C MET A 1142 -12.03 -16.99 8.98
N ILE A 1143 -12.93 -17.75 8.36
CA ILE A 1143 -14.33 -17.92 8.78
C ILE A 1143 -14.91 -19.13 8.04
N ASN A 1144 -15.62 -19.98 8.78
CA ASN A 1144 -16.34 -21.14 8.27
C ASN A 1144 -17.79 -21.03 8.74
N TYR A 1145 -18.70 -21.38 7.81
CA TYR A 1145 -20.06 -21.88 7.98
C TYR A 1145 -21.31 -20.96 8.04
N ARG A 1146 -22.22 -21.32 7.11
CA ARG A 1146 -23.67 -21.64 7.22
C ARG A 1146 -24.70 -20.53 7.47
N GLU A 1147 -25.62 -20.49 6.48
CA GLU A 1147 -27.06 -20.23 6.54
C GLU A 1147 -27.55 -19.06 7.42
N MET A 1148 -28.14 -18.05 6.77
CA MET A 1148 -29.45 -17.53 7.17
C MET A 1148 -30.12 -16.78 6.00
N THR A 1149 -31.36 -17.16 5.73
CA THR A 1149 -32.32 -16.52 4.83
C THR A 1149 -33.13 -15.50 5.63
N THR A 1150 -33.40 -14.29 5.10
CA THR A 1150 -34.73 -13.64 5.07
C THR A 1150 -34.69 -12.24 4.46
N HIS A 1151 -35.74 -11.90 3.70
CA HIS A 1151 -36.00 -10.60 3.08
C HIS A 1151 -36.10 -9.44 4.08
N TYR A 1152 -35.67 -8.21 3.72
CA TYR A 1152 -36.34 -7.00 4.22
C TYR A 1152 -36.24 -5.77 3.29
N GLN A 1153 -37.28 -4.94 3.44
CA GLN A 1153 -37.68 -3.77 2.66
C GLN A 1153 -36.85 -2.51 2.95
N GLY A 1154 -36.76 -1.64 1.95
CA GLY A 1154 -36.08 -0.35 2.04
C GLY A 1154 -36.73 0.64 3.02
N ILE A 1155 -35.88 1.36 3.75
CA ILE A 1155 -36.22 2.53 4.56
C ILE A 1155 -35.18 3.62 4.26
N LYS A 1156 -35.65 4.81 3.88
CA LYS A 1156 -34.90 6.08 3.85
C LYS A 1156 -35.01 6.69 5.25
N ASP A 1157 -33.92 7.14 5.90
CA ASP A 1157 -34.00 7.97 7.12
C ASP A 1157 -32.67 8.71 7.41
N GLU A 1158 -32.79 9.98 7.84
CA GLU A 1158 -31.69 10.91 8.20
C GLU A 1158 -30.80 10.42 9.36
N ALA A 1159 -31.24 9.43 10.14
CA ALA A 1159 -30.48 8.81 11.24
C ALA A 1159 -29.14 8.17 10.81
N LYS A 1160 -28.93 7.91 9.50
CA LYS A 1160 -27.64 7.40 8.99
C LYS A 1160 -26.51 8.44 9.02
N ILE A 1161 -26.81 9.72 8.88
CA ILE A 1161 -25.79 10.77 8.72
C ILE A 1161 -25.13 11.07 10.07
N ASP A 1162 -25.91 11.23 11.14
CA ASP A 1162 -25.37 11.49 12.48
C ASP A 1162 -24.59 10.30 13.05
N VAL A 1163 -25.03 9.07 12.74
CA VAL A 1163 -24.30 7.83 13.08
C VAL A 1163 -22.99 7.75 12.30
N GLY A 1164 -22.98 8.13 11.02
CA GLY A 1164 -21.77 8.20 10.20
C GLY A 1164 -20.77 9.20 10.77
N ARG A 1165 -21.21 10.43 11.02
CA ARG A 1165 -20.38 11.52 11.55
C ARG A 1165 -19.78 11.19 12.92
N TRP A 1166 -20.57 10.64 13.83
CA TRP A 1166 -20.07 10.19 15.14
C TRP A 1166 -19.02 9.09 14.97
N SER A 1167 -19.23 8.16 14.04
CA SER A 1167 -18.30 7.05 13.79
C SER A 1167 -16.97 7.54 13.23
N GLU A 1168 -16.97 8.47 12.29
CA GLU A 1168 -15.76 9.07 11.74
C GLU A 1168 -14.98 9.85 12.80
N GLU A 1169 -15.65 10.69 13.61
CA GLU A 1169 -15.01 11.47 14.67
C GLU A 1169 -14.40 10.56 15.77
N TYR A 1170 -15.04 9.42 16.04
CA TYR A 1170 -14.51 8.39 16.93
C TYR A 1170 -13.28 7.70 16.32
N ILE A 1171 -13.33 7.31 15.04
CA ILE A 1171 -12.18 6.70 14.35
C ILE A 1171 -11.01 7.67 14.26
N TYR A 1172 -11.26 8.95 14.02
CA TYR A 1172 -10.21 9.97 14.00
C TYR A 1172 -9.47 10.03 15.34
N SER A 1173 -10.22 10.08 16.46
CA SER A 1173 -9.66 10.04 17.81
C SER A 1173 -8.90 8.74 18.10
N TYR A 1174 -9.40 7.60 17.60
CA TYR A 1174 -8.73 6.31 17.70
C TYR A 1174 -7.41 6.26 16.92
N LEU A 1175 -7.40 6.71 15.65
CA LEU A 1175 -6.21 6.75 14.80
C LEU A 1175 -5.13 7.66 15.40
N GLN A 1176 -5.53 8.81 15.97
CA GLN A 1176 -4.62 9.69 16.70
C GLN A 1176 -4.01 9.02 17.94
N SER A 1177 -4.77 8.16 18.63
CA SER A 1177 -4.30 7.46 19.83
C SER A 1177 -3.23 6.38 19.55
N LEU A 1178 -3.19 5.84 18.33
CA LEU A 1178 -2.25 4.77 17.96
C LEU A 1178 -0.81 5.26 17.83
N ASN A 1179 -0.59 6.55 17.53
CA ASN A 1179 0.75 7.16 17.42
C ASN A 1179 1.71 6.48 16.42
N ILE A 1180 1.20 5.72 15.45
CA ILE A 1180 1.97 5.00 14.42
C ILE A 1180 1.96 5.70 13.05
N TYR A 1181 0.99 6.57 12.79
CA TYR A 1181 0.82 7.25 11.50
C TYR A 1181 1.61 8.57 11.48
N SER A 1182 2.36 8.81 10.39
CA SER A 1182 3.07 10.08 10.16
C SER A 1182 2.12 11.20 9.70
N SER A 1183 0.97 10.86 9.11
CA SER A 1183 -0.12 11.79 8.84
C SER A 1183 -1.47 11.11 8.84
N ILE A 1184 -2.49 11.77 9.36
CA ILE A 1184 -3.90 11.34 9.35
C ILE A 1184 -4.72 12.49 8.77
N THR A 1185 -5.34 12.28 7.62
CA THR A 1185 -6.20 13.25 6.95
C THR A 1185 -7.64 12.76 6.97
N TRP A 1186 -8.53 13.47 7.67
CA TRP A 1186 -9.97 13.21 7.65
C TRP A 1186 -10.62 14.09 6.57
N LEU A 1187 -11.21 13.49 5.55
CA LEU A 1187 -11.69 14.23 4.38
C LEU A 1187 -13.06 14.88 4.60
N ASN A 1188 -13.86 14.38 5.54
CA ASN A 1188 -15.21 14.86 5.83
C ASN A 1188 -15.30 15.71 7.12
N GLU A 1189 -14.17 16.17 7.69
CA GLU A 1189 -14.11 16.89 8.99
C GLU A 1189 -15.05 18.11 9.06
N SER A 1190 -15.14 18.86 7.95
CA SER A 1190 -15.93 20.08 7.86
C SER A 1190 -17.20 19.93 7.00
N ILE A 1191 -17.10 19.23 5.86
CA ILE A 1191 -18.18 19.01 4.88
C ILE A 1191 -17.96 17.66 4.20
N GLU A 1192 -19.04 16.93 3.90
CA GLU A 1192 -19.01 15.65 3.15
C GLU A 1192 -18.26 15.80 1.82
N SER A 1193 -17.19 15.02 1.62
CA SER A 1193 -16.30 15.12 0.46
C SER A 1193 -16.77 14.35 -0.77
N TYR A 1194 -17.70 13.39 -0.61
CA TYR A 1194 -18.16 12.44 -1.63
C TYR A 1194 -17.04 11.59 -2.28
N LEU A 1195 -15.87 11.51 -1.64
CA LEU A 1195 -14.79 10.62 -2.04
C LEU A 1195 -15.10 9.18 -1.59
N PRO A 1196 -14.53 8.15 -2.26
CA PRO A 1196 -14.85 6.76 -1.98
C PRO A 1196 -14.12 6.19 -0.73
N TYR A 1197 -13.73 7.05 0.21
CA TYR A 1197 -13.04 6.76 1.47
C TYR A 1197 -13.11 7.99 2.39
N ASP A 1198 -13.05 7.79 3.70
CA ASP A 1198 -13.19 8.86 4.71
C ASP A 1198 -11.83 9.39 5.20
N PHE A 1199 -10.82 8.52 5.28
CA PHE A 1199 -9.47 8.87 5.76
C PHE A 1199 -8.36 8.44 4.81
N VAL A 1200 -7.30 9.24 4.77
CA VAL A 1200 -5.99 8.85 4.26
C VAL A 1200 -5.01 8.87 5.43
N VAL A 1201 -4.37 7.73 5.69
CA VAL A 1201 -3.31 7.61 6.68
C VAL A 1201 -1.99 7.24 6.01
N VAL A 1202 -0.89 7.77 6.52
CA VAL A 1202 0.46 7.44 6.04
C VAL A 1202 1.23 6.78 7.17
N GLU A 1203 1.73 5.58 6.93
CA GLU A 1203 2.63 4.85 7.81
C GLU A 1203 3.87 4.46 7.01
N ASN A 1204 5.06 4.87 7.44
CA ASN A 1204 6.33 4.60 6.74
C ASN A 1204 6.32 4.97 5.23
N GLU A 1205 5.76 6.13 4.88
CA GLU A 1205 5.60 6.63 3.48
C GLU A 1205 4.61 5.83 2.61
N ILE A 1206 3.85 4.89 3.19
CA ILE A 1206 2.80 4.13 2.49
C ILE A 1206 1.44 4.74 2.82
N GLU A 1207 0.71 5.18 1.79
CA GLU A 1207 -0.67 5.67 1.90
C GLU A 1207 -1.67 4.51 2.01
N THR A 1208 -2.55 4.57 3.01
CA THR A 1208 -3.67 3.65 3.20
C THR A 1208 -4.98 4.44 3.25
N PHE A 1209 -5.98 3.96 2.53
CA PHE A 1209 -7.32 4.54 2.45
C PHE A 1209 -8.28 3.79 3.38
N ILE A 1210 -9.00 4.51 4.23
CA ILE A 1210 -9.91 3.92 5.22
C ILE A 1210 -11.34 4.43 5.00
N GLU A 1211 -12.27 3.48 4.88
CA GLU A 1211 -13.71 3.72 4.83
C GLU A 1211 -14.36 3.29 6.16
N VAL A 1212 -15.20 4.15 6.76
CA VAL A 1212 -15.80 3.95 8.07
C VAL A 1212 -17.29 3.64 7.94
N LYS A 1213 -17.72 2.52 8.52
CA LYS A 1213 -19.13 2.12 8.52
C LYS A 1213 -19.64 1.98 9.96
N GLY A 1214 -20.53 2.87 10.39
CA GLY A 1214 -21.14 2.85 11.74
C GLY A 1214 -22.51 2.14 11.84
N THR A 1215 -22.83 1.60 13.01
CA THR A 1215 -24.20 1.15 13.36
C THR A 1215 -24.42 1.18 14.87
N THR A 1216 -25.62 1.56 15.30
CA THR A 1216 -26.05 1.54 16.71
C THR A 1216 -26.34 0.11 17.20
N SER A 1217 -26.60 -0.84 16.29
CA SER A 1217 -26.88 -2.24 16.62
C SER A 1217 -25.60 -3.09 16.72
N THR A 1218 -25.55 -4.00 17.70
CA THR A 1218 -24.50 -5.02 17.85
C THR A 1218 -24.68 -6.24 16.95
N ASN A 1219 -25.89 -6.47 16.45
CA ASN A 1219 -26.26 -7.69 15.71
C ASN A 1219 -26.36 -7.46 14.20
N LYS A 1220 -26.24 -6.22 13.73
CA LYS A 1220 -26.34 -5.88 12.30
C LYS A 1220 -25.03 -6.16 11.59
N THR A 1221 -24.98 -7.27 10.87
CA THR A 1221 -23.79 -7.75 10.15
C THR A 1221 -23.61 -7.10 8.77
N GLU A 1222 -24.68 -6.60 8.17
CA GLU A 1222 -24.68 -5.96 6.85
C GLU A 1222 -24.36 -4.44 6.90
N PHE A 1223 -23.78 -3.93 5.81
CA PHE A 1223 -23.55 -2.50 5.57
C PHE A 1223 -23.61 -2.19 4.07
N TYR A 1224 -23.90 -0.92 3.74
CA TYR A 1224 -24.02 -0.45 2.37
C TYR A 1224 -22.69 0.11 1.87
N MET A 1225 -22.37 -0.14 0.60
CA MET A 1225 -21.21 0.40 -0.11
C MET A 1225 -21.68 1.05 -1.42
N SER A 1226 -21.19 2.25 -1.73
CA SER A 1226 -21.52 2.96 -2.97
C SER A 1226 -20.77 2.39 -4.19
N LYS A 1227 -21.23 2.71 -5.41
CA LYS A 1227 -20.55 2.27 -6.66
C LYS A 1227 -19.08 2.73 -6.73
N ASN A 1228 -18.79 3.93 -6.24
CA ASN A 1228 -17.44 4.49 -6.27
C ASN A 1228 -16.55 3.82 -5.21
N GLU A 1229 -17.07 3.55 -4.01
CA GLU A 1229 -16.38 2.75 -2.98
C GLU A 1229 -16.05 1.35 -3.50
N TRP A 1230 -17.01 0.69 -4.17
CA TRP A 1230 -16.79 -0.62 -4.81
C TRP A 1230 -15.67 -0.60 -5.84
N ALA A 1231 -15.69 0.38 -6.76
CA ALA A 1231 -14.68 0.49 -7.80
C ALA A 1231 -13.29 0.79 -7.23
N PHE A 1232 -13.22 1.72 -6.27
CA PHE A 1232 -11.96 2.16 -5.68
C PHE A 1232 -11.33 1.11 -4.75
N MET A 1233 -12.16 0.36 -4.02
CA MET A 1233 -11.73 -0.78 -3.21
C MET A 1233 -11.00 -1.83 -4.06
N PHE A 1234 -11.56 -2.22 -5.21
CA PHE A 1234 -10.90 -3.16 -6.13
C PHE A 1234 -9.68 -2.56 -6.84
N GLU A 1235 -9.63 -1.23 -7.02
CA GLU A 1235 -8.46 -0.55 -7.60
C GLU A 1235 -7.27 -0.52 -6.63
N LYS A 1236 -7.51 -0.23 -5.35
CA LYS A 1236 -6.45 -0.05 -4.33
C LYS A 1236 -6.11 -1.31 -3.55
N SER A 1237 -6.97 -2.33 -3.56
CA SER A 1237 -6.74 -3.65 -2.97
C SER A 1237 -6.18 -3.60 -1.54
N GLU A 1238 -4.97 -4.12 -1.30
CA GLU A 1238 -4.32 -4.18 0.02
C GLU A 1238 -4.14 -2.81 0.70
N SER A 1239 -4.17 -1.71 -0.06
CA SER A 1239 -4.08 -0.34 0.47
C SER A 1239 -5.44 0.26 0.87
N TYR A 1240 -6.53 -0.50 0.78
CA TYR A 1240 -7.90 -0.07 1.15
C TYR A 1240 -8.43 -0.91 2.31
N LYS A 1241 -8.97 -0.25 3.34
CA LYS A 1241 -9.46 -0.90 4.57
C LYS A 1241 -10.87 -0.44 4.93
N ILE A 1242 -11.66 -1.33 5.52
CA ILE A 1242 -13.00 -0.97 6.04
C ILE A 1242 -12.98 -1.09 7.56
N TYR A 1243 -13.35 0.00 8.23
CA TYR A 1243 -13.46 0.12 9.68
C TYR A 1243 -14.94 0.10 10.06
N ARG A 1244 -15.41 -1.03 10.59
CA ARG A 1244 -16.80 -1.24 10.98
C ARG A 1244 -16.97 -1.03 12.49
N LEU A 1245 -17.69 0.02 12.87
CA LEU A 1245 -18.09 0.31 14.24
C LEU A 1245 -19.49 -0.23 14.53
N THR A 1246 -19.63 -0.96 15.62
CA THR A 1246 -20.92 -1.38 16.18
C THR A 1246 -21.11 -0.81 17.57
N ASN A 1247 -22.37 -0.63 17.99
CA ASN A 1247 -22.73 0.02 19.25
C ASN A 1247 -22.35 1.51 19.29
N VAL A 1248 -22.42 2.17 18.13
CA VAL A 1248 -22.11 3.60 17.92
C VAL A 1248 -22.95 4.47 18.86
N GLY A 1249 -22.31 5.46 19.48
CA GLY A 1249 -22.96 6.38 20.43
C GLY A 1249 -23.06 5.88 21.87
N LYS A 1250 -22.43 4.77 22.26
CA LYS A 1250 -22.42 4.27 23.64
C LYS A 1250 -21.12 4.63 24.38
N LYS A 1251 -21.20 4.80 25.72
CA LYS A 1251 -20.03 5.12 26.56
C LYS A 1251 -19.07 3.94 26.74
N GLU A 1252 -19.60 2.72 26.72
CA GLU A 1252 -18.85 1.47 26.89
C GLU A 1252 -19.32 0.41 25.86
N ASN A 1253 -18.46 -0.59 25.58
CA ASN A 1253 -18.75 -1.68 24.64
C ASN A 1253 -18.93 -1.26 23.17
N VAL A 1254 -18.33 -0.14 22.76
CA VAL A 1254 -18.10 0.14 21.33
C VAL A 1254 -17.08 -0.89 20.83
N THR A 1255 -17.32 -1.51 19.68
CA THR A 1255 -16.39 -2.48 19.10
C THR A 1255 -16.04 -2.11 17.67
N LEU A 1256 -14.76 -2.22 17.34
CA LEU A 1256 -14.21 -1.93 16.02
C LEU A 1256 -13.79 -3.24 15.34
N LYS A 1257 -14.34 -3.50 14.16
CA LYS A 1257 -13.88 -4.56 13.27
C LYS A 1257 -13.12 -3.95 12.11
N ILE A 1258 -11.90 -4.40 11.89
CA ILE A 1258 -11.05 -3.96 10.78
C ILE A 1258 -11.02 -5.07 9.74
N ILE A 1259 -11.50 -4.76 8.53
CA ILE A 1259 -11.43 -5.65 7.37
C ILE A 1259 -10.24 -5.21 6.53
N GLU A 1260 -9.19 -6.01 6.57
CA GLU A 1260 -7.98 -5.85 5.77
C GLU A 1260 -8.18 -6.48 4.39
N ASP A 1261 -7.85 -5.76 3.32
CA ASP A 1261 -8.05 -6.21 1.93
C ASP A 1261 -9.46 -6.81 1.66
N PRO A 1262 -10.52 -5.98 1.78
CA PRO A 1262 -11.88 -6.42 1.55
C PRO A 1262 -12.11 -7.00 0.15
N SER A 1263 -11.34 -6.56 -0.87
CA SER A 1263 -11.40 -7.14 -2.21
C SER A 1263 -11.03 -8.62 -2.24
N SER A 1264 -9.97 -9.03 -1.54
CA SER A 1264 -9.61 -10.44 -1.42
C SER A 1264 -10.65 -11.24 -0.64
N CYS A 1265 -11.23 -10.68 0.42
CA CYS A 1265 -12.31 -11.33 1.17
C CYS A 1265 -13.55 -11.60 0.28
N ILE A 1266 -13.88 -10.69 -0.64
CA ILE A 1266 -14.98 -10.89 -1.60
C ILE A 1266 -14.64 -11.95 -2.64
N ILE A 1267 -13.42 -11.95 -3.18
CA ILE A 1267 -12.96 -12.95 -4.17
C ILE A 1267 -12.93 -14.36 -3.57
N LYS A 1268 -12.55 -14.48 -2.29
CA LYS A 1268 -12.49 -15.75 -1.55
C LYS A 1268 -13.86 -16.22 -1.03
N GLY A 1269 -14.87 -15.34 -1.04
CA GLY A 1269 -16.22 -15.63 -0.55
C GLY A 1269 -16.40 -15.46 0.97
N ASP A 1270 -15.43 -14.83 1.64
CA ASP A 1270 -15.46 -14.53 3.08
C ASP A 1270 -16.33 -13.28 3.39
N LEU A 1271 -16.53 -12.40 2.41
CA LEU A 1271 -17.46 -11.27 2.45
C LEU A 1271 -18.42 -11.37 1.26
N ILE A 1272 -19.72 -11.51 1.52
CA ILE A 1272 -20.72 -11.82 0.49
C ILE A 1272 -21.62 -10.59 0.24
N PRO A 1273 -21.74 -10.10 -1.01
CA PRO A 1273 -22.72 -9.07 -1.35
C PRO A 1273 -24.13 -9.68 -1.40
N ASP A 1274 -25.03 -9.15 -0.57
CA ASP A 1274 -26.40 -9.70 -0.41
C ASP A 1274 -27.30 -9.38 -1.63
N THR A 1275 -27.11 -8.23 -2.28
CA THR A 1275 -27.75 -7.86 -3.57
C THR A 1275 -26.90 -6.86 -4.36
N ILE A 1276 -26.55 -7.18 -5.62
CA ILE A 1276 -26.01 -6.20 -6.58
C ILE A 1276 -27.18 -5.65 -7.37
N SER A 1277 -27.68 -4.47 -7.00
CA SER A 1277 -28.65 -3.74 -7.81
C SER A 1277 -27.93 -2.92 -8.87
N LEU A 1278 -27.90 -3.43 -10.10
CA LEU A 1278 -27.57 -2.63 -11.29
C LEU A 1278 -28.73 -1.63 -11.52
N HIS A 1279 -28.61 -0.42 -10.98
CA HIS A 1279 -29.34 0.72 -11.54
C HIS A 1279 -28.66 1.06 -12.87
N ILE A 1280 -29.25 0.58 -13.98
CA ILE A 1280 -28.91 0.96 -15.35
C ILE A 1280 -29.20 2.44 -15.55
#